data_AF-A0A7J7H887-F1
#
_entry.id   AF-A0A7J7H887-F1
#
_cell.length_a   1.000
_cell.length_b   1.000
_cell.length_c   1.000
_cell.angle_alpha   90.00
_cell.angle_beta   90.00
_cell.angle_gamma   90.00
#
_symmetry.space_group_name_H-M   'P 1'
#
loop_
_entity.id
_entity.type
_entity.pdbx_description
1 polymer ?
#
loop_
_entity_poly.entity_id
_entity_poly.type
_entity_poly.pdbx_seq_one_letter_code
_entity_poly.pdbx_strand_id
1 'polypeptide(L)'
;MDSGTGVGCGPVSTSTLQAMILNILVPSEKVVLRLVRLKFLVLKMETGRQVFSVDLLERYAAKGHGVITCMAAGNDVIVLGTSKGWIIRHDFGVGDSYDIDLSTGRAGEQSIHRVFVDPGGCHCIATIVGGGGADTFYTHAKWTRPRVLSKLNGLVVNAVAWNRQQITEASTREVILGTDNGQLHEIAVDEKDKKEKHINFLFELKELPEAFMGLQMETASTSNGTKYYMMAVTPTRLYSFSGIGSLDVSLIKSIELHFFIKQRRAVHFAWLSGAGIYHGGLNFGAQHSSPEGNENFVENKGLLDYSKLVDVAEAIKPNSLAVSEFHFLLLLGNKVKVVNRISEQIIEELQFDETPESMSRGIIGLCSDASAGLFYAYGQNSIFQVSVNDEGRDMWKVYLDLKEYAAALANCRDPFQRDQAEAAFSAKDFLRAASFYAKIYYILSFEEITLKFISVNEQDALRTFLLRKLDNLAKDDKCQITMISTWATELYLDKINRLLLEDDTALENRSSEYHSIIKEFRAFLSDCKDVLDEATTMNLLESSYGRVDELVYFASLKEQYEIVVHHYIQQGEAKKALEVLQKPAVPIDLQYKFAPDLIMLDAYETVESWMTTKNLNPRKLIPAMMRYSSEPHAKNETHEVIKYLEFCVHRLQNEDPGVHNLLLSLYAKQEDNSALLPFLQCKFGKGQLSGPEFFYDPKYALRLCLKEKRMRACVHIYSMMSMHEEAVALALQVDPELAKAEADKVEDDEDLRKKLWLMVAKHVVEQEKGTKRENIRKAIAFLKETDGLLKIEDILPFFPDFALIDDFKEAICSSLEDYNMQIEQLKQKMNDATHGADNIRNDITALAQRYAVIDCDEDCGVCQRKILTASWDHRMARGYTSVGAMAPFYVFPCGHAFHAQCLIAHVTRCTHRDQAEYILDLQKQLTLLGSESKKDSNGTLTEEESITSMTPTDKIRSQLDDAIACECPFCGDLMIREISLPFILPGEAHEAASWEIRPHNIGAQKSLSLANTFLLTLLSLDRNQLTGTVPDIFSALTELRSLSLSHNQFSRKIPSTISALAPKLIYLELGHNYFTGQIPDFLGSFQALDTLDLSWNRFSGTVPKSFGNLTKIFNLDLSHNFLVDPFPEMNVKGIESLDLSYNGFHLSEIPKWVTSSTIIYSLKLARCGIKIKIKLDDWKPVETYFYDYIDLSDNEISGSPAGLLNRTNYLVGFRASGNRIRFDMESVLDLSRNLVFGKLAKAISGLEKLNVSNNHLCGSIPPNKFPAKCLFRQ
;
A
#
# COMPACT_ATOMS: atom_id res chain seq x y z
N MET A 1 -63.07 -14.67 -35.16
CA MET A 1 -63.89 -15.63 -34.39
C MET A 1 -63.73 -15.27 -32.93
N ASP A 2 -64.86 -14.90 -32.31
CA ASP A 2 -65.31 -15.13 -30.93
C ASP A 2 -64.35 -14.77 -29.78
N SER A 3 -64.59 -13.67 -29.05
CA SER A 3 -65.56 -13.45 -27.94
C SER A 3 -64.95 -13.74 -26.57
N GLY A 4 -64.91 -12.72 -25.71
CA GLY A 4 -64.25 -12.74 -24.40
C GLY A 4 -64.98 -13.48 -23.27
N THR A 5 -64.36 -13.47 -22.08
CA THR A 5 -64.95 -13.32 -20.73
C THR A 5 -63.87 -13.62 -19.68
N GLY A 6 -63.77 -12.76 -18.66
CA GLY A 6 -62.81 -12.90 -17.56
C GLY A 6 -63.29 -13.74 -16.39
N VAL A 7 -62.36 -14.15 -15.54
CA VAL A 7 -62.47 -14.60 -14.13
C VAL A 7 -61.02 -14.51 -13.61
N GLY A 8 -60.60 -13.95 -12.46
CA GLY A 8 -61.22 -13.53 -11.22
C GLY A 8 -60.16 -13.79 -10.14
N CYS A 9 -59.53 -12.73 -9.59
CA CYS A 9 -58.62 -12.85 -8.45
C CYS A 9 -59.43 -13.09 -7.17
N GLY A 10 -59.24 -14.25 -6.54
CA GLY A 10 -59.63 -14.55 -5.16
C GLY A 10 -58.38 -14.67 -4.27
N PRO A 11 -58.46 -14.31 -2.98
CA PRO A 11 -57.29 -14.06 -2.14
C PRO A 11 -56.65 -15.36 -1.67
N VAL A 12 -55.35 -15.51 -1.88
CA VAL A 12 -54.56 -16.50 -1.14
C VAL A 12 -54.19 -15.89 0.20
N SER A 13 -54.59 -16.62 1.24
CA SER A 13 -54.57 -16.29 2.65
C SER A 13 -53.21 -15.85 3.21
N THR A 14 -53.30 -14.86 4.10
CA THR A 14 -52.29 -14.20 4.94
C THR A 14 -51.41 -15.09 5.84
N SER A 15 -51.44 -16.43 5.71
CA SER A 15 -50.71 -17.34 6.61
C SER A 15 -49.35 -17.82 6.09
N THR A 16 -49.08 -17.73 4.78
CA THR A 16 -47.79 -18.18 4.20
C THR A 16 -46.80 -17.02 4.02
N LEU A 17 -47.30 -15.79 3.84
CA LEU A 17 -46.51 -14.56 3.86
C LEU A 17 -46.08 -14.16 5.27
N GLN A 18 -46.83 -14.55 6.31
CA GLN A 18 -46.46 -14.30 7.71
C GLN A 18 -45.29 -15.18 8.18
N ALA A 19 -45.06 -16.34 7.55
CA ALA A 19 -43.93 -17.24 7.85
C ALA A 19 -42.64 -16.85 7.11
N MET A 20 -42.73 -16.22 5.93
CA MET A 20 -41.57 -15.68 5.21
C MET A 20 -41.19 -14.27 5.67
N ILE A 21 -42.16 -13.43 6.09
CA ILE A 21 -41.88 -12.10 6.63
C ILE A 21 -41.33 -12.16 8.08
N LEU A 22 -41.64 -13.20 8.86
CA LEU A 22 -40.99 -13.43 10.16
C LEU A 22 -39.50 -13.78 10.07
N ASN A 23 -39.01 -14.21 8.90
CA ASN A 23 -37.61 -14.61 8.70
C ASN A 23 -36.74 -13.53 8.04
N ILE A 24 -37.32 -12.43 7.55
CA ILE A 24 -36.58 -11.38 6.82
C ILE A 24 -36.68 -10.00 7.51
N LEU A 25 -37.65 -9.78 8.40
CA LEU A 25 -37.84 -8.51 9.12
C LEU A 25 -37.79 -8.65 10.65
N VAL A 26 -36.78 -9.36 11.17
CA VAL A 26 -36.42 -9.28 12.59
C VAL A 26 -34.94 -8.94 12.70
N PRO A 27 -34.55 -7.67 12.96
CA PRO A 27 -33.24 -7.42 13.54
C PRO A 27 -33.22 -8.18 14.86
N SER A 28 -32.41 -9.22 14.93
CA SER A 28 -32.48 -10.23 16.00
C SER A 28 -32.61 -9.57 17.38
N GLU A 29 -33.54 -10.06 18.20
CA GLU A 29 -33.61 -9.77 19.64
C GLU A 29 -32.23 -9.97 20.31
N LYS A 30 -31.33 -10.77 19.73
CA LYS A 30 -29.94 -10.95 20.19
C LYS A 30 -29.04 -9.73 19.98
N VAL A 31 -29.30 -8.86 19.01
CA VAL A 31 -28.57 -7.59 18.81
C VAL A 31 -29.09 -6.52 19.76
N VAL A 32 -30.42 -6.43 19.94
CA VAL A 32 -31.04 -5.52 20.92
C VAL A 32 -30.69 -5.93 22.35
N LEU A 33 -30.74 -7.22 22.72
CA LEU A 33 -30.28 -7.67 24.04
C LEU A 33 -28.76 -7.58 24.24
N ARG A 34 -27.94 -7.64 23.18
CA ARG A 34 -26.48 -7.39 23.29
C ARG A 34 -26.16 -5.92 23.46
N LEU A 35 -26.84 -5.02 22.76
CA LEU A 35 -26.70 -3.57 22.92
C LEU A 35 -27.25 -3.09 24.27
N VAL A 36 -28.37 -3.64 24.74
CA VAL A 36 -28.92 -3.34 26.07
C VAL A 36 -28.05 -3.91 27.20
N ARG A 37 -27.42 -5.10 27.03
CA ARG A 37 -26.43 -5.62 27.99
C ARG A 37 -25.10 -4.87 27.96
N LEU A 38 -24.63 -4.40 26.80
CA LEU A 38 -23.45 -3.52 26.72
C LEU A 38 -23.74 -2.14 27.34
N LYS A 39 -24.94 -1.57 27.11
CA LYS A 39 -25.36 -0.32 27.76
C LYS A 39 -25.47 -0.44 29.28
N PHE A 40 -26.01 -1.55 29.81
CA PHE A 40 -26.08 -1.76 31.25
C PHE A 40 -24.73 -2.02 31.92
N LEU A 41 -23.69 -2.44 31.17
CA LEU A 41 -22.33 -2.58 31.68
C LEU A 41 -21.53 -1.27 31.58
N VAL A 42 -21.72 -0.48 30.53
CA VAL A 42 -21.02 0.81 30.32
C VAL A 42 -21.60 1.91 31.24
N LEU A 43 -22.93 1.97 31.41
CA LEU A 43 -23.58 2.92 32.33
C LEU A 43 -23.30 2.65 33.83
N LYS A 44 -22.69 1.51 34.17
CA LYS A 44 -22.24 1.21 35.53
C LYS A 44 -20.76 1.51 35.78
N MET A 45 -20.00 1.93 34.78
CA MET A 45 -18.56 2.21 34.90
C MET A 45 -18.18 3.70 34.87
N GLU A 46 -19.04 4.60 34.39
CA GLU A 46 -18.71 6.04 34.33
C GLU A 46 -19.12 6.86 35.55
N THR A 47 -19.87 6.29 36.49
CA THR A 47 -20.29 7.00 37.72
C THR A 47 -19.25 6.96 38.84
N GLY A 48 -18.00 6.56 38.57
CA GLY A 48 -16.98 6.34 39.61
C GLY A 48 -15.54 6.78 39.31
N ARG A 49 -15.25 7.48 38.19
CA ARG A 49 -13.89 8.01 37.95
C ARG A 49 -13.68 9.31 38.73
N GLN A 50 -12.63 9.32 39.56
CA GLN A 50 -12.15 10.47 40.32
C GLN A 50 -11.65 11.57 39.37
N VAL A 51 -11.94 12.83 39.69
CA VAL A 51 -11.53 14.01 38.92
C VAL A 51 -10.00 14.20 39.01
N PHE A 52 -9.43 13.85 40.16
CA PHE A 52 -7.98 13.89 40.38
C PHE A 52 -7.44 12.51 40.73
N SER A 53 -6.32 12.13 40.13
CA SER A 53 -5.59 10.89 40.45
C SER A 53 -4.17 11.19 40.89
N VAL A 54 -3.61 10.31 41.72
CA VAL A 54 -2.24 10.45 42.25
C VAL A 54 -1.40 9.28 41.78
N ASP A 55 -0.28 9.60 41.13
CA ASP A 55 0.69 8.64 40.63
C ASP A 55 2.06 8.89 41.28
N LEU A 56 2.73 7.83 41.75
CA LEU A 56 4.08 7.93 42.31
C LEU A 56 5.10 8.04 41.17
N LEU A 57 5.76 9.20 41.07
CA LEU A 57 6.73 9.50 40.02
C LEU A 57 8.12 8.96 40.39
N GLU A 58 8.63 9.30 41.57
CA GLU A 58 9.94 8.82 42.04
C GLU A 58 9.96 8.61 43.57
N ARG A 59 10.50 7.48 44.05
CA ARG A 59 10.59 7.15 45.49
C ARG A 59 11.81 7.71 46.21
N TYR A 60 12.90 7.93 45.48
CA TYR A 60 14.19 8.34 46.03
C TYR A 60 14.80 9.44 45.17
N ALA A 61 14.08 10.55 44.99
CA ALA A 61 14.47 11.61 44.07
C ALA A 61 15.75 12.36 44.49
N ALA A 62 16.18 12.29 45.76
CA ALA A 62 17.40 12.94 46.24
C ALA A 62 18.66 12.04 46.29
N LYS A 63 18.62 10.80 45.74
CA LYS A 63 19.67 9.74 45.73
C LYS A 63 21.06 10.11 46.32
N GLY A 64 21.20 10.12 47.65
CA GLY A 64 22.50 10.34 48.34
C GLY A 64 22.88 11.81 48.63
N HIS A 65 22.16 12.77 48.06
CA HIS A 65 22.39 14.21 48.15
C HIS A 65 21.61 14.91 49.29
N GLY A 66 21.16 14.15 50.29
CA GLY A 66 20.40 14.67 51.43
C GLY A 66 18.90 14.49 51.26
N VAL A 67 18.11 15.48 51.69
CA VAL A 67 16.64 15.52 51.52
C VAL A 67 16.24 16.69 50.64
N ILE A 68 15.08 16.57 49.99
CA ILE A 68 14.49 17.65 49.18
C ILE A 68 14.04 18.78 50.11
N THR A 69 14.50 20.00 49.84
CA THR A 69 14.09 21.22 50.57
C THR A 69 13.05 22.02 49.81
N CYS A 70 13.17 22.08 48.48
CA CYS A 70 12.25 22.82 47.60
C CYS A 70 12.22 22.20 46.20
N MET A 71 11.14 22.45 45.47
CA MET A 71 10.94 21.98 44.10
C MET A 71 10.26 23.07 43.27
N ALA A 72 10.66 23.18 42.01
CA ALA A 72 10.00 24.02 41.01
C ALA A 72 9.82 23.22 39.70
N ALA A 73 8.76 23.52 38.96
CA ALA A 73 8.46 22.87 37.68
C ALA A 73 8.13 23.91 36.59
N GLY A 74 8.47 23.59 35.34
CA GLY A 74 8.10 24.39 34.19
C GLY A 74 8.44 23.69 32.88
N ASN A 75 7.45 23.60 31.97
CA ASN A 75 7.55 22.97 30.65
C ASN A 75 8.08 21.53 30.68
N ASP A 76 7.46 20.68 31.49
CA ASP A 76 7.85 19.26 31.69
C ASP A 76 9.29 19.10 32.22
N VAL A 77 9.80 20.11 32.92
CA VAL A 77 11.08 20.06 33.64
C VAL A 77 10.80 20.22 35.13
N ILE A 78 11.34 19.32 35.95
CA ILE A 78 11.32 19.43 37.42
C ILE A 78 12.73 19.72 37.91
N VAL A 79 12.86 20.69 38.81
CA VAL A 79 14.14 21.01 39.46
C VAL A 79 13.98 20.96 40.97
N LEU A 80 14.83 20.17 41.62
CA LEU A 80 14.86 19.91 43.05
C LEU A 80 16.07 20.58 43.68
N GLY A 81 15.87 21.25 44.82
CA GLY A 81 16.95 21.69 45.70
C GLY A 81 17.10 20.74 46.87
N THR A 82 18.34 20.36 47.21
CA THR A 82 18.61 19.47 48.34
C THR A 82 19.29 20.17 49.53
N SER A 83 19.21 19.51 50.69
CA SER A 83 19.84 19.97 51.93
C SER A 83 21.38 19.99 51.89
N LYS A 84 22.01 19.28 50.95
CA LYS A 84 23.48 19.26 50.79
C LYS A 84 23.99 20.19 49.67
N GLY A 85 23.16 21.07 49.14
CA GLY A 85 23.60 22.06 48.15
C GLY A 85 23.56 21.57 46.71
N TRP A 86 22.82 20.50 46.41
CA TRP A 86 22.69 19.94 45.07
C TRP A 86 21.38 20.33 44.40
N ILE A 87 21.47 20.72 43.13
CA ILE A 87 20.30 20.84 42.27
C ILE A 87 20.18 19.59 41.43
N ILE A 88 19.02 18.95 41.47
CA ILE A 88 18.70 17.80 40.63
C ILE A 88 17.65 18.26 39.62
N ARG A 89 18.01 18.26 38.34
CA ARG A 89 17.12 18.63 37.24
C ARG A 89 16.69 17.37 36.48
N HIS A 90 15.40 17.16 36.37
CA HIS A 90 14.78 16.12 35.54
C HIS A 90 14.11 16.74 34.33
N ASP A 91 14.54 16.34 33.13
CA ASP A 91 13.95 16.76 31.86
C ASP A 91 13.20 15.58 31.23
N PHE A 92 11.87 15.60 31.30
CA PHE A 92 11.04 14.50 30.82
C PHE A 92 10.96 14.43 29.28
N GLY A 93 11.35 15.51 28.57
CA GLY A 93 11.37 15.53 27.10
C GLY A 93 12.59 14.84 26.49
N VAL A 94 13.73 14.87 27.16
CA VAL A 94 15.01 14.31 26.67
C VAL A 94 15.39 13.00 27.36
N GLY A 95 14.81 12.71 28.54
CA GLY A 95 15.05 11.47 29.29
C GLY A 95 16.31 11.47 30.16
N ASP A 96 16.95 12.63 30.31
CA ASP A 96 18.17 12.80 31.11
C ASP A 96 17.88 13.51 32.45
N SER A 97 18.54 13.05 33.53
CA SER A 97 18.60 13.73 34.83
C SER A 97 20.01 14.25 35.08
N TYR A 98 20.15 15.52 35.47
CA TYR A 98 21.44 16.15 35.74
C TYR A 98 21.53 16.64 37.19
N ASP A 99 22.61 16.24 37.85
CA ASP A 99 22.93 16.65 39.21
C ASP A 99 24.01 17.74 39.19
N ILE A 100 23.70 18.92 39.72
CA ILE A 100 24.58 20.08 39.74
C ILE A 100 24.93 20.42 41.18
N ASP A 101 26.21 20.29 41.53
CA ASP A 101 26.74 20.74 42.81
C ASP A 101 26.96 22.25 42.79
N LEU A 102 26.30 22.95 43.71
CA LEU A 102 26.47 24.39 43.92
C LEU A 102 27.30 24.70 45.16
N SER A 103 27.67 23.69 45.96
CA SER A 103 28.59 23.86 47.07
C SER A 103 29.99 24.12 46.47
N THR A 104 30.47 25.36 46.55
CA THR A 104 31.72 25.80 45.92
C THR A 104 32.97 25.29 46.66
N GLY A 105 33.02 23.99 46.99
CA GLY A 105 34.16 23.33 47.66
C GLY A 105 34.41 23.78 49.10
N ARG A 106 33.50 24.54 49.72
CA ARG A 106 33.58 24.91 51.15
C ARG A 106 33.03 23.75 51.99
N ALA A 107 33.84 23.21 52.89
CA ALA A 107 33.45 22.10 53.77
C ALA A 107 32.43 22.58 54.83
N GLY A 108 31.14 22.48 54.50
CA GLY A 108 30.00 22.70 55.38
C GLY A 108 28.68 22.42 54.64
N GLU A 109 27.68 21.86 55.32
CA GLU A 109 26.34 21.60 54.75
C GLU A 109 25.67 22.95 54.41
N GLN A 110 25.74 23.37 53.14
CA GLN A 110 25.00 24.54 52.65
C GLN A 110 23.71 24.05 51.98
N SER A 111 22.56 24.34 52.60
CA SER A 111 21.26 23.92 52.07
C SER A 111 20.78 24.88 50.99
N ILE A 112 20.21 24.33 49.92
CA ILE A 112 19.47 25.15 48.96
C ILE A 112 18.19 25.65 49.62
N HIS A 113 18.03 26.97 49.61
CA HIS A 113 16.91 27.66 50.24
C HIS A 113 15.68 27.67 49.34
N ARG A 114 15.83 28.08 48.07
CA ARG A 114 14.78 28.12 47.05
C ARG A 114 15.37 27.87 45.66
N VAL A 115 14.58 27.25 44.80
CA VAL A 115 14.83 27.08 43.37
C VAL A 115 13.65 27.64 42.58
N PHE A 116 13.94 28.30 41.46
CA PHE A 116 12.96 28.86 40.54
C PHE A 116 13.31 28.44 39.12
N VAL A 117 12.32 27.97 38.37
CA VAL A 117 12.44 27.59 36.96
C VAL A 117 11.53 28.47 36.16
N ASP A 118 11.96 28.87 34.96
CA ASP A 118 11.13 29.67 34.08
C ASP A 118 10.02 28.83 33.40
N PRO A 119 8.96 29.45 32.88
CA PRO A 119 7.86 28.74 32.22
C PRO A 119 8.27 27.93 30.99
N GLY A 120 9.41 28.21 30.35
CA GLY A 120 9.96 27.45 29.23
C GLY A 120 10.92 26.33 29.64
N GLY A 121 11.28 26.24 30.92
CA GLY A 121 12.15 25.20 31.47
C GLY A 121 13.64 25.38 31.15
N CYS A 122 14.07 26.46 30.48
CA CYS A 122 15.45 26.67 30.04
C CYS A 122 16.34 27.38 31.08
N HIS A 123 15.77 28.25 31.91
CA HIS A 123 16.45 29.13 32.86
C HIS A 123 16.09 28.74 34.30
N CYS A 124 17.09 28.69 35.18
CA CYS A 124 16.89 28.36 36.58
C CYS A 124 17.73 29.25 37.49
N ILE A 125 17.11 29.76 38.55
CA ILE A 125 17.75 30.56 39.61
C ILE A 125 17.63 29.78 40.92
N ALA A 126 18.72 29.67 41.66
CA ALA A 126 18.74 29.00 42.95
C ALA A 126 19.55 29.78 43.97
N THR A 127 19.05 29.84 45.19
CA THR A 127 19.70 30.54 46.30
C THR A 127 20.19 29.54 47.33
N ILE A 128 21.46 29.68 47.71
CA ILE A 128 22.08 28.88 48.77
C ILE A 128 22.34 29.78 49.97
N VAL A 129 21.98 29.27 51.15
CA VAL A 129 22.18 29.96 52.42
C VAL A 129 23.08 29.09 53.28
N GLY A 130 24.18 29.66 53.78
CA GLY A 130 25.10 28.99 54.69
C GLY A 130 25.73 29.96 55.69
N GLY A 131 26.60 29.47 56.58
CA GLY A 131 27.21 30.27 57.64
C GLY A 131 28.10 31.45 57.19
N GLY A 132 28.36 31.60 55.89
CA GLY A 132 29.18 32.65 55.29
C GLY A 132 28.43 33.68 54.43
N GLY A 133 27.10 33.69 54.44
CA GLY A 133 26.26 34.55 53.59
C GLY A 133 25.38 33.77 52.62
N ALA A 134 24.64 34.50 51.77
CA ALA A 134 23.76 33.94 50.74
C ALA A 134 24.34 34.18 49.34
N ASP A 135 24.41 33.11 48.55
CA ASP A 135 24.89 33.13 47.18
C ASP A 135 23.74 32.70 46.24
N THR A 136 23.43 33.53 45.24
CA THR A 136 22.45 33.21 44.20
C THR A 136 23.15 32.76 42.93
N PHE A 137 22.75 31.59 42.44
CA PHE A 137 23.26 30.97 41.23
C PHE A 137 22.22 31.02 40.13
N TYR A 138 22.70 31.19 38.91
CA TYR A 138 21.95 31.05 37.67
C TYR A 138 22.50 29.87 36.87
N THR A 139 21.61 29.04 36.35
CA THR A 139 21.93 27.92 35.47
C THR A 139 21.00 27.91 34.27
N HIS A 140 21.52 27.47 33.13
CA HIS A 140 20.78 27.31 31.88
C HIS A 140 20.78 25.85 31.48
N ALA A 141 19.72 25.36 30.81
CA ALA A 141 19.56 23.95 30.44
C ALA A 141 20.77 23.38 29.65
N LYS A 142 21.41 24.19 28.81
CA LYS A 142 22.60 23.79 28.02
C LYS A 142 23.92 23.86 28.80
N TRP A 143 23.93 24.39 30.02
CA TRP A 143 25.16 24.63 30.77
C TRP A 143 25.42 23.50 31.76
N THR A 144 26.64 22.95 31.71
CA THR A 144 27.11 21.94 32.66
C THR A 144 27.64 22.53 33.96
N ARG A 145 27.82 23.86 34.04
CA ARG A 145 28.31 24.55 35.24
C ARG A 145 27.45 25.77 35.57
N PRO A 146 27.02 25.91 36.83
CA PRO A 146 26.26 27.05 37.32
C PRO A 146 27.13 28.31 37.43
N ARG A 147 26.52 29.49 37.38
CA ARG A 147 27.19 30.79 37.50
C ARG A 147 26.66 31.56 38.69
N VAL A 148 27.57 32.10 39.50
CA VAL A 148 27.22 32.99 40.63
C VAL A 148 26.84 34.36 40.08
N LEU A 149 25.70 34.89 40.50
CA LEU A 149 25.28 36.26 40.20
C LEU A 149 25.95 37.21 41.20
N SER A 150 27.15 37.67 40.84
CA SER A 150 28.04 38.41 41.73
C SER A 150 27.44 39.70 42.31
N LYS A 151 26.57 40.37 41.54
CA LYS A 151 25.87 41.59 41.96
C LYS A 151 24.75 41.37 42.98
N LEU A 152 24.35 40.12 43.25
CA LEU A 152 23.34 39.74 44.26
C LEU A 152 23.97 39.12 45.53
N ASN A 153 25.29 39.13 45.65
CA ASN A 153 25.98 38.51 46.76
C ASN A 153 25.55 39.13 48.11
N GLY A 154 25.15 38.29 49.07
CA GLY A 154 24.67 38.69 50.38
C GLY A 154 23.17 39.00 50.45
N LEU A 155 22.42 38.92 49.34
CA LEU A 155 20.97 39.05 49.30
C LEU A 155 20.31 37.68 49.18
N VAL A 156 19.35 37.35 50.05
CA VAL A 156 18.60 36.09 49.94
C VAL A 156 17.40 36.31 49.04
N VAL A 157 17.45 35.76 47.82
CA VAL A 157 16.30 35.79 46.90
C VAL A 157 15.25 34.77 47.34
N ASN A 158 14.07 35.26 47.71
CA ASN A 158 12.93 34.48 48.23
C ASN A 158 11.80 34.30 47.22
N ALA A 159 11.69 35.19 46.23
CA ALA A 159 10.66 35.13 45.20
C ALA A 159 11.20 35.62 43.85
N VAL A 160 10.72 35.02 42.76
CA VAL A 160 11.10 35.37 41.39
C VAL A 160 9.86 35.45 40.52
N ALA A 161 9.70 36.57 39.82
CA ALA A 161 8.65 36.75 38.82
C ALA A 161 9.26 36.80 37.41
N TRP A 162 8.95 35.76 36.63
CA TRP A 162 9.39 35.62 35.24
C TRP A 162 8.49 36.38 34.26
N ASN A 163 9.08 37.01 33.22
CA ASN A 163 8.32 37.65 32.13
C ASN A 163 7.82 36.61 31.13
N ARG A 164 6.71 35.94 31.45
CA ARG A 164 6.17 34.82 30.67
C ARG A 164 5.94 35.13 29.19
N GLN A 165 5.69 36.39 28.84
CA GLN A 165 5.34 36.81 27.48
C GLN A 165 6.55 37.12 26.59
N GLN A 166 7.70 37.46 27.20
CA GLN A 166 8.88 37.91 26.46
C GLN A 166 10.13 37.04 26.69
N ILE A 167 10.11 36.16 27.69
CA ILE A 167 11.19 35.20 27.96
C ILE A 167 11.41 34.26 26.76
N THR A 168 12.67 33.99 26.45
CA THR A 168 13.09 33.13 25.33
C THR A 168 14.26 32.29 25.77
N GLU A 169 14.51 31.14 25.14
CA GLU A 169 15.68 30.29 25.43
C GLU A 169 17.02 31.07 25.44
N ALA A 170 17.16 32.10 24.60
CA ALA A 170 18.39 32.89 24.52
C ALA A 170 18.51 34.01 25.57
N SER A 171 17.41 34.42 26.22
CA SER A 171 17.38 35.58 27.12
C SER A 171 16.19 35.52 28.07
N THR A 172 16.46 35.74 29.36
CA THR A 172 15.41 35.83 30.38
C THR A 172 14.53 37.07 30.22
N ARG A 173 14.97 38.07 29.44
CA ARG A 173 14.44 39.45 29.47
C ARG A 173 14.42 39.98 30.91
N GLU A 174 13.50 40.90 31.21
CA GLU A 174 13.32 41.45 32.55
C GLU A 174 12.73 40.38 33.48
N VAL A 175 13.37 40.15 34.61
CA VAL A 175 12.92 39.25 35.68
C VAL A 175 12.97 40.04 36.97
N ILE A 176 11.93 39.94 37.80
CA ILE A 176 11.88 40.66 39.08
C ILE A 176 12.19 39.69 40.20
N LEU A 177 13.11 40.07 41.07
CA LEU A 177 13.55 39.32 42.24
C LEU A 177 13.07 40.03 43.51
N GLY A 178 12.47 39.26 44.41
CA GLY A 178 12.14 39.68 45.76
C GLY A 178 13.10 39.09 46.79
N THR A 179 13.65 39.94 47.65
CA THR A 179 14.62 39.57 48.68
C THR A 179 14.01 39.45 50.07
N ASP A 180 14.78 38.89 51.00
CA ASP A 180 14.43 38.76 52.42
C ASP A 180 14.34 40.09 53.18
N ASN A 181 15.09 41.11 52.76
CA ASN A 181 15.07 42.46 53.34
C ASN A 181 13.97 43.38 52.76
N GLY A 182 13.04 42.83 51.95
CA GLY A 182 11.91 43.59 51.40
C GLY A 182 12.26 44.52 50.24
N GLN A 183 13.28 44.15 49.44
CA GLN A 183 13.67 44.85 48.22
C GLN A 183 13.22 44.10 46.97
N LEU A 184 12.93 44.86 45.91
CA LEU A 184 12.65 44.36 44.57
C LEU A 184 13.75 44.81 43.61
N HIS A 185 14.32 43.85 42.89
CA HIS A 185 15.38 44.07 41.90
C HIS A 185 14.94 43.52 40.54
N GLU A 186 15.18 44.26 39.47
CA GLU A 186 15.07 43.80 38.09
C GLU A 186 16.40 43.22 37.64
N ILE A 187 16.40 42.04 37.03
CA ILE A 187 17.57 41.41 36.42
C ILE A 187 17.25 40.95 35.01
N ALA A 188 18.24 41.00 34.12
CA ALA A 188 18.20 40.30 32.85
C ALA A 188 19.49 39.50 32.64
N VAL A 189 19.35 38.28 32.13
CA VAL A 189 20.46 37.37 31.81
C VAL A 189 20.29 36.87 30.37
N ASP A 190 21.31 37.12 29.55
CA ASP A 190 21.38 36.60 28.17
C ASP A 190 22.31 35.38 28.15
N GLU A 191 21.89 34.31 27.46
CA GLU A 191 22.64 33.04 27.37
C GLU A 191 24.06 33.24 26.80
N LYS A 192 24.21 34.17 25.84
CA LYS A 192 25.50 34.47 25.19
C LYS A 192 26.52 35.10 26.13
N ASP A 193 26.05 35.97 27.04
CA ASP A 193 26.92 36.79 27.88
C ASP A 193 27.48 36.03 29.08
N LYS A 194 26.84 34.90 29.44
CA LYS A 194 27.21 34.03 30.58
C LYS A 194 27.31 34.75 31.93
N LYS A 195 26.71 35.93 32.07
CA LYS A 195 26.67 36.80 33.25
C LYS A 195 25.43 37.70 33.24
N GLU A 196 25.11 38.34 34.36
CA GLU A 196 24.03 39.32 34.46
C GLU A 196 24.27 40.55 33.56
N LYS A 197 23.30 40.86 32.70
CA LYS A 197 23.33 42.00 31.78
C LYS A 197 23.20 43.31 32.55
N HIS A 198 22.19 43.39 33.41
CA HIS A 198 21.99 44.47 34.37
C HIS A 198 21.24 43.94 35.60
N ILE A 199 21.39 44.67 36.71
CA ILE A 199 20.56 44.52 37.91
C ILE A 199 20.17 45.93 38.35
N ASN A 200 18.88 46.23 38.33
CA ASN A 200 18.34 47.53 38.72
C ASN A 200 17.54 47.38 40.01
N PHE A 201 17.81 48.22 40.99
CA PHE A 201 16.95 48.34 42.17
C PHE A 201 15.67 49.07 41.80
N LEU A 202 14.51 48.49 42.12
CA LEU A 202 13.19 49.05 41.77
C LEU A 202 12.49 49.66 42.98
N PHE A 203 12.46 48.94 44.10
CA PHE A 203 11.63 49.29 45.23
C PHE A 203 12.12 48.66 46.54
N GLU A 204 11.84 49.32 47.67
CA GLU A 204 12.10 48.80 49.02
C GLU A 204 10.97 49.18 49.96
N LEU A 205 10.56 48.22 50.79
CA LEU A 205 9.56 48.42 51.82
C LEU A 205 10.12 49.22 53.01
N LYS A 206 9.94 50.54 52.98
CA LYS A 206 10.45 51.45 54.03
C LYS A 206 9.69 51.38 55.36
N GLU A 207 8.40 51.02 55.33
CA GLU A 207 7.54 51.02 56.53
C GLU A 207 7.72 49.75 57.38
N LEU A 208 7.87 48.60 56.73
CA LEU A 208 8.05 47.27 57.33
C LEU A 208 8.91 46.43 56.37
N PRO A 209 10.22 46.29 56.62
CA PRO A 209 11.12 45.51 55.77
C PRO A 209 10.88 44.02 56.00
N GLU A 210 9.82 43.52 55.39
CA GLU A 210 9.45 42.11 55.40
C GLU A 210 9.90 41.43 54.10
N ALA A 211 10.27 40.15 54.21
CA ALA A 211 10.63 39.32 53.07
C ALA A 211 9.51 39.23 52.03
N PHE A 212 9.84 39.32 50.75
CA PHE A 212 8.90 38.95 49.69
C PHE A 212 8.84 37.42 49.57
N MET A 213 7.69 36.83 49.90
CA MET A 213 7.47 35.37 49.93
C MET A 213 6.89 34.82 48.63
N GLY A 214 6.26 35.68 47.83
CA GLY A 214 5.70 35.34 46.53
C GLY A 214 5.66 36.55 45.63
N LEU A 215 6.00 36.37 44.36
CA LEU A 215 6.07 37.43 43.38
C LEU A 215 5.63 36.88 42.03
N GLN A 216 4.71 37.56 41.37
CA GLN A 216 4.26 37.19 40.03
C GLN A 216 3.98 38.45 39.22
N MET A 217 4.36 38.42 37.94
CA MET A 217 4.14 39.54 37.04
C MET A 217 3.52 39.12 35.72
N GLU A 218 2.83 40.07 35.09
CA GLU A 218 2.21 39.99 33.78
C GLU A 218 2.43 41.30 33.03
N THR A 219 2.51 41.23 31.70
CA THR A 219 2.67 42.40 30.83
C THR A 219 1.49 42.57 29.87
N ALA A 220 1.22 43.81 29.46
CA ALA A 220 0.21 44.09 28.44
C ALA A 220 0.72 45.14 27.46
N SER A 221 0.61 44.86 26.16
CA SER A 221 0.94 45.81 25.10
C SER A 221 -0.20 46.81 24.96
N THR A 222 0.06 48.09 25.24
CA THR A 222 -0.88 49.20 25.02
C THR A 222 -0.39 50.12 23.92
N SER A 223 -1.25 50.99 23.38
CA SER A 223 -0.87 51.97 22.35
C SER A 223 0.27 52.91 22.77
N ASN A 224 0.53 53.05 24.08
CA ASN A 224 1.58 53.90 24.65
C ASN A 224 2.80 53.12 25.19
N GLY A 225 2.93 51.82 24.88
CA GLY A 225 4.04 50.96 25.32
C GLY A 225 3.59 49.76 26.18
N THR A 226 4.56 49.03 26.74
CA THR A 226 4.30 47.86 27.58
C THR A 226 3.97 48.28 29.01
N LYS A 227 2.76 47.98 29.49
CA LYS A 227 2.39 48.09 30.91
C LYS A 227 2.78 46.82 31.67
N TYR A 228 3.31 46.97 32.89
CA TYR A 228 3.65 45.88 33.80
C TYR A 228 2.65 45.85 34.96
N TYR A 229 2.13 44.67 35.25
CA TYR A 229 1.28 44.37 36.40
C TYR A 229 2.02 43.36 37.27
N MET A 230 2.20 43.68 38.54
CA MET A 230 2.93 42.82 39.47
C MET A 230 2.16 42.66 40.77
N MET A 231 2.10 41.44 41.29
CA MET A 231 1.59 41.16 42.63
C MET A 231 2.73 40.60 43.48
N ALA A 232 2.93 41.19 44.65
CA ALA A 232 3.94 40.78 45.61
C ALA A 232 3.30 40.48 46.96
N VAL A 233 3.73 39.41 47.61
CA VAL A 233 3.25 39.00 48.92
C VAL A 233 4.38 39.04 49.92
N THR A 234 4.13 39.68 51.06
CA THR A 234 4.93 39.55 52.27
C THR A 234 4.19 38.69 53.29
N PRO A 235 4.82 38.28 54.41
CA PRO A 235 4.17 37.55 55.47
C PRO A 235 2.98 38.25 56.09
N THR A 236 2.72 39.54 55.82
CA THR A 236 1.58 40.29 56.37
C THR A 236 0.75 41.07 55.36
N ARG A 237 1.19 41.22 54.11
CA ARG A 237 0.54 42.11 53.14
C ARG A 237 0.59 41.53 51.72
N LEU A 238 -0.48 41.80 50.97
CA LEU A 238 -0.52 41.65 49.52
C LEU A 238 -0.39 43.05 48.90
N TYR A 239 0.58 43.20 47.99
CA TYR A 239 0.83 44.40 47.22
C TYR A 239 0.46 44.15 45.75
N SER A 240 -0.18 45.12 45.13
CA SER A 240 -0.41 45.16 43.69
C SER A 240 0.26 46.41 43.11
N PHE A 241 0.96 46.25 42.00
CA PHE A 241 1.67 47.32 41.31
C PHE A 241 1.16 47.38 39.86
N SER A 242 0.69 48.55 39.43
CA SER A 242 0.23 48.81 38.05
C SER A 242 0.78 50.16 37.56
N GLY A 243 1.73 50.12 36.61
CA GLY A 243 2.34 51.35 36.06
C GLY A 243 3.00 52.28 37.10
N ILE A 244 3.24 53.56 36.73
CA ILE A 244 3.88 54.56 37.61
C ILE A 244 2.90 54.97 38.72
N GLY A 245 2.86 54.16 39.79
CA GLY A 245 2.32 54.50 41.11
C GLY A 245 0.81 54.35 41.30
N SER A 246 0.41 53.33 42.06
CA SER A 246 -0.55 53.43 43.18
C SER A 246 -0.51 52.11 43.96
N LEU A 247 -0.63 52.17 45.29
CA LEU A 247 -0.40 51.09 46.25
C LEU A 247 -1.71 50.79 46.98
N ASP A 248 -2.38 49.69 46.66
CA ASP A 248 -3.53 49.22 47.46
C ASP A 248 -3.06 48.10 48.39
N VAL A 249 -3.13 48.33 49.70
CA VAL A 249 -2.57 47.46 50.75
C VAL A 249 -3.68 46.73 51.49
N SER A 250 -3.66 45.39 51.45
CA SER A 250 -4.51 44.54 52.30
C SER A 250 -3.64 43.85 53.36
N LEU A 251 -3.98 44.06 54.64
CA LEU A 251 -3.24 43.56 55.81
C LEU A 251 -3.73 42.17 56.24
N ILE A 252 -3.05 41.09 55.85
CA ILE A 252 -3.32 39.72 56.33
C ILE A 252 -2.04 38.86 56.34
N LYS A 253 -1.80 38.08 57.39
CA LYS A 253 -0.62 37.20 57.51
C LYS A 253 -0.59 36.09 56.43
N SER A 254 0.53 35.75 55.78
CA SER A 254 0.57 34.80 54.64
C SER A 254 1.89 34.04 54.43
N ILE A 255 1.84 32.94 53.66
CA ILE A 255 2.95 32.02 53.35
C ILE A 255 3.17 31.79 51.83
N GLU A 256 2.14 31.79 50.95
CA GLU A 256 2.30 31.50 49.49
C GLU A 256 1.31 32.25 48.56
N LEU A 257 1.76 32.59 47.33
CA LEU A 257 0.97 33.19 46.24
C LEU A 257 1.03 32.31 44.98
N HIS A 258 -0.12 32.00 44.39
CA HIS A 258 -0.21 31.14 43.20
C HIS A 258 -1.16 31.73 42.15
N PHE A 259 -0.75 31.70 40.88
CA PHE A 259 -1.58 32.12 39.74
C PHE A 259 -1.94 30.90 38.91
N PHE A 260 -3.21 30.83 38.49
CA PHE A 260 -3.64 29.94 37.43
C PHE A 260 -3.48 30.63 36.08
N ILE A 261 -2.75 29.98 35.16
CA ILE A 261 -2.46 30.48 33.82
C ILE A 261 -3.23 29.65 32.80
N LYS A 262 -3.94 30.33 31.88
CA LYS A 262 -4.59 29.73 30.72
C LYS A 262 -4.08 30.43 29.47
N GLN A 263 -3.64 29.67 28.47
CA GLN A 263 -3.13 30.23 27.20
C GLN A 263 -2.03 31.31 27.39
N ARG A 264 -1.07 31.06 28.30
CA ARG A 264 0.05 31.98 28.63
C ARG A 264 -0.34 33.32 29.28
N ARG A 265 -1.56 33.46 29.80
CA ARG A 265 -1.97 34.59 30.64
C ARG A 265 -2.57 34.13 31.96
N ALA A 266 -2.23 34.81 33.05
CA ALA A 266 -2.88 34.59 34.34
C ALA A 266 -4.36 35.01 34.29
N VAL A 267 -5.25 34.14 34.80
CA VAL A 267 -6.71 34.37 34.80
C VAL A 267 -7.25 34.45 36.23
N HIS A 268 -6.68 33.63 37.13
CA HIS A 268 -7.06 33.61 38.54
C HIS A 268 -5.82 33.66 39.41
N PHE A 269 -5.95 34.26 40.59
CA PHE A 269 -4.96 34.16 41.64
C PHE A 269 -5.57 33.58 42.91
N ALA A 270 -4.74 32.92 43.70
CA ALA A 270 -5.06 32.53 45.05
C ALA A 270 -3.88 32.83 45.97
N TRP A 271 -4.21 33.31 47.16
CA TRP A 271 -3.29 33.77 48.16
C TRP A 271 -3.59 33.06 49.48
N LEU A 272 -2.64 32.26 49.94
CA LEU A 272 -2.77 31.48 51.17
C LEU A 272 -2.49 32.38 52.37
N SER A 273 -3.55 32.81 53.08
CA SER A 273 -3.44 33.69 54.24
C SER A 273 -3.74 32.96 55.55
N GLY A 274 -3.38 33.54 56.70
CA GLY A 274 -3.63 32.96 58.02
C GLY A 274 -5.11 32.91 58.41
N ALA A 275 -5.97 33.68 57.72
CA ALA A 275 -7.41 33.74 57.94
C ALA A 275 -8.21 32.89 56.94
N GLY A 276 -7.60 32.45 55.84
CA GLY A 276 -8.27 31.74 54.75
C GLY A 276 -7.55 31.90 53.41
N ILE A 277 -8.14 31.41 52.33
CA ILE A 277 -7.60 31.55 50.97
C ILE A 277 -8.28 32.72 50.30
N TYR A 278 -7.51 33.76 50.00
CA TYR A 278 -8.01 34.91 49.27
C TYR A 278 -7.81 34.71 47.78
N HIS A 279 -8.86 34.78 46.98
CA HIS A 279 -8.80 34.48 45.55
C HIS A 279 -9.64 35.46 44.73
N GLY A 280 -9.36 35.53 43.44
CA GLY A 280 -10.14 36.36 42.53
C GLY A 280 -9.71 36.22 41.07
N GLY A 281 -10.44 36.91 40.20
CA GLY A 281 -10.11 37.05 38.78
C GLY A 281 -9.05 38.12 38.55
N LEU A 282 -8.22 37.90 37.54
CA LEU A 282 -7.24 38.87 37.04
C LEU A 282 -7.68 39.32 35.65
N ASN A 283 -7.80 40.63 35.45
CA ASN A 283 -8.17 41.21 34.17
C ASN A 283 -7.17 42.28 33.76
N PHE A 284 -6.50 42.07 32.62
CA PHE A 284 -5.42 42.94 32.14
C PHE A 284 -5.84 43.64 30.84
N GLY A 285 -6.08 44.95 30.86
CA GLY A 285 -6.40 45.71 29.63
C GLY A 285 -7.17 47.03 29.83
N ALA A 286 -7.25 47.83 28.75
CA ALA A 286 -7.74 49.22 28.74
C ALA A 286 -9.27 49.42 28.85
N GLN A 287 -10.07 48.36 29.03
CA GLN A 287 -11.53 48.44 29.01
C GLN A 287 -12.16 48.98 30.31
N HIS A 288 -11.38 49.11 31.39
CA HIS A 288 -11.80 49.72 32.65
C HIS A 288 -10.80 50.76 33.13
N SER A 289 -10.54 51.78 32.31
CA SER A 289 -9.92 53.01 32.79
C SER A 289 -10.97 53.81 33.57
N SER A 290 -10.96 53.69 34.90
CA SER A 290 -11.72 54.61 35.74
C SER A 290 -11.10 56.02 35.62
N PRO A 291 -11.87 57.11 35.66
CA PRO A 291 -11.34 58.48 35.50
C PRO A 291 -10.39 58.91 36.62
N GLU A 292 -10.29 58.14 37.70
CA GLU A 292 -9.54 58.46 38.92
C GLU A 292 -8.16 57.76 38.99
N GLY A 293 -7.74 57.01 37.97
CA GLY A 293 -6.39 56.42 37.90
C GLY A 293 -6.11 55.22 38.83
N ASN A 294 -7.07 54.81 39.66
CA ASN A 294 -7.01 53.55 40.39
C ASN A 294 -7.53 52.41 39.49
N GLU A 295 -6.66 51.87 38.63
CA GLU A 295 -6.90 50.68 37.82
C GLU A 295 -6.65 49.41 38.67
N ASN A 296 -7.64 49.01 39.49
CA ASN A 296 -7.60 47.75 40.22
C ASN A 296 -7.86 46.58 39.24
N PHE A 297 -6.81 45.85 38.86
CA PHE A 297 -6.88 44.71 37.91
C PHE A 297 -7.37 43.39 38.52
N VAL A 298 -7.77 43.43 39.79
CA VAL A 298 -8.27 42.28 40.56
C VAL A 298 -9.79 42.38 40.71
N GLU A 299 -10.49 41.41 40.11
CA GLU A 299 -11.95 41.32 40.09
C GLU A 299 -12.45 40.14 40.95
N ASN A 300 -13.73 40.18 41.38
CA ASN A 300 -14.40 39.05 42.06
C ASN A 300 -13.63 38.45 43.24
N LYS A 301 -13.25 39.32 44.20
CA LYS A 301 -12.49 38.98 45.40
C LYS A 301 -13.32 38.10 46.35
N GLY A 302 -12.84 36.90 46.65
CA GLY A 302 -13.42 35.95 47.61
C GLY A 302 -12.44 35.56 48.71
N LEU A 303 -12.95 35.24 49.90
CA LEU A 303 -12.16 34.70 51.00
C LEU A 303 -12.79 33.38 51.47
N LEU A 304 -12.11 32.27 51.19
CA LEU A 304 -12.48 30.96 51.70
C LEU A 304 -11.92 30.77 53.12
N ASP A 305 -12.80 30.74 54.11
CA ASP A 305 -12.43 30.48 55.51
C ASP A 305 -12.11 28.99 55.73
N TYR A 306 -11.01 28.72 56.45
CA TYR A 306 -10.59 27.37 56.81
C TYR A 306 -11.63 26.63 57.68
N SER A 307 -12.50 27.35 58.37
CA SER A 307 -13.59 26.75 59.16
C SER A 307 -14.56 25.89 58.32
N LYS A 308 -14.67 26.16 57.01
CA LYS A 308 -15.49 25.37 56.06
C LYS A 308 -14.83 24.07 55.59
N LEU A 309 -13.55 23.85 55.92
CA LEU A 309 -12.74 22.75 55.38
C LEU A 309 -12.49 21.59 56.37
N VAL A 310 -12.96 21.72 57.62
CA VAL A 310 -12.71 20.77 58.72
C VAL A 310 -13.98 20.57 59.56
N ASP A 311 -14.34 19.31 59.87
CA ASP A 311 -15.57 18.96 60.61
C ASP A 311 -15.48 19.06 62.15
N VAL A 312 -14.29 19.27 62.75
CA VAL A 312 -14.16 19.34 64.23
C VAL A 312 -13.02 20.28 64.69
N ALA A 313 -13.36 21.23 65.58
CA ALA A 313 -12.65 21.98 66.63
C ALA A 313 -11.16 22.39 66.59
N GLU A 314 -10.30 21.93 65.69
CA GLU A 314 -8.93 22.46 65.52
C GLU A 314 -8.70 22.86 64.05
N ALA A 315 -8.62 24.17 63.78
CA ALA A 315 -8.37 24.71 62.45
C ALA A 315 -6.92 24.45 62.03
N ILE A 316 -6.64 23.24 61.50
CA ILE A 316 -5.36 22.89 60.90
C ILE A 316 -5.19 23.73 59.63
N LYS A 317 -4.14 24.56 59.59
CA LYS A 317 -3.81 25.42 58.45
C LYS A 317 -3.12 24.60 57.36
N PRO A 318 -3.40 24.86 56.06
CA PRO A 318 -2.72 24.18 54.97
C PRO A 318 -1.25 24.59 54.90
N ASN A 319 -0.38 23.62 54.61
CA ASN A 319 1.07 23.80 54.51
C ASN A 319 1.49 24.32 53.13
N SER A 320 0.72 24.00 52.08
CA SER A 320 0.99 24.42 50.69
C SER A 320 -0.30 24.42 49.88
N LEU A 321 -0.33 25.24 48.83
CA LEU A 321 -1.47 25.46 47.93
C LEU A 321 -1.05 25.26 46.48
N ALA A 322 -1.92 24.67 45.65
CA ALA A 322 -1.84 24.80 44.19
C ALA A 322 -3.23 25.13 43.62
N VAL A 323 -3.26 25.80 42.47
CA VAL A 323 -4.51 26.33 41.87
C VAL A 323 -4.68 25.79 40.46
N SER A 324 -5.82 25.18 40.20
CA SER A 324 -6.26 24.76 38.86
C SER A 324 -7.35 25.70 38.31
N GLU A 325 -7.98 25.36 37.19
CA GLU A 325 -8.99 26.25 36.57
C GLU A 325 -10.19 26.47 37.49
N PHE A 326 -10.65 25.39 38.11
CA PHE A 326 -11.86 25.35 38.92
C PHE A 326 -11.64 24.90 40.37
N HIS A 327 -10.45 24.43 40.75
CA HIS A 327 -10.19 23.85 42.07
C HIS A 327 -8.95 24.41 42.77
N PHE A 328 -8.95 24.29 44.09
CA PHE A 328 -7.80 24.48 44.96
C PHE A 328 -7.34 23.13 45.49
N LEU A 329 -6.04 22.85 45.36
CA LEU A 329 -5.39 21.69 45.96
C LEU A 329 -4.70 22.14 47.25
N LEU A 330 -5.18 21.65 48.40
CA LEU A 330 -4.75 22.07 49.72
C LEU A 330 -4.04 20.94 50.46
N LEU A 331 -2.75 21.14 50.78
CA LEU A 331 -2.00 20.19 51.58
C LEU A 331 -2.30 20.42 53.08
N LEU A 332 -3.06 19.51 53.68
CA LEU A 332 -3.43 19.53 55.11
C LEU A 332 -2.85 18.28 55.79
N GLY A 333 -1.84 18.47 56.64
CA GLY A 333 -1.12 17.37 57.24
C GLY A 333 -0.37 16.56 56.16
N ASN A 334 -0.77 15.30 55.94
CA ASN A 334 -0.22 14.42 54.91
C ASN A 334 -1.20 14.11 53.75
N LYS A 335 -2.27 14.89 53.62
CA LYS A 335 -3.32 14.66 52.62
C LYS A 335 -3.55 15.90 51.79
N VAL A 336 -3.93 15.71 50.52
CA VAL A 336 -4.29 16.82 49.63
C VAL A 336 -5.81 16.81 49.46
N LYS A 337 -6.47 17.86 49.95
CA LYS A 337 -7.91 18.07 49.73
C LYS A 337 -8.12 18.91 48.48
N VAL A 338 -9.03 18.47 47.61
CA VAL A 338 -9.43 19.19 46.40
C VAL A 338 -10.74 19.91 46.69
N VAL A 339 -10.71 21.25 46.63
CA VAL A 339 -11.84 22.13 46.94
C VAL A 339 -12.26 22.86 45.66
N ASN A 340 -13.54 22.89 45.34
CA ASN A 340 -14.03 23.70 44.24
C ASN A 340 -13.90 25.20 44.59
N ARG A 341 -13.28 25.99 43.71
CA ARG A 341 -13.07 27.44 43.92
C ARG A 341 -14.37 28.24 43.91
N ILE A 342 -15.40 27.74 43.25
CA ILE A 342 -16.64 28.47 42.98
C ILE A 342 -17.73 28.07 43.99
N SER A 343 -17.95 26.76 44.20
CA SER A 343 -18.89 26.29 45.22
C SER A 343 -18.32 26.25 46.64
N GLU A 344 -16.98 26.36 46.79
CA GLU A 344 -16.27 26.25 48.07
C GLU A 344 -16.40 24.87 48.76
N GLN A 345 -16.88 23.84 48.04
CA GLN A 345 -17.08 22.50 48.58
C GLN A 345 -15.88 21.58 48.33
N ILE A 346 -15.63 20.68 49.27
CA ILE A 346 -14.63 19.61 49.10
C ILE A 346 -15.21 18.57 48.14
N ILE A 347 -14.50 18.30 47.04
CA ILE A 347 -14.91 17.30 46.06
C ILE A 347 -14.25 15.96 46.37
N GLU A 348 -12.94 15.97 46.58
CA GLU A 348 -12.13 14.76 46.73
C GLU A 348 -11.01 14.95 47.76
N GLU A 349 -10.61 13.86 48.41
CA GLU A 349 -9.47 13.80 49.32
C GLU A 349 -8.47 12.78 48.78
N LEU A 350 -7.29 13.24 48.40
CA LEU A 350 -6.23 12.45 47.80
C LEU A 350 -5.32 11.88 48.90
N GLN A 351 -5.11 10.57 48.85
CA GLN A 351 -4.23 9.83 49.75
C GLN A 351 -2.99 9.37 48.98
N PHE A 352 -1.84 9.41 49.65
CA PHE A 352 -0.56 8.95 49.10
C PHE A 352 -0.20 7.62 49.78
N ASP A 353 0.07 6.56 49.02
CA ASP A 353 0.35 5.23 49.57
C ASP A 353 1.61 5.25 50.49
N GLU A 354 1.39 5.09 51.79
CA GLU A 354 2.45 5.02 52.81
C GLU A 354 2.91 3.56 53.04
N THR A 355 4.19 3.25 52.78
CA THR A 355 4.78 1.96 53.21
C THR A 355 5.34 2.06 54.63
N PRO A 356 5.36 0.96 55.42
CA PRO A 356 5.74 0.99 56.84
C PRO A 356 7.16 1.52 57.15
N GLU A 357 8.08 1.47 56.19
CA GLU A 357 9.46 1.99 56.34
C GLU A 357 9.55 3.52 56.23
N SER A 358 8.47 4.18 55.79
CA SER A 358 8.36 5.63 55.61
C SER A 358 7.74 6.36 56.81
N MET A 359 7.86 5.81 58.03
CA MET A 359 7.43 6.47 59.29
C MET A 359 8.16 7.80 59.60
N SER A 360 8.96 8.34 58.69
CA SER A 360 9.57 9.66 58.84
C SER A 360 9.21 10.59 57.68
N ARG A 361 8.10 11.31 57.90
CA ARG A 361 7.75 12.64 57.37
C ARG A 361 7.03 12.66 56.00
N GLY A 362 5.77 13.08 56.06
CA GLY A 362 4.84 13.20 54.94
C GLY A 362 5.20 14.25 53.88
N ILE A 363 4.27 14.49 52.95
CA ILE A 363 4.36 15.48 51.89
C ILE A 363 4.68 16.86 52.49
N ILE A 364 5.69 17.52 51.91
CA ILE A 364 6.22 18.79 52.40
C ILE A 364 5.76 19.99 51.57
N GLY A 365 5.38 19.80 50.31
CA GLY A 365 4.92 20.88 49.45
C GLY A 365 4.23 20.44 48.17
N LEU A 366 3.51 21.39 47.55
CA LEU A 366 2.88 21.27 46.24
C LEU A 366 3.60 22.18 45.25
N CYS A 367 3.61 21.76 43.99
CA CYS A 367 4.19 22.50 42.87
C CYS A 367 3.27 22.31 41.65
N SER A 368 3.15 23.32 40.80
CA SER A 368 2.39 23.23 39.55
C SER A 368 3.25 23.66 38.37
N ASP A 369 3.24 22.86 37.31
CA ASP A 369 3.69 23.30 36.00
C ASP A 369 2.56 24.04 35.31
N ALA A 370 2.60 25.37 35.38
CA ALA A 370 1.60 26.23 34.78
C ALA A 370 1.61 26.22 33.23
N SER A 371 2.68 25.72 32.59
CA SER A 371 2.77 25.59 31.14
C SER A 371 2.15 24.28 30.65
N ALA A 372 2.40 23.17 31.37
CA ALA A 372 1.87 21.84 31.04
C ALA A 372 0.50 21.55 31.67
N GLY A 373 0.07 22.32 32.67
CA GLY A 373 -1.17 22.06 33.43
C GLY A 373 -1.06 20.86 34.37
N LEU A 374 0.15 20.51 34.81
CA LEU A 374 0.45 19.37 35.67
C LEU A 374 0.68 19.82 37.12
N PHE A 375 0.32 18.97 38.07
CA PHE A 375 0.51 19.22 39.49
C PHE A 375 1.43 18.14 40.09
N TYR A 376 2.27 18.53 41.03
CA TYR A 376 3.19 17.65 41.71
C TYR A 376 3.12 17.88 43.22
N ALA A 377 3.16 16.78 43.97
CA ALA A 377 3.31 16.78 45.42
C ALA A 377 4.64 16.12 45.75
N TYR A 378 5.45 16.76 46.61
CA TYR A 378 6.76 16.21 46.97
C TYR A 378 6.91 16.07 48.48
N GLY A 379 7.50 14.95 48.88
CA GLY A 379 7.96 14.66 50.22
C GLY A 379 9.47 14.93 50.35
N GLN A 380 10.08 14.43 51.43
CA GLN A 380 11.52 14.59 51.64
C GLN A 380 12.37 13.79 50.66
N ASN A 381 11.84 12.65 50.19
CA ASN A 381 12.54 11.73 49.27
C ASN A 381 11.70 11.31 48.06
N SER A 382 10.38 11.52 48.11
CA SER A 382 9.44 11.05 47.08
C SER A 382 8.77 12.20 46.34
N ILE A 383 8.42 11.96 45.08
CA ILE A 383 7.67 12.87 44.23
C ILE A 383 6.45 12.11 43.68
N PHE A 384 5.30 12.74 43.78
CA PHE A 384 4.02 12.27 43.26
C PHE A 384 3.51 13.26 42.23
N GLN A 385 2.97 12.75 41.14
CA GLN A 385 2.25 13.53 40.15
C GLN A 385 0.76 13.46 40.46
N VAL A 386 0.10 14.60 40.45
CA VAL A 386 -1.35 14.72 40.58
C VAL A 386 -1.91 15.03 39.20
N SER A 387 -2.53 14.04 38.59
CA SER A 387 -3.12 14.11 37.25
C SER A 387 -4.59 14.56 37.32
N VAL A 388 -5.00 15.41 36.38
CA VAL A 388 -6.36 15.97 36.31
C VAL A 388 -7.12 15.34 35.15
N ASN A 389 -8.24 14.69 35.45
CA ASN A 389 -9.07 13.98 34.49
C ASN A 389 -10.40 14.73 34.30
N ASP A 390 -10.51 15.50 33.21
CA ASP A 390 -11.71 16.26 32.80
C ASP A 390 -12.28 17.17 33.92
N GLU A 391 -11.48 18.13 34.37
CA GLU A 391 -11.79 19.07 35.47
C GLU A 391 -13.16 19.79 35.34
N GLY A 392 -13.63 20.00 34.10
CA GLY A 392 -14.88 20.70 33.79
C GLY A 392 -16.14 19.84 33.81
N ARG A 393 -16.04 18.51 34.00
CA ARG A 393 -17.14 17.54 33.83
C ARG A 393 -18.42 17.92 34.57
N ASP A 394 -18.29 18.37 35.81
CA ASP A 394 -19.39 18.66 36.73
C ASP A 394 -19.61 20.16 36.99
N MET A 395 -18.80 21.04 36.39
CA MET A 395 -18.85 22.48 36.66
C MET A 395 -20.17 23.13 36.23
N TRP A 396 -20.83 22.61 35.19
CA TRP A 396 -22.13 23.10 34.77
C TRP A 396 -23.21 22.93 35.85
N LYS A 397 -23.15 21.86 36.65
CA LYS A 397 -24.08 21.63 37.78
C LYS A 397 -23.86 22.69 38.86
N VAL A 398 -22.60 22.98 39.16
CA VAL A 398 -22.20 24.00 40.13
C VAL A 398 -22.71 25.39 39.74
N TYR A 399 -22.53 25.81 38.48
CA TYR A 399 -23.05 27.10 38.00
C TYR A 399 -24.58 27.13 37.92
N LEU A 400 -25.23 25.98 37.67
CA LEU A 400 -26.69 25.86 37.67
C LEU A 400 -27.25 26.03 39.10
N ASP A 401 -26.63 25.41 40.10
CA ASP A 401 -26.99 25.54 41.51
C ASP A 401 -26.81 26.98 42.02
N LEU A 402 -25.80 27.68 41.50
CA LEU A 402 -25.55 29.11 41.76
C LEU A 402 -26.45 30.05 40.96
N LYS A 403 -27.34 29.52 40.10
CA LYS A 403 -28.26 30.28 39.21
C LYS A 403 -27.53 31.19 38.21
N GLU A 404 -26.27 30.95 37.93
CA GLU A 404 -25.48 31.68 36.94
C GLU A 404 -25.62 31.02 35.57
N TYR A 405 -26.78 31.20 34.95
CA TYR A 405 -27.15 30.48 33.72
C TYR A 405 -26.21 30.72 32.53
N ALA A 406 -25.63 31.92 32.40
CA ALA A 406 -24.69 32.24 31.32
C ALA A 406 -23.32 31.54 31.50
N ALA A 407 -22.81 31.47 32.74
CA ALA A 407 -21.59 30.76 33.07
C ALA A 407 -21.78 29.23 33.03
N ALA A 408 -22.97 28.76 33.43
CA ALA A 408 -23.41 27.38 33.23
C ALA A 408 -23.40 27.04 31.74
N LEU A 409 -24.01 27.88 30.88
CA LEU A 409 -24.04 27.68 29.42
C LEU A 409 -22.64 27.64 28.78
N ALA A 410 -21.71 28.49 29.23
CA ALA A 410 -20.34 28.53 28.70
C ALA A 410 -19.49 27.31 29.10
N ASN A 411 -19.76 26.72 30.28
CA ASN A 411 -19.11 25.50 30.78
C ASN A 411 -19.93 24.22 30.50
N CYS A 412 -21.12 24.38 29.92
CA CYS A 412 -22.01 23.31 29.48
C CYS A 412 -21.56 22.82 28.11
N ARG A 413 -21.09 21.57 28.04
CA ARG A 413 -20.77 20.97 26.74
C ARG A 413 -21.99 20.43 25.97
N ASP A 414 -23.24 20.40 26.51
CA ASP A 414 -24.50 20.25 25.72
C ASP A 414 -25.94 20.27 26.37
N PRO A 415 -26.28 20.62 27.64
CA PRO A 415 -27.64 20.35 28.18
C PRO A 415 -28.82 21.20 27.67
N PHE A 416 -28.61 22.46 27.25
CA PHE A 416 -29.72 23.36 26.86
C PHE A 416 -30.32 23.01 25.48
N GLN A 417 -29.52 22.49 24.55
CA GLN A 417 -30.02 22.00 23.27
C GLN A 417 -30.86 20.74 23.45
N ARG A 418 -30.52 19.90 24.44
CA ARG A 418 -31.36 18.78 24.86
C ARG A 418 -32.70 19.26 25.39
N ASP A 419 -32.73 20.25 26.29
CA ASP A 419 -34.00 20.74 26.83
C ASP A 419 -34.89 21.40 25.76
N GLN A 420 -34.30 22.09 24.78
CA GLN A 420 -35.02 22.58 23.60
C GLN A 420 -35.50 21.47 22.66
N ALA A 421 -34.67 20.45 22.41
CA ALA A 421 -35.02 19.29 21.59
C ALA A 421 -36.12 18.45 22.25
N GLU A 422 -36.07 18.25 23.56
CA GLU A 422 -37.06 17.54 24.36
C GLU A 422 -38.37 18.34 24.48
N ALA A 423 -38.29 19.67 24.61
CA ALA A 423 -39.46 20.55 24.57
C ALA A 423 -40.13 20.52 23.19
N ALA A 424 -39.35 20.58 22.10
CA ALA A 424 -39.88 20.47 20.73
C ALA A 424 -40.49 19.08 20.47
N PHE A 425 -39.84 18.01 20.96
CA PHE A 425 -40.33 16.63 20.85
C PHE A 425 -41.63 16.43 21.65
N SER A 426 -41.71 17.00 22.86
CA SER A 426 -42.91 16.99 23.70
C SER A 426 -44.05 17.82 23.11
N ALA A 427 -43.72 18.88 22.38
CA ALA A 427 -44.67 19.71 21.63
C ALA A 427 -45.13 19.07 20.29
N LYS A 428 -44.71 17.83 19.98
CA LYS A 428 -44.95 17.11 18.72
C LYS A 428 -44.38 17.80 17.48
N ASP A 429 -43.41 18.70 17.65
CA ASP A 429 -42.68 19.31 16.55
C ASP A 429 -41.41 18.50 16.23
N PHE A 430 -41.64 17.34 15.62
CA PHE A 430 -40.60 16.33 15.45
C PHE A 430 -39.47 16.76 14.49
N LEU A 431 -39.76 17.61 13.49
CA LEU A 431 -38.76 18.13 12.54
C LEU A 431 -37.81 19.15 13.20
N ARG A 432 -38.34 20.06 14.03
CA ARG A 432 -37.49 20.97 14.81
C ARG A 432 -36.71 20.20 15.87
N ALA A 433 -37.36 19.24 16.55
CA ALA A 433 -36.68 18.36 17.49
C ALA A 433 -35.51 17.61 16.83
N ALA A 434 -35.70 17.03 15.65
CA ALA A 434 -34.67 16.35 14.88
C ALA A 434 -33.46 17.25 14.56
N SER A 435 -33.73 18.50 14.17
CA SER A 435 -32.69 19.49 13.87
C SER A 435 -31.89 19.91 15.11
N PHE A 436 -32.52 19.95 16.29
CA PHE A 436 -31.84 20.21 17.55
C PHE A 436 -31.06 18.98 18.03
N TYR A 437 -31.65 17.78 17.97
CA TYR A 437 -30.97 16.54 18.33
C TYR A 437 -29.72 16.27 17.49
N ALA A 438 -29.73 16.64 16.21
CA ALA A 438 -28.57 16.46 15.33
C ALA A 438 -27.34 17.29 15.73
N LYS A 439 -27.54 18.38 16.49
CA LYS A 439 -26.49 19.26 17.00
C LYS A 439 -25.94 18.84 18.36
N ILE A 440 -26.59 17.88 19.02
CA ILE A 440 -26.17 17.33 20.30
C ILE A 440 -25.17 16.19 20.04
N TYR A 441 -23.97 16.28 20.62
CA TYR A 441 -22.89 15.31 20.39
C TYR A 441 -22.58 14.43 21.60
N TYR A 442 -22.89 14.88 22.82
CA TYR A 442 -22.30 14.28 24.03
C TYR A 442 -23.28 13.80 25.10
N ILE A 443 -24.60 14.03 24.96
CA ILE A 443 -25.57 13.81 26.07
C ILE A 443 -26.56 12.68 25.83
N LEU A 444 -27.00 12.48 24.59
CA LEU A 444 -27.92 11.39 24.23
C LEU A 444 -27.22 10.53 23.20
N SER A 445 -27.22 9.22 23.40
CA SER A 445 -26.59 8.31 22.43
C SER A 445 -27.37 8.37 21.11
N PHE A 446 -26.68 8.21 19.99
CA PHE A 446 -27.31 8.20 18.66
C PHE A 446 -28.49 7.22 18.61
N GLU A 447 -28.36 6.07 19.28
CA GLU A 447 -29.39 5.05 19.39
C GLU A 447 -30.59 5.50 20.22
N GLU A 448 -30.40 6.30 21.28
CA GLU A 448 -31.52 6.81 22.10
C GLU A 448 -32.41 7.76 21.30
N ILE A 449 -31.82 8.70 20.58
CA ILE A 449 -32.56 9.66 19.76
C ILE A 449 -33.30 8.92 18.64
N THR A 450 -32.62 7.97 18.02
CA THR A 450 -33.15 7.18 16.93
C THR A 450 -34.31 6.28 17.38
N LEU A 451 -34.18 5.60 18.52
CA LEU A 451 -35.25 4.82 19.13
C LEU A 451 -36.46 5.68 19.52
N LYS A 452 -36.25 6.95 19.93
CA LYS A 452 -37.36 7.87 20.18
C LYS A 452 -38.19 8.12 18.94
N PHE A 453 -37.58 8.48 17.81
CA PHE A 453 -38.32 8.70 16.55
C PHE A 453 -38.98 7.41 16.04
N ILE A 454 -38.32 6.25 16.17
CA ILE A 454 -38.89 4.94 15.82
C ILE A 454 -40.10 4.61 16.70
N SER A 455 -40.02 4.87 18.02
CA SER A 455 -41.12 4.57 18.96
C SER A 455 -42.38 5.39 18.71
N VAL A 456 -42.23 6.59 18.13
CA VAL A 456 -43.34 7.47 17.74
C VAL A 456 -43.77 7.23 16.27
N ASN A 457 -43.08 6.33 15.55
CA ASN A 457 -43.29 6.02 14.13
C ASN A 457 -43.12 7.22 13.19
N GLU A 458 -42.29 8.19 13.56
CA GLU A 458 -42.04 9.44 12.81
C GLU A 458 -40.77 9.33 11.95
N GLN A 459 -40.92 8.72 10.77
CA GLN A 459 -39.83 8.39 9.85
C GLN A 459 -39.22 9.62 9.14
N ASP A 460 -40.04 10.65 8.84
CA ASP A 460 -39.57 11.88 8.18
C ASP A 460 -38.68 12.73 9.10
N ALA A 461 -39.02 12.77 10.39
CA ALA A 461 -38.21 13.43 11.41
C ALA A 461 -36.90 12.66 11.66
N LEU A 462 -36.95 11.33 11.66
CA LEU A 462 -35.75 10.49 11.74
C LEU A 462 -34.82 10.74 10.54
N ARG A 463 -35.35 10.76 9.31
CA ARG A 463 -34.57 11.07 8.11
C ARG A 463 -33.91 12.45 8.21
N THR A 464 -34.64 13.46 8.67
CA THR A 464 -34.12 14.82 8.89
C THR A 464 -33.00 14.84 9.93
N PHE A 465 -33.14 14.09 11.02
CA PHE A 465 -32.10 13.93 12.05
C PHE A 465 -30.83 13.31 11.47
N LEU A 466 -30.95 12.21 10.72
CA LEU A 466 -29.81 11.51 10.11
C LEU A 466 -29.06 12.40 9.11
N LEU A 467 -29.77 13.13 8.24
CA LEU A 467 -29.16 14.04 7.27
C LEU A 467 -28.42 15.20 7.96
N ARG A 468 -29.04 15.82 8.96
CA ARG A 468 -28.41 16.90 9.73
C ARG A 468 -27.22 16.40 10.56
N LYS A 469 -27.24 15.13 10.99
CA LYS A 469 -26.11 14.52 11.68
C LYS A 469 -24.98 14.24 10.70
N LEU A 470 -25.28 13.85 9.46
CA LEU A 470 -24.32 13.65 8.39
C LEU A 470 -23.53 14.94 8.06
N ASP A 471 -24.22 16.08 7.95
CA ASP A 471 -23.60 17.41 7.72
C ASP A 471 -22.57 17.80 8.81
N ASN A 472 -22.73 17.21 9.99
CA ASN A 472 -22.08 17.56 11.24
C ASN A 472 -20.92 16.61 11.60
N LEU A 473 -20.68 15.56 10.82
CA LEU A 473 -19.60 14.59 11.02
C LEU A 473 -18.30 15.04 10.34
N ALA A 474 -17.16 14.69 10.94
CA ALA A 474 -15.86 14.95 10.33
C ALA A 474 -15.66 14.00 9.13
N LYS A 475 -14.99 14.47 8.07
CA LYS A 475 -14.74 13.69 6.84
C LYS A 475 -13.93 12.41 7.07
N ASP A 476 -13.28 12.30 8.23
CA ASP A 476 -12.45 11.15 8.61
C ASP A 476 -13.29 9.98 9.17
N ASP A 477 -14.54 10.21 9.60
CA ASP A 477 -15.43 9.21 10.21
C ASP A 477 -16.15 8.32 9.18
N LYS A 478 -15.42 7.78 8.20
CA LYS A 478 -15.97 7.08 7.02
C LYS A 478 -17.01 6.00 7.37
N CYS A 479 -16.75 5.17 8.39
CA CYS A 479 -17.67 4.09 8.78
C CYS A 479 -19.03 4.61 9.28
N GLN A 480 -19.04 5.70 10.05
CA GLN A 480 -20.29 6.28 10.57
C GLN A 480 -21.06 6.97 9.45
N ILE A 481 -20.35 7.69 8.57
CA ILE A 481 -20.94 8.35 7.40
C ILE A 481 -21.56 7.29 6.48
N THR A 482 -20.89 6.18 6.19
CA THR A 482 -21.43 5.08 5.37
C THR A 482 -22.68 4.48 6.00
N MET A 483 -22.65 4.13 7.29
CA MET A 483 -23.79 3.52 7.97
C MET A 483 -25.03 4.44 8.00
N ILE A 484 -24.84 5.73 8.33
CA ILE A 484 -25.93 6.71 8.37
C ILE A 484 -26.46 6.97 6.96
N SER A 485 -25.59 7.02 5.95
CA SER A 485 -25.98 7.24 4.55
C SER A 485 -26.77 6.06 3.97
N THR A 486 -26.38 4.81 4.30
CA THR A 486 -27.13 3.62 3.91
C THR A 486 -28.53 3.63 4.53
N TRP A 487 -28.64 4.00 5.82
CA TRP A 487 -29.94 4.07 6.47
C TRP A 487 -30.82 5.20 5.92
N ALA A 488 -30.24 6.37 5.66
CA ALA A 488 -30.96 7.47 5.02
C ALA A 488 -31.51 7.07 3.64
N THR A 489 -30.75 6.26 2.87
CA THR A 489 -31.20 5.69 1.60
C THR A 489 -32.46 4.84 1.76
N GLU A 490 -32.50 3.94 2.75
CA GLU A 490 -33.69 3.12 3.03
C GLU A 490 -34.91 3.98 3.41
N LEU A 491 -34.72 5.04 4.21
CA LEU A 491 -35.80 5.95 4.60
C LEU A 491 -36.34 6.76 3.42
N TYR A 492 -35.49 7.19 2.48
CA TYR A 492 -35.93 7.83 1.24
C TYR A 492 -36.78 6.88 0.40
N LEU A 493 -36.34 5.63 0.25
CA LEU A 493 -37.06 4.63 -0.53
C LEU A 493 -38.41 4.25 0.11
N ASP A 494 -38.48 4.14 1.44
CA ASP A 494 -39.73 3.93 2.17
C ASP A 494 -40.70 5.12 1.98
N LYS A 495 -40.20 6.35 2.07
CA LYS A 495 -41.03 7.56 1.84
C LYS A 495 -41.58 7.61 0.42
N ILE A 496 -40.74 7.32 -0.59
CA ILE A 496 -41.15 7.27 -1.99
C ILE A 496 -42.23 6.19 -2.21
N ASN A 497 -42.07 5.01 -1.58
CA ASN A 497 -43.05 3.93 -1.67
C ASN A 497 -44.39 4.27 -0.99
N ARG A 498 -44.37 4.91 0.19
CA ARG A 498 -45.59 5.36 0.87
C ARG A 498 -46.39 6.36 0.04
N LEU A 499 -45.70 7.31 -0.59
CA LEU A 499 -46.33 8.29 -1.49
C LEU A 499 -46.99 7.66 -2.71
N LEU A 500 -46.62 6.43 -3.09
CA LEU A 500 -47.20 5.66 -4.20
C LEU A 500 -48.33 4.70 -3.78
N LEU A 501 -48.47 4.39 -2.49
CA LEU A 501 -49.44 3.41 -1.96
C LEU A 501 -50.73 4.05 -1.38
N GLU A 502 -50.81 5.39 -1.29
CA GLU A 502 -51.97 6.09 -0.73
C GLU A 502 -53.00 6.52 -1.82
N ASP A 503 -54.22 5.98 -1.75
CA ASP A 503 -55.31 6.09 -2.75
C ASP A 503 -55.70 7.53 -3.21
N ASP A 504 -55.68 7.70 -4.54
CA ASP A 504 -56.54 8.39 -5.53
C ASP A 504 -57.25 9.76 -5.33
N THR A 505 -57.16 10.46 -4.20
CA THR A 505 -58.03 11.66 -4.01
C THR A 505 -57.42 13.06 -4.20
N ALA A 506 -56.11 13.20 -4.51
CA ALA A 506 -55.50 14.51 -4.76
C ALA A 506 -54.25 14.47 -5.68
N LEU A 507 -54.44 14.43 -7.01
CA LEU A 507 -53.36 14.18 -7.97
C LEU A 507 -52.34 15.33 -8.18
N GLU A 508 -52.74 16.61 -8.11
CA GLU A 508 -51.85 17.70 -8.57
C GLU A 508 -50.76 18.11 -7.56
N ASN A 509 -51.10 18.26 -6.27
CA ASN A 509 -50.11 18.61 -5.23
C ASN A 509 -49.17 17.44 -4.90
N ARG A 510 -49.64 16.19 -4.97
CA ARG A 510 -48.84 14.99 -4.63
C ARG A 510 -47.82 14.61 -5.69
N SER A 511 -48.13 14.86 -6.98
CA SER A 511 -47.14 14.74 -8.05
C SER A 511 -45.96 15.68 -7.78
N SER A 512 -46.21 16.93 -7.38
CA SER A 512 -45.13 17.88 -7.08
C SER A 512 -44.27 17.46 -5.90
N GLU A 513 -44.87 16.90 -4.84
CA GLU A 513 -44.16 16.42 -3.65
C GLU A 513 -43.35 15.15 -3.96
N TYR A 514 -43.93 14.20 -4.70
CA TYR A 514 -43.24 13.00 -5.18
C TYR A 514 -42.01 13.35 -6.03
N HIS A 515 -42.17 14.23 -7.03
CA HIS A 515 -41.06 14.68 -7.87
C HIS A 515 -40.01 15.48 -7.06
N SER A 516 -40.44 16.25 -6.06
CA SER A 516 -39.53 16.97 -5.17
C SER A 516 -38.69 16.01 -4.33
N ILE A 517 -39.29 14.97 -3.75
CA ILE A 517 -38.57 13.96 -2.95
C ILE A 517 -37.62 13.13 -3.81
N ILE A 518 -38.00 12.76 -5.03
CA ILE A 518 -37.08 12.07 -5.96
C ILE A 518 -35.90 12.96 -6.32
N LYS A 519 -36.14 14.26 -6.57
CA LYS A 519 -35.07 15.21 -6.87
C LYS A 519 -34.11 15.38 -5.68
N GLU A 520 -34.65 15.47 -4.47
CA GLU A 520 -33.87 15.52 -3.23
C GLU A 520 -33.05 14.22 -3.05
N PHE A 521 -33.66 13.06 -3.28
CA PHE A 521 -32.99 11.77 -3.19
C PHE A 521 -31.86 11.63 -4.21
N ARG A 522 -32.06 12.05 -5.47
CA ARG A 522 -31.01 12.05 -6.50
C ARG A 522 -29.86 13.01 -6.18
N ALA A 523 -30.14 14.15 -5.55
CA ALA A 523 -29.11 15.04 -5.04
C ALA A 523 -28.32 14.38 -3.91
N PHE A 524 -29.00 13.77 -2.94
CA PHE A 524 -28.38 13.03 -1.85
C PHE A 524 -27.47 11.88 -2.34
N LEU A 525 -27.92 11.07 -3.31
CA LEU A 525 -27.10 10.01 -3.90
C LEU A 525 -25.84 10.55 -4.60
N SER A 526 -25.93 11.75 -5.20
CA SER A 526 -24.79 12.42 -5.83
C SER A 526 -23.78 12.91 -4.78
N ASP A 527 -24.27 13.50 -3.69
CA ASP A 527 -23.42 14.04 -2.62
C ASP A 527 -22.72 12.94 -1.83
N CYS A 528 -23.40 11.80 -1.62
CA CYS A 528 -22.90 10.66 -0.86
C CYS A 528 -22.23 9.58 -1.71
N LYS A 529 -21.97 9.84 -3.00
CA LYS A 529 -21.47 8.84 -3.95
C LYS A 529 -20.16 8.18 -3.52
N ASP A 530 -19.25 8.89 -2.85
CA ASP A 530 -17.94 8.36 -2.49
C ASP A 530 -17.96 7.54 -1.18
N VAL A 531 -19.06 7.64 -0.42
CA VAL A 531 -19.17 7.07 0.93
C VAL A 531 -20.16 5.91 1.00
N LEU A 532 -21.14 5.87 0.11
CA LEU A 532 -22.11 4.77 0.01
C LEU A 532 -21.45 3.47 -0.47
N ASP A 533 -21.74 2.38 0.24
CA ASP A 533 -21.38 1.02 -0.18
C ASP A 533 -22.16 0.63 -1.44
N GLU A 534 -21.41 0.22 -2.46
CA GLU A 534 -21.93 0.01 -3.81
C GLU A 534 -22.85 -1.20 -3.88
N ALA A 535 -22.43 -2.35 -3.35
CA ALA A 535 -23.22 -3.59 -3.41
C ALA A 535 -24.52 -3.47 -2.60
N THR A 536 -24.45 -2.88 -1.40
CA THR A 536 -25.63 -2.72 -0.54
C THR A 536 -26.63 -1.74 -1.13
N THR A 537 -26.17 -0.59 -1.62
CA THR A 537 -27.06 0.44 -2.22
C THR A 537 -27.75 -0.09 -3.49
N MET A 538 -27.02 -0.82 -4.34
CA MET A 538 -27.58 -1.44 -5.54
C MET A 538 -28.62 -2.51 -5.19
N ASN A 539 -28.34 -3.38 -4.22
CA ASN A 539 -29.29 -4.39 -3.75
C ASN A 539 -30.58 -3.77 -3.15
N LEU A 540 -30.46 -2.66 -2.42
CA LEU A 540 -31.61 -1.96 -1.88
C LEU A 540 -32.51 -1.38 -2.99
N LEU A 541 -31.90 -0.78 -4.02
CA LEU A 541 -32.60 -0.20 -5.17
C LEU A 541 -33.24 -1.28 -6.06
N GLU A 542 -32.55 -2.40 -6.30
CA GLU A 542 -32.99 -3.47 -7.19
C GLU A 542 -33.92 -4.49 -6.51
N SER A 543 -33.47 -5.10 -5.40
CA SER A 543 -34.13 -6.27 -4.79
C SER A 543 -35.23 -5.90 -3.79
N SER A 544 -35.05 -4.81 -3.03
CA SER A 544 -35.97 -4.46 -1.93
C SER A 544 -37.09 -3.50 -2.34
N TYR A 545 -36.82 -2.55 -3.24
CA TYR A 545 -37.79 -1.49 -3.60
C TYR A 545 -38.16 -1.44 -5.08
N GLY A 546 -37.44 -2.15 -5.97
CA GLY A 546 -37.77 -2.27 -7.40
C GLY A 546 -37.69 -0.95 -8.18
N ARG A 547 -36.76 -0.06 -7.83
CA ARG A 547 -36.62 1.30 -8.40
C ARG A 547 -35.52 1.35 -9.44
N VAL A 548 -35.87 0.93 -10.65
CA VAL A 548 -34.91 0.74 -11.73
C VAL A 548 -34.34 2.07 -12.26
N ASP A 549 -35.13 3.15 -12.28
CA ASP A 549 -34.66 4.47 -12.75
C ASP A 549 -33.60 5.09 -11.81
N GLU A 550 -33.81 4.99 -10.50
CA GLU A 550 -32.86 5.45 -9.48
C GLU A 550 -31.61 4.55 -9.42
N LEU A 551 -31.76 3.24 -9.66
CA LEU A 551 -30.65 2.29 -9.83
C LEU A 551 -29.76 2.71 -11.00
N VAL A 552 -30.34 3.01 -12.16
CA VAL A 552 -29.61 3.48 -13.35
C VAL A 552 -28.91 4.81 -13.08
N TYR A 553 -29.57 5.73 -12.37
CA TYR A 553 -28.96 6.99 -11.97
C TYR A 553 -27.76 6.79 -11.03
N PHE A 554 -27.88 5.96 -10.00
CA PHE A 554 -26.77 5.65 -9.07
C PHE A 554 -25.63 4.89 -9.77
N ALA A 555 -25.95 3.91 -10.61
CA ALA A 555 -24.98 3.20 -11.44
C ALA A 555 -24.19 4.15 -12.35
N SER A 556 -24.86 5.18 -12.89
CA SER A 556 -24.20 6.20 -13.70
C SER A 556 -23.23 7.09 -12.90
N LEU A 557 -23.51 7.34 -11.62
CA LEU A 557 -22.65 8.11 -10.71
C LEU A 557 -21.42 7.32 -10.24
N LYS A 558 -21.57 6.00 -10.06
CA LYS A 558 -20.51 5.06 -9.69
C LYS A 558 -19.70 4.54 -10.88
N GLU A 559 -19.97 5.05 -12.09
CA GLU A 559 -19.29 4.63 -13.33
C GLU A 559 -19.51 3.14 -13.68
N GLN A 560 -20.56 2.52 -13.14
CA GLN A 560 -21.01 1.16 -13.50
C GLN A 560 -21.86 1.19 -14.78
N TYR A 561 -21.23 1.57 -15.89
CA TYR A 561 -21.91 1.73 -17.17
C TYR A 561 -22.49 0.42 -17.72
N GLU A 562 -22.00 -0.75 -17.29
CA GLU A 562 -22.52 -2.05 -17.72
C GLU A 562 -24.01 -2.21 -17.39
N ILE A 563 -24.41 -1.91 -16.17
CA ILE A 563 -25.79 -2.05 -15.69
C ILE A 563 -26.69 -1.04 -16.39
N VAL A 564 -26.21 0.19 -16.57
CA VAL A 564 -26.92 1.27 -17.27
C VAL A 564 -27.22 0.88 -18.72
N VAL A 565 -26.22 0.38 -19.44
CA VAL A 565 -26.35 -0.02 -20.84
C VAL A 565 -27.25 -1.24 -20.98
N HIS A 566 -27.09 -2.24 -20.11
CA HIS A 566 -27.96 -3.42 -20.09
C HIS A 566 -29.43 -3.04 -19.87
N HIS A 567 -29.72 -2.10 -18.98
CA HIS A 567 -31.08 -1.61 -18.74
C HIS A 567 -31.67 -0.93 -19.99
N TYR A 568 -30.95 -0.01 -20.63
CA TYR A 568 -31.47 0.66 -21.83
C TYR A 568 -31.70 -0.30 -22.99
N ILE A 569 -30.87 -1.34 -23.12
CA ILE A 569 -31.08 -2.42 -24.11
C ILE A 569 -32.36 -3.20 -23.81
N GLN A 570 -32.62 -3.55 -22.53
CA GLN A 570 -33.86 -4.22 -22.13
C GLN A 570 -35.12 -3.38 -22.37
N GLN A 571 -35.03 -2.05 -22.25
CA GLN A 571 -36.11 -1.12 -22.56
C GLN A 571 -36.27 -0.84 -24.07
N GLY A 572 -35.37 -1.37 -24.91
CA GLY A 572 -35.38 -1.13 -26.35
C GLY A 572 -34.88 0.25 -26.78
N GLU A 573 -34.24 1.01 -25.88
CA GLU A 573 -33.76 2.37 -26.15
C GLU A 573 -32.28 2.37 -26.61
N ALA A 574 -32.02 1.87 -27.81
CA ALA A 574 -30.67 1.74 -28.39
C ALA A 574 -29.89 3.08 -28.37
N LYS A 575 -30.55 4.18 -28.70
CA LYS A 575 -29.92 5.51 -28.77
C LYS A 575 -29.35 5.98 -27.43
N LYS A 576 -30.10 5.84 -26.33
CA LYS A 576 -29.61 6.23 -24.99
C LYS A 576 -28.46 5.33 -24.52
N ALA A 577 -28.52 4.03 -24.85
CA ALA A 577 -27.43 3.10 -24.59
C ALA A 577 -26.14 3.51 -25.33
N LEU A 578 -26.25 3.89 -26.61
CA LEU A 578 -25.13 4.36 -27.43
C LEU A 578 -24.57 5.71 -26.94
N GLU A 579 -25.42 6.65 -26.53
CA GLU A 579 -24.99 7.92 -25.92
C GLU A 579 -24.16 7.71 -24.65
N VAL A 580 -24.52 6.73 -23.81
CA VAL A 580 -23.73 6.35 -22.63
C VAL A 580 -22.38 5.77 -23.06
N LEU A 581 -22.39 4.82 -24.00
CA LEU A 581 -21.18 4.15 -24.50
C LEU A 581 -20.18 5.10 -25.18
N GLN A 582 -20.64 6.23 -25.74
CA GLN A 582 -19.79 7.24 -26.38
C GLN A 582 -19.11 8.21 -25.40
N LYS A 583 -19.44 8.17 -24.10
CA LYS A 583 -18.80 9.04 -23.11
C LYS A 583 -17.32 8.65 -22.92
N PRO A 584 -16.40 9.62 -22.75
CA PRO A 584 -14.96 9.36 -22.66
C PRO A 584 -14.55 8.54 -21.42
N ALA A 585 -15.39 8.48 -20.38
CA ALA A 585 -15.14 7.70 -19.17
C ALA A 585 -15.46 6.19 -19.32
N VAL A 586 -16.16 5.77 -20.39
CA VAL A 586 -16.59 4.38 -20.54
C VAL A 586 -15.49 3.52 -21.17
N PRO A 587 -15.17 2.35 -20.57
CA PRO A 587 -14.23 1.41 -21.18
C PRO A 587 -14.72 0.92 -22.55
N ILE A 588 -13.82 0.93 -23.53
CA ILE A 588 -14.12 0.49 -24.91
C ILE A 588 -14.51 -1.00 -24.97
N ASP A 589 -14.16 -1.81 -23.96
CA ASP A 589 -14.53 -3.21 -23.88
C ASP A 589 -16.05 -3.44 -23.70
N LEU A 590 -16.76 -2.50 -23.05
CA LEU A 590 -18.22 -2.56 -22.96
C LEU A 590 -18.89 -2.37 -24.33
N GLN A 591 -18.29 -1.57 -25.22
CA GLN A 591 -18.80 -1.42 -26.58
C GLN A 591 -18.73 -2.76 -27.35
N TYR A 592 -17.68 -3.57 -27.16
CA TYR A 592 -17.60 -4.91 -27.78
C TYR A 592 -18.55 -5.91 -27.14
N LYS A 593 -18.77 -5.85 -25.83
CA LYS A 593 -19.65 -6.77 -25.09
C LYS A 593 -21.11 -6.61 -25.52
N PHE A 594 -21.59 -5.36 -25.63
CA PHE A 594 -22.98 -5.06 -26.00
C PHE A 594 -23.21 -4.91 -27.50
N ALA A 595 -22.16 -4.89 -28.33
CA ALA A 595 -22.28 -4.81 -29.78
C ALA A 595 -23.25 -5.84 -30.41
N PRO A 596 -23.26 -7.14 -30.01
CA PRO A 596 -24.18 -8.12 -30.57
C PRO A 596 -25.65 -7.83 -30.29
N ASP A 597 -25.97 -7.25 -29.12
CA ASP A 597 -27.35 -6.99 -28.73
C ASP A 597 -27.84 -5.65 -29.26
N LEU A 598 -26.95 -4.65 -29.35
CA LEU A 598 -27.25 -3.32 -29.93
C LEU A 598 -27.50 -3.39 -31.44
N ILE A 599 -26.68 -4.11 -32.20
CA ILE A 599 -26.87 -4.24 -33.65
C ILE A 599 -28.16 -5.02 -33.99
N MET A 600 -28.56 -5.94 -33.12
CA MET A 600 -29.82 -6.68 -33.25
C MET A 600 -31.03 -5.82 -32.90
N LEU A 601 -30.86 -4.81 -32.05
CA LEU A 601 -31.92 -3.89 -31.64
C LEU A 601 -32.11 -2.75 -32.66
N ASP A 602 -31.03 -2.10 -33.07
CA ASP A 602 -31.01 -1.06 -34.10
C ASP A 602 -29.65 -1.04 -34.83
N ALA A 603 -29.62 -1.61 -36.04
CA ALA A 603 -28.39 -1.73 -36.82
C ALA A 603 -27.87 -0.39 -37.36
N TYR A 604 -28.77 0.55 -37.68
CA TYR A 604 -28.41 1.83 -38.28
C TYR A 604 -27.71 2.74 -37.26
N GLU A 605 -28.34 3.00 -36.13
CA GLU A 605 -27.77 3.87 -35.08
C GLU A 605 -26.47 3.26 -34.50
N THR A 606 -26.41 1.93 -34.40
CA THR A 606 -25.22 1.23 -33.91
C THR A 606 -24.02 1.37 -34.86
N VAL A 607 -24.24 1.22 -36.17
CA VAL A 607 -23.16 1.35 -37.17
C VAL A 607 -22.69 2.80 -37.32
N GLU A 608 -23.60 3.78 -37.30
CA GLU A 608 -23.24 5.20 -37.28
C GLU A 608 -22.41 5.56 -36.03
N SER A 609 -22.76 4.99 -34.87
CA SER A 609 -21.97 5.13 -33.64
C SER A 609 -20.56 4.53 -33.77
N TRP A 610 -20.42 3.36 -34.43
CA TRP A 610 -19.10 2.77 -34.66
C TRP A 610 -18.24 3.59 -35.63
N MET A 611 -18.84 4.23 -36.64
CA MET A 611 -18.10 5.09 -37.59
C MET A 611 -17.65 6.43 -36.99
N THR A 612 -18.35 6.93 -35.98
CA THR A 612 -18.02 8.19 -35.30
C THR A 612 -16.98 8.00 -34.17
N THR A 613 -16.91 6.81 -33.58
CA THR A 613 -16.00 6.50 -32.48
C THR A 613 -14.55 6.31 -32.94
N LYS A 614 -13.62 7.10 -32.40
CA LYS A 614 -12.18 6.99 -32.70
C LYS A 614 -11.57 5.86 -31.87
N ASN A 615 -10.97 4.85 -32.51
CA ASN A 615 -10.20 3.72 -31.92
C ASN A 615 -10.94 2.39 -31.66
N LEU A 616 -12.07 2.12 -32.31
CA LEU A 616 -12.65 0.77 -32.30
C LEU A 616 -11.81 -0.22 -33.11
N ASN A 617 -11.60 -1.42 -32.58
CA ASN A 617 -10.95 -2.54 -33.28
C ASN A 617 -12.03 -3.37 -34.02
N PRO A 618 -12.07 -3.32 -35.36
CA PRO A 618 -13.13 -3.98 -36.13
C PRO A 618 -13.14 -5.51 -35.96
N ARG A 619 -11.99 -6.13 -35.65
CA ARG A 619 -11.89 -7.58 -35.46
C ARG A 619 -12.73 -8.08 -34.29
N LYS A 620 -12.79 -7.31 -33.20
CA LYS A 620 -13.58 -7.66 -32.00
C LYS A 620 -15.09 -7.55 -32.25
N LEU A 621 -15.52 -6.81 -33.27
CA LEU A 621 -16.93 -6.64 -33.65
C LEU A 621 -17.43 -7.70 -34.65
N ILE A 622 -16.54 -8.50 -35.24
CA ILE A 622 -16.88 -9.57 -36.20
C ILE A 622 -17.96 -10.54 -35.65
N PRO A 623 -17.90 -11.02 -34.39
CA PRO A 623 -18.93 -11.91 -33.85
C PRO A 623 -20.33 -11.28 -33.84
N ALA A 624 -20.44 -9.99 -33.52
CA ALA A 624 -21.70 -9.25 -33.53
C ALA A 624 -22.28 -9.15 -34.95
N MET A 625 -21.45 -8.73 -35.90
CA MET A 625 -21.83 -8.62 -37.32
C MET A 625 -22.21 -9.98 -37.92
N MET A 626 -21.49 -11.04 -37.56
CA MET A 626 -21.78 -12.41 -38.02
C MET A 626 -23.12 -12.90 -37.50
N ARG A 627 -23.42 -12.68 -36.21
CA ARG A 627 -24.72 -13.03 -35.60
C ARG A 627 -25.85 -12.34 -36.35
N TYR A 628 -25.76 -11.02 -36.57
CA TYR A 628 -26.74 -10.24 -37.34
C TYR A 628 -26.91 -10.79 -38.76
N SER A 629 -25.81 -11.02 -39.49
CA SER A 629 -25.85 -11.51 -40.88
C SER A 629 -26.39 -12.93 -41.06
N SER A 630 -26.49 -13.70 -39.97
CA SER A 630 -26.97 -15.10 -39.99
C SER A 630 -28.48 -15.22 -39.77
N GLU A 631 -29.15 -14.16 -39.33
CA GLU A 631 -30.58 -14.18 -39.00
C GLU A 631 -31.49 -14.06 -40.25
N PRO A 632 -32.71 -14.64 -40.22
CA PRO A 632 -33.61 -14.68 -41.38
C PRO A 632 -34.09 -13.29 -41.85
N HIS A 633 -34.22 -12.33 -40.93
CA HIS A 633 -34.66 -10.96 -41.19
C HIS A 633 -33.58 -10.10 -41.88
N ALA A 634 -32.31 -10.50 -41.80
CA ALA A 634 -31.17 -9.72 -42.28
C ALA A 634 -30.94 -9.78 -43.81
N LYS A 635 -31.72 -10.57 -44.56
CA LYS A 635 -31.52 -10.73 -46.01
C LYS A 635 -31.58 -9.41 -46.80
N ASN A 636 -32.34 -8.42 -46.31
CA ASN A 636 -32.45 -7.09 -46.93
C ASN A 636 -31.65 -5.99 -46.20
N GLU A 637 -31.13 -6.27 -45.00
CA GLU A 637 -30.54 -5.25 -44.10
C GLU A 637 -29.03 -5.43 -43.86
N THR A 638 -28.39 -6.42 -44.49
CA THR A 638 -26.92 -6.60 -44.48
C THR A 638 -26.12 -5.40 -45.01
N HIS A 639 -26.78 -4.41 -45.61
CA HIS A 639 -26.14 -3.20 -46.14
C HIS A 639 -25.41 -2.37 -45.06
N GLU A 640 -25.92 -2.28 -43.83
CA GLU A 640 -25.25 -1.50 -42.77
C GLU A 640 -23.95 -2.16 -42.29
N VAL A 641 -23.94 -3.50 -42.19
CA VAL A 641 -22.71 -4.24 -41.88
C VAL A 641 -21.67 -4.09 -42.99
N ILE A 642 -22.10 -4.16 -44.26
CA ILE A 642 -21.23 -3.95 -45.42
C ILE A 642 -20.66 -2.53 -45.39
N LYS A 643 -21.49 -1.52 -45.15
CA LYS A 643 -21.09 -0.10 -45.05
C LYS A 643 -20.05 0.14 -43.95
N TYR A 644 -20.19 -0.50 -42.79
CA TYR A 644 -19.18 -0.42 -41.73
C TYR A 644 -17.85 -1.08 -42.13
N LEU A 645 -17.91 -2.27 -42.76
CA LEU A 645 -16.73 -2.98 -43.22
C LEU A 645 -16.01 -2.22 -44.35
N GLU A 646 -16.74 -1.62 -45.27
CA GLU A 646 -16.21 -0.73 -46.31
C GLU A 646 -15.55 0.51 -45.71
N PHE A 647 -16.14 1.11 -44.68
CA PHE A 647 -15.52 2.19 -43.92
C PHE A 647 -14.20 1.75 -43.28
N CYS A 648 -14.16 0.55 -42.69
CA CYS A 648 -12.95 -0.01 -42.08
C CYS A 648 -11.84 -0.26 -43.11
N VAL A 649 -12.20 -0.78 -44.29
CA VAL A 649 -11.24 -1.13 -45.34
C VAL A 649 -10.75 0.12 -46.09
N HIS A 650 -11.66 0.97 -46.56
CA HIS A 650 -11.31 2.10 -47.42
C HIS A 650 -10.87 3.36 -46.66
N ARG A 651 -11.55 3.70 -45.54
CA ARG A 651 -11.32 4.96 -44.81
C ARG A 651 -10.38 4.78 -43.61
N LEU A 652 -10.48 3.67 -42.88
CA LEU A 652 -9.54 3.35 -41.79
C LEU A 652 -8.29 2.59 -42.26
N GLN A 653 -8.27 2.07 -43.49
CA GLN A 653 -7.15 1.29 -44.04
C GLN A 653 -6.74 0.13 -43.11
N ASN A 654 -7.74 -0.59 -42.57
CA ASN A 654 -7.50 -1.70 -41.65
C ASN A 654 -6.87 -2.89 -42.38
N GLU A 655 -5.87 -3.54 -41.79
CA GLU A 655 -5.10 -4.64 -42.38
C GLU A 655 -5.47 -6.03 -41.83
N ASP A 656 -6.51 -6.14 -40.97
CA ASP A 656 -6.85 -7.41 -40.31
C ASP A 656 -7.49 -8.41 -41.28
N PRO A 657 -6.99 -9.66 -41.35
CA PRO A 657 -7.55 -10.66 -42.26
C PRO A 657 -8.98 -11.08 -41.98
N GLY A 658 -9.41 -11.04 -40.72
CA GLY A 658 -10.77 -11.41 -40.33
C GLY A 658 -11.81 -10.45 -40.91
N VAL A 659 -11.50 -9.16 -40.93
CA VAL A 659 -12.37 -8.09 -41.45
C VAL A 659 -12.55 -8.26 -42.96
N HIS A 660 -11.45 -8.45 -43.69
CA HIS A 660 -11.49 -8.68 -45.13
C HIS A 660 -12.17 -10.01 -45.50
N ASN A 661 -11.93 -11.09 -44.75
CA ASN A 661 -12.60 -12.38 -44.94
C ASN A 661 -14.11 -12.26 -44.72
N LEU A 662 -14.55 -11.48 -43.73
CA LEU A 662 -15.97 -11.25 -43.47
C LEU A 662 -16.62 -10.46 -44.61
N LEU A 663 -16.01 -9.35 -45.04
CA LEU A 663 -16.51 -8.54 -46.14
C LEU A 663 -16.61 -9.36 -47.44
N LEU A 664 -15.55 -10.12 -47.74
CA LEU A 664 -15.53 -11.06 -48.86
C LEU A 664 -16.66 -12.08 -48.76
N SER A 665 -16.96 -12.57 -47.55
CA SER A 665 -18.03 -13.54 -47.36
C SER A 665 -19.44 -12.99 -47.60
N LEU A 666 -19.63 -11.69 -47.33
CA LEU A 666 -20.88 -10.99 -47.62
C LEU A 666 -21.00 -10.66 -49.11
N TYR A 667 -19.93 -10.19 -49.75
CA TYR A 667 -19.91 -9.97 -51.21
C TYR A 667 -20.10 -11.25 -52.01
N ALA A 668 -19.50 -12.37 -51.60
CA ALA A 668 -19.66 -13.66 -52.30
C ALA A 668 -21.12 -14.17 -52.29
N LYS A 669 -21.90 -13.80 -51.27
CA LYS A 669 -23.33 -14.12 -51.13
C LYS A 669 -24.25 -13.21 -51.96
N GLN A 670 -23.80 -12.02 -52.36
CA GLN A 670 -24.59 -11.14 -53.23
C GLN A 670 -24.66 -11.72 -54.64
N GLU A 671 -25.78 -11.53 -55.34
CA GLU A 671 -25.97 -12.08 -56.70
C GLU A 671 -25.05 -11.43 -57.74
N ASP A 672 -24.69 -10.15 -57.54
CA ASP A 672 -23.86 -9.35 -58.45
C ASP A 672 -22.36 -9.45 -58.18
N ASN A 673 -21.57 -9.73 -59.22
CA ASN A 673 -20.10 -9.77 -59.15
C ASN A 673 -19.44 -8.38 -59.12
N SER A 674 -20.24 -7.31 -59.13
CA SER A 674 -19.81 -5.92 -59.34
C SER A 674 -18.99 -5.36 -58.17
N ALA A 675 -19.24 -5.79 -56.92
CA ALA A 675 -18.47 -5.38 -55.74
C ALA A 675 -17.30 -6.33 -55.41
N LEU A 676 -17.49 -7.64 -55.67
CA LEU A 676 -16.51 -8.67 -55.34
C LEU A 676 -15.24 -8.59 -56.19
N LEU A 677 -15.36 -8.36 -57.50
CA LEU A 677 -14.20 -8.30 -58.41
C LEU A 677 -13.31 -7.08 -58.15
N PRO A 678 -13.84 -5.85 -58.02
CA PRO A 678 -13.02 -4.69 -57.64
C PRO A 678 -12.36 -4.85 -56.28
N PHE A 679 -13.04 -5.47 -55.31
CA PHE A 679 -12.45 -5.73 -53.98
C PHE A 679 -11.25 -6.69 -54.06
N LEU A 680 -11.34 -7.76 -54.87
CA LEU A 680 -10.24 -8.71 -55.08
C LEU A 680 -9.08 -8.11 -55.91
N GLN A 681 -9.36 -7.13 -56.76
CA GLN A 681 -8.36 -6.44 -57.60
C GLN A 681 -7.73 -5.21 -56.91
N CYS A 682 -8.33 -4.72 -55.82
CA CYS A 682 -7.87 -3.54 -55.11
C CYS A 682 -6.61 -3.87 -54.30
N LYS A 683 -5.51 -3.15 -54.56
CA LYS A 683 -4.31 -3.21 -53.72
C LYS A 683 -4.54 -2.35 -52.48
N PHE A 684 -4.47 -2.96 -51.30
CA PHE A 684 -4.67 -2.29 -50.02
C PHE A 684 -3.32 -1.89 -49.40
N GLY A 685 -3.18 -0.63 -48.96
CA GLY A 685 -1.94 -0.18 -48.30
C GLY A 685 -1.67 1.33 -48.43
N LYS A 686 -0.89 1.86 -47.49
CA LYS A 686 -0.47 3.27 -47.41
C LYS A 686 0.49 3.65 -48.54
N GLY A 687 -0.01 3.83 -49.76
CA GLY A 687 0.68 4.57 -50.82
C GLY A 687 2.13 4.15 -51.12
N GLN A 688 2.47 2.87 -50.94
CA GLN A 688 3.78 2.32 -51.29
C GLN A 688 3.60 1.20 -52.31
N LEU A 689 4.42 1.24 -53.36
CA LEU A 689 4.56 0.23 -54.42
C LEU A 689 4.99 -1.17 -53.89
N SER A 690 5.07 -1.36 -52.57
CA SER A 690 5.61 -2.53 -51.88
C SER A 690 4.78 -2.97 -50.65
N GLY A 691 3.47 -2.75 -50.66
CA GLY A 691 2.54 -3.28 -49.64
C GLY A 691 2.08 -4.71 -49.95
N PRO A 692 1.53 -5.47 -48.98
CA PRO A 692 0.91 -6.78 -49.23
C PRO A 692 -0.23 -6.66 -50.25
N GLU A 693 -0.31 -7.55 -51.24
CA GLU A 693 -1.33 -7.44 -52.30
C GLU A 693 -2.76 -7.63 -51.79
N PHE A 694 -2.95 -8.40 -50.72
CA PHE A 694 -4.23 -8.67 -50.09
C PHE A 694 -4.07 -8.99 -48.60
N PHE A 695 -5.13 -8.78 -47.83
CA PHE A 695 -5.17 -9.08 -46.40
C PHE A 695 -6.10 -10.24 -46.03
N TYR A 696 -6.88 -10.81 -46.96
CA TYR A 696 -7.74 -11.98 -46.72
C TYR A 696 -7.00 -13.33 -46.88
N ASP A 697 -7.58 -14.44 -46.41
CA ASP A 697 -7.05 -15.80 -46.63
C ASP A 697 -7.48 -16.32 -48.01
N PRO A 698 -6.54 -16.53 -48.96
CA PRO A 698 -6.86 -17.00 -50.31
C PRO A 698 -7.52 -18.37 -50.36
N LYS A 699 -7.13 -19.30 -49.46
CA LYS A 699 -7.72 -20.65 -49.41
C LYS A 699 -9.15 -20.62 -48.87
N TYR A 700 -9.43 -19.70 -47.96
CA TYR A 700 -10.80 -19.46 -47.48
C TYR A 700 -11.65 -18.80 -48.58
N ALA A 701 -11.14 -17.74 -49.20
CA ALA A 701 -11.77 -17.03 -50.31
C ALA A 701 -12.15 -17.97 -51.46
N LEU A 702 -11.22 -18.84 -51.87
CA LEU A 702 -11.42 -19.81 -52.94
C LEU A 702 -12.53 -20.82 -52.61
N ARG A 703 -12.51 -21.41 -51.42
CA ARG A 703 -13.55 -22.37 -50.98
C ARG A 703 -14.94 -21.74 -51.01
N LEU A 704 -15.05 -20.48 -50.58
CA LEU A 704 -16.32 -19.77 -50.57
C LEU A 704 -16.80 -19.41 -51.97
N CYS A 705 -15.90 -18.86 -52.81
CA CYS A 705 -16.23 -18.52 -54.19
C CYS A 705 -16.62 -19.76 -55.01
N LEU A 706 -15.97 -20.91 -54.79
CA LEU A 706 -16.36 -22.18 -55.42
C LEU A 706 -17.75 -22.66 -54.94
N LYS A 707 -18.04 -22.54 -53.63
CA LYS A 707 -19.34 -22.90 -53.06
C LYS A 707 -20.48 -22.06 -53.67
N GLU A 708 -20.26 -20.76 -53.84
CA GLU A 708 -21.22 -19.82 -54.43
C GLU A 708 -21.12 -19.71 -55.97
N LYS A 709 -20.34 -20.61 -56.62
CA LYS A 709 -20.17 -20.70 -58.10
C LYS A 709 -19.61 -19.41 -58.77
N ARG A 710 -18.76 -18.66 -58.08
CA ARG A 710 -18.12 -17.41 -58.55
C ARG A 710 -16.84 -17.68 -59.34
N MET A 711 -16.96 -18.29 -60.52
CA MET A 711 -15.81 -18.85 -61.28
C MET A 711 -14.72 -17.83 -61.64
N ARG A 712 -15.07 -16.62 -62.07
CA ARG A 712 -14.09 -15.56 -62.42
C ARG A 712 -13.26 -15.10 -61.21
N ALA A 713 -13.89 -15.01 -60.03
CA ALA A 713 -13.20 -14.70 -58.79
C ALA A 713 -12.25 -15.84 -58.37
N CYS A 714 -12.65 -17.10 -58.59
CA CYS A 714 -11.79 -18.26 -58.32
C CYS A 714 -10.53 -18.27 -59.19
N VAL A 715 -10.63 -17.94 -60.49
CA VAL A 715 -9.45 -17.81 -61.38
C VAL A 715 -8.47 -16.78 -60.82
N HIS A 716 -8.97 -15.61 -60.43
CA HIS A 716 -8.15 -14.55 -59.83
C HIS A 716 -7.50 -14.98 -58.51
N ILE A 717 -8.20 -15.74 -57.68
CA ILE A 717 -7.65 -16.24 -56.41
C ILE A 717 -6.56 -17.30 -56.63
N TYR A 718 -6.76 -18.23 -57.57
CA TYR A 718 -5.71 -19.19 -57.94
C TYR A 718 -4.46 -18.50 -58.50
N SER A 719 -4.66 -17.47 -59.33
CA SER A 719 -3.60 -16.58 -59.84
C SER A 719 -2.77 -15.98 -58.71
N MET A 720 -3.42 -15.34 -57.74
CA MET A 720 -2.74 -14.75 -56.57
C MET A 720 -2.05 -15.77 -55.66
N MET A 721 -2.50 -17.02 -55.65
CA MET A 721 -1.89 -18.10 -54.85
C MET A 721 -0.66 -18.72 -55.52
N SER A 722 -0.23 -18.19 -56.67
CA SER A 722 0.80 -18.78 -57.54
C SER A 722 0.47 -20.21 -57.99
N MET A 723 -0.81 -20.58 -57.94
CA MET A 723 -1.34 -21.87 -58.40
C MET A 723 -1.83 -21.71 -59.83
N HIS A 724 -0.90 -21.35 -60.71
CA HIS A 724 -1.22 -20.98 -62.08
C HIS A 724 -1.73 -22.16 -62.92
N GLU A 725 -1.35 -23.41 -62.59
CA GLU A 725 -1.86 -24.61 -63.28
C GLU A 725 -3.36 -24.78 -63.07
N GLU A 726 -3.81 -24.66 -61.82
CA GLU A 726 -5.22 -24.71 -61.45
C GLU A 726 -5.98 -23.47 -61.92
N ALA A 727 -5.34 -22.29 -61.90
CA ALA A 727 -5.91 -21.04 -62.42
C ALA A 727 -6.23 -21.15 -63.92
N VAL A 728 -5.26 -21.62 -64.72
CA VAL A 728 -5.40 -21.83 -66.16
C VAL A 728 -6.42 -22.94 -66.43
N ALA A 729 -6.38 -24.06 -65.71
CA ALA A 729 -7.36 -25.14 -65.89
C ALA A 729 -8.81 -24.69 -65.62
N LEU A 730 -9.03 -23.83 -64.61
CA LEU A 730 -10.35 -23.25 -64.32
C LEU A 730 -10.71 -22.14 -65.31
N ALA A 731 -9.75 -21.32 -65.75
CA ALA A 731 -9.94 -20.26 -66.74
C ALA A 731 -10.36 -20.83 -68.10
N LEU A 732 -9.78 -21.95 -68.53
CA LEU A 732 -10.16 -22.65 -69.77
C LEU A 732 -11.63 -23.12 -69.76
N GLN A 733 -12.25 -23.28 -68.59
CA GLN A 733 -13.69 -23.59 -68.49
C GLN A 733 -14.59 -22.35 -68.58
N VAL A 734 -14.03 -21.14 -68.45
CA VAL A 734 -14.76 -19.87 -68.39
C VAL A 734 -14.51 -19.03 -69.64
N ASP A 735 -13.24 -18.75 -69.95
CA ASP A 735 -12.79 -17.91 -71.07
C ASP A 735 -11.32 -18.27 -71.45
N PRO A 736 -11.05 -18.75 -72.67
CA PRO A 736 -9.71 -19.11 -73.11
C PRO A 736 -8.74 -17.91 -73.21
N GLU A 737 -9.24 -16.69 -73.42
CA GLU A 737 -8.38 -15.49 -73.44
C GLU A 737 -7.91 -15.12 -72.02
N LEU A 738 -8.74 -15.39 -71.00
CA LEU A 738 -8.35 -15.24 -69.60
C LEU A 738 -7.27 -16.26 -69.21
N ALA A 739 -7.30 -17.47 -69.79
CA ALA A 739 -6.29 -18.50 -69.57
C ALA A 739 -4.92 -18.14 -70.16
N LYS A 740 -4.90 -17.49 -71.33
CA LYS A 740 -3.67 -16.94 -71.93
C LYS A 740 -3.07 -15.83 -71.06
N ALA A 741 -3.90 -14.86 -70.68
CA ALA A 741 -3.49 -13.76 -69.82
C ALA A 741 -2.96 -14.23 -68.46
N GLU A 742 -3.43 -15.37 -67.95
CA GLU A 742 -2.95 -15.97 -66.71
C GLU A 742 -1.61 -16.71 -66.89
N ALA A 743 -1.41 -17.38 -68.02
CA ALA A 743 -0.16 -18.06 -68.35
C ALA A 743 1.00 -17.08 -68.55
N ASP A 744 0.74 -15.86 -69.02
CA ASP A 744 1.76 -14.82 -69.19
C ASP A 744 2.22 -14.13 -67.91
N LYS A 745 1.45 -14.22 -66.82
CA LYS A 745 1.85 -13.59 -65.54
C LYS A 745 3.06 -14.27 -64.88
N VAL A 746 3.40 -15.49 -65.28
CA VAL A 746 4.51 -16.27 -64.70
C VAL A 746 5.80 -15.90 -65.43
N GLU A 747 6.43 -14.78 -65.08
CA GLU A 747 7.66 -14.32 -65.76
C GLU A 747 8.94 -14.97 -65.20
N ASP A 748 8.97 -15.34 -63.92
CA ASP A 748 10.20 -15.77 -63.21
C ASP A 748 10.54 -17.27 -63.37
N ASP A 749 9.55 -18.12 -63.65
CA ASP A 749 9.72 -19.58 -63.78
C ASP A 749 9.40 -20.02 -65.20
N GLU A 750 10.43 -20.05 -66.05
CA GLU A 750 10.27 -20.42 -67.47
C GLU A 750 9.77 -21.85 -67.64
N ASP A 751 10.16 -22.79 -66.78
CA ASP A 751 9.74 -24.20 -66.87
C ASP A 751 8.24 -24.34 -66.56
N LEU A 752 7.75 -23.65 -65.53
CA LEU A 752 6.32 -23.59 -65.19
C LEU A 752 5.52 -22.83 -66.24
N ARG A 753 5.99 -21.66 -66.68
CA ARG A 753 5.38 -20.85 -67.75
C ARG A 753 5.23 -21.69 -69.02
N LYS A 754 6.28 -22.45 -69.39
CA LYS A 754 6.29 -23.37 -70.53
C LYS A 754 5.25 -24.48 -70.37
N LYS A 755 5.14 -25.07 -69.18
CA LYS A 755 4.12 -26.09 -68.86
C LYS A 755 2.69 -25.56 -68.96
N LEU A 756 2.42 -24.34 -68.49
CA LEU A 756 1.11 -23.69 -68.57
C LEU A 756 0.72 -23.38 -70.01
N TRP A 757 1.65 -22.82 -70.78
CA TRP A 757 1.46 -22.57 -72.20
C TRP A 757 1.28 -23.87 -72.99
N LEU A 758 1.92 -24.98 -72.61
CA LEU A 758 1.62 -26.32 -73.16
C LEU A 758 0.22 -26.79 -72.82
N MET A 759 -0.30 -26.51 -71.61
CA MET A 759 -1.69 -26.84 -71.24
C MET A 759 -2.71 -26.03 -72.05
N VAL A 760 -2.45 -24.73 -72.26
CA VAL A 760 -3.27 -23.88 -73.13
C VAL A 760 -3.16 -24.33 -74.58
N ALA A 761 -1.94 -24.60 -75.09
CA ALA A 761 -1.70 -25.11 -76.44
C ALA A 761 -2.45 -26.41 -76.68
N LYS A 762 -2.35 -27.36 -75.75
CA LYS A 762 -3.04 -28.64 -75.80
C LYS A 762 -4.55 -28.44 -75.90
N HIS A 763 -5.13 -27.56 -75.09
CA HIS A 763 -6.55 -27.27 -75.13
C HIS A 763 -6.99 -26.58 -76.43
N VAL A 764 -6.24 -25.58 -76.89
CA VAL A 764 -6.51 -24.84 -78.14
C VAL A 764 -6.36 -25.74 -79.38
N VAL A 765 -5.42 -26.70 -79.36
CA VAL A 765 -5.18 -27.65 -80.45
C VAL A 765 -6.15 -28.85 -80.41
N GLU A 766 -6.56 -29.32 -79.23
CA GLU A 766 -7.46 -30.48 -79.06
C GLU A 766 -8.97 -30.13 -79.11
N GLN A 767 -9.41 -28.96 -78.63
CA GLN A 767 -10.84 -28.64 -78.57
C GLN A 767 -11.45 -28.14 -79.89
N GLU A 768 -10.67 -27.51 -80.78
CA GLU A 768 -11.22 -26.96 -82.02
C GLU A 768 -11.23 -28.00 -83.16
N LYS A 769 -12.44 -28.34 -83.63
CA LYS A 769 -12.71 -29.18 -84.82
C LYS A 769 -12.35 -28.48 -86.15
N GLY A 770 -11.25 -27.74 -86.18
CA GLY A 770 -10.73 -27.04 -87.37
C GLY A 770 -10.03 -27.98 -88.35
N THR A 771 -9.82 -27.51 -89.59
CA THR A 771 -9.04 -28.26 -90.57
C THR A 771 -7.56 -28.32 -90.16
N LYS A 772 -6.88 -29.46 -90.37
CA LYS A 772 -5.49 -29.72 -89.90
C LYS A 772 -4.50 -28.59 -90.20
N ARG A 773 -4.63 -27.91 -91.34
CA ARG A 773 -3.74 -26.83 -91.78
C ARG A 773 -3.96 -25.53 -91.01
N GLU A 774 -5.16 -25.31 -90.50
CA GLU A 774 -5.54 -24.15 -89.71
C GLU A 774 -5.06 -24.30 -88.26
N ASN A 775 -5.10 -25.52 -87.71
CA ASN A 775 -4.52 -25.84 -86.41
C ASN A 775 -2.99 -25.66 -86.42
N ILE A 776 -2.30 -26.03 -87.51
CA ILE A 776 -0.85 -25.80 -87.67
C ILE A 776 -0.54 -24.30 -87.76
N ARG A 777 -1.30 -23.53 -88.56
CA ARG A 777 -1.11 -22.07 -88.65
C ARG A 777 -1.40 -21.35 -87.34
N LYS A 778 -2.45 -21.74 -86.62
CA LYS A 778 -2.76 -21.21 -85.29
C LYS A 778 -1.70 -21.62 -84.27
N ALA A 779 -1.15 -22.84 -84.33
CA ALA A 779 -0.04 -23.26 -83.47
C ALA A 779 1.26 -22.50 -83.77
N ILE A 780 1.54 -22.16 -85.04
CA ILE A 780 2.67 -21.29 -85.42
C ILE A 780 2.42 -19.84 -84.98
N ALA A 781 1.18 -19.35 -85.06
CA ALA A 781 0.82 -18.03 -84.52
C ALA A 781 0.94 -18.01 -82.98
N PHE A 782 0.53 -19.09 -82.32
CA PHE A 782 0.66 -19.30 -80.87
C PHE A 782 2.13 -19.39 -80.43
N LEU A 783 3.00 -20.04 -81.22
CA LEU A 783 4.46 -20.08 -81.02
C LEU A 783 5.13 -18.70 -81.19
N LYS A 784 4.53 -17.83 -82.01
CA LYS A 784 4.99 -16.44 -82.15
C LYS A 784 4.51 -15.56 -81.00
N GLU A 785 3.36 -15.86 -80.41
CA GLU A 785 2.84 -15.17 -79.22
C GLU A 785 3.58 -15.58 -77.94
N THR A 786 4.26 -16.74 -77.91
CA THR A 786 5.01 -17.24 -76.74
C THR A 786 6.44 -16.71 -76.63
N ASP A 787 6.85 -15.73 -77.44
CA ASP A 787 8.18 -15.05 -77.41
C ASP A 787 9.39 -15.99 -77.21
N GLY A 788 9.38 -17.17 -77.84
CA GLY A 788 10.49 -18.15 -77.78
C GLY A 788 10.51 -19.10 -76.58
N LEU A 789 9.55 -18.99 -75.65
CA LEU A 789 9.43 -19.87 -74.47
C LEU A 789 9.13 -21.33 -74.83
N LEU A 790 8.24 -21.53 -75.80
CA LEU A 790 7.94 -22.84 -76.35
C LEU A 790 8.79 -23.06 -77.60
N LYS A 791 9.61 -24.11 -77.56
CA LYS A 791 10.34 -24.54 -78.74
C LYS A 791 9.47 -25.48 -79.54
N ILE A 792 9.84 -25.60 -80.81
CA ILE A 792 9.10 -26.44 -81.75
C ILE A 792 9.03 -27.91 -81.30
N GLU A 793 10.07 -28.39 -80.61
CA GLU A 793 10.18 -29.73 -80.05
C GLU A 793 9.08 -30.06 -79.02
N ASP A 794 8.55 -29.06 -78.33
CA ASP A 794 7.60 -29.25 -77.24
C ASP A 794 6.16 -29.41 -77.73
N ILE A 795 5.81 -28.85 -78.89
CA ILE A 795 4.46 -28.92 -79.47
C ILE A 795 4.34 -30.05 -80.50
N LEU A 796 5.45 -30.48 -81.10
CA LEU A 796 5.51 -31.58 -82.06
C LEU A 796 4.76 -32.87 -81.62
N PRO A 797 4.81 -33.30 -80.34
CA PRO A 797 4.11 -34.51 -79.86
C PRO A 797 2.56 -34.41 -79.89
N PHE A 798 1.99 -33.20 -79.93
CA PHE A 798 0.52 -33.03 -80.00
C PHE A 798 -0.02 -33.13 -81.44
N PHE A 799 0.86 -33.22 -82.43
CA PHE A 799 0.51 -33.48 -83.81
C PHE A 799 0.75 -34.95 -84.15
N PRO A 800 -0.14 -35.61 -84.92
CA PRO A 800 0.06 -36.98 -85.36
C PRO A 800 1.31 -37.09 -86.27
N ASP A 801 1.98 -38.26 -86.24
CA ASP A 801 3.31 -38.60 -86.82
C ASP A 801 3.62 -38.19 -88.28
N PHE A 802 2.65 -37.62 -89.01
CA PHE A 802 2.76 -37.20 -90.41
C PHE A 802 2.80 -35.67 -90.60
N ALA A 803 3.37 -34.91 -89.66
CA ALA A 803 3.68 -33.49 -89.86
C ALA A 803 4.98 -33.32 -90.67
N LEU A 804 4.96 -32.48 -91.72
CA LEU A 804 6.10 -32.26 -92.61
C LEU A 804 7.12 -31.30 -91.95
N ILE A 805 8.38 -31.73 -91.87
CA ILE A 805 9.51 -30.98 -91.25
C ILE A 805 9.72 -29.60 -91.89
N ASP A 806 9.35 -29.42 -93.16
CA ASP A 806 9.47 -28.15 -93.88
C ASP A 806 8.67 -27.02 -93.21
N ASP A 807 7.56 -27.33 -92.53
CA ASP A 807 6.73 -26.32 -91.84
C ASP A 807 7.41 -25.75 -90.58
N PHE A 808 8.54 -26.34 -90.13
CA PHE A 808 9.21 -26.03 -88.86
C PHE A 808 10.69 -25.61 -88.98
N LYS A 809 11.23 -25.55 -90.20
CA LYS A 809 12.66 -25.38 -90.49
C LYS A 809 13.30 -24.13 -89.86
N GLU A 810 12.63 -22.97 -89.90
CA GLU A 810 13.19 -21.71 -89.39
C GLU A 810 13.34 -21.69 -87.86
N ALA A 811 12.39 -22.30 -87.13
CA ALA A 811 12.42 -22.34 -85.67
C ALA A 811 13.60 -23.19 -85.15
N ILE A 812 13.99 -24.24 -85.88
CA ILE A 812 15.10 -25.13 -85.50
C ILE A 812 16.45 -24.41 -85.63
N CYS A 813 16.62 -23.58 -86.67
CA CYS A 813 17.86 -22.84 -86.88
C CYS A 813 18.11 -21.79 -85.78
N SER A 814 17.08 -21.10 -85.31
CA SER A 814 17.18 -20.11 -84.22
C SER A 814 17.64 -20.73 -82.89
N SER A 815 17.07 -21.88 -82.51
CA SER A 815 17.45 -22.55 -81.25
C SER A 815 18.91 -23.00 -81.20
N LEU A 816 19.55 -23.24 -82.35
CA LEU A 816 20.97 -23.63 -82.42
C LEU A 816 21.93 -22.47 -82.13
N GLU A 817 21.54 -21.23 -82.44
CA GLU A 817 22.38 -20.05 -82.21
C GLU A 817 22.44 -19.67 -80.72
N ASP A 818 21.33 -19.83 -79.98
CA ASP A 818 21.25 -19.53 -78.55
C ASP A 818 22.15 -20.41 -77.69
N TYR A 819 22.33 -21.69 -78.06
CA TYR A 819 23.22 -22.61 -77.35
C TYR A 819 24.68 -22.15 -77.36
N ASN A 820 25.14 -21.55 -78.46
CA ASN A 820 26.50 -21.03 -78.54
C ASN A 820 26.74 -19.83 -77.62
N MET A 821 25.72 -19.00 -77.40
CA MET A 821 25.85 -17.79 -76.58
C MET A 821 25.91 -18.11 -75.07
N GLN A 822 25.17 -19.12 -74.60
CA GLN A 822 25.18 -19.55 -73.20
C GLN A 822 26.56 -20.07 -72.74
N ILE A 823 27.31 -20.69 -73.66
CA ILE A 823 28.65 -21.22 -73.38
C ILE A 823 29.63 -20.09 -73.03
N GLU A 824 29.57 -18.94 -73.70
CA GLU A 824 30.44 -17.80 -73.39
C GLU A 824 30.07 -17.11 -72.06
N GLN A 825 28.79 -17.08 -71.68
CA GLN A 825 28.38 -16.52 -70.39
C GLN A 825 28.87 -17.34 -69.18
N LEU A 826 28.91 -18.67 -69.31
CA LEU A 826 29.43 -19.54 -68.24
C LEU A 826 30.91 -19.29 -67.96
N LYS A 827 31.68 -19.00 -69.01
CA LYS A 827 33.10 -18.67 -68.92
C LYS A 827 33.35 -17.36 -68.17
N GLN A 828 32.45 -16.39 -68.29
CA GLN A 828 32.51 -15.12 -67.58
C GLN A 828 32.27 -15.30 -66.06
N LYS A 829 31.24 -16.06 -65.68
CA LYS A 829 30.90 -16.33 -64.26
C LYS A 829 32.04 -17.01 -63.48
N MET A 830 32.86 -17.81 -64.16
CA MET A 830 34.02 -18.47 -63.56
C MET A 830 35.12 -17.47 -63.15
N ASN A 831 35.30 -16.38 -63.92
CA ASN A 831 36.28 -15.34 -63.60
C ASN A 831 35.88 -14.53 -62.36
N ASP A 832 34.59 -14.21 -62.21
CA ASP A 832 34.08 -13.42 -61.08
C ASP A 832 34.25 -14.14 -59.73
N ALA A 833 34.05 -15.47 -59.70
CA ALA A 833 34.26 -16.29 -58.51
C ALA A 833 35.73 -16.28 -58.04
N THR A 834 36.66 -16.19 -58.98
CA THR A 834 38.11 -16.14 -58.69
C THR A 834 38.47 -14.82 -57.99
N HIS A 835 37.84 -13.70 -58.40
CA HIS A 835 38.04 -12.39 -57.81
C HIS A 835 37.51 -12.30 -56.36
N GLY A 836 36.46 -13.04 -56.02
CA GLY A 836 35.92 -13.12 -54.66
C GLY A 836 36.87 -13.81 -53.66
N ALA A 837 37.65 -14.80 -54.10
CA ALA A 837 38.62 -15.49 -53.25
C ALA A 837 39.82 -14.59 -52.87
N ASP A 838 40.16 -13.61 -53.72
CA ASP A 838 41.23 -12.65 -53.46
C ASP A 838 40.82 -11.59 -52.41
N ASN A 839 39.55 -11.18 -52.38
CA ASN A 839 39.02 -10.27 -51.35
C ASN A 839 39.09 -10.87 -49.93
N ILE A 840 38.79 -12.16 -49.78
CA ILE A 840 38.88 -12.86 -48.48
C ILE A 840 40.33 -12.88 -47.96
N ARG A 841 41.30 -13.01 -48.87
CA ARG A 841 42.73 -12.97 -48.51
C ARG A 841 43.13 -11.59 -47.99
N ASN A 842 42.54 -10.52 -48.52
CA ASN A 842 42.75 -9.15 -48.03
C ASN A 842 42.16 -8.94 -46.62
N ASP A 843 40.97 -9.50 -46.33
CA ASP A 843 40.32 -9.40 -45.01
C ASP A 843 41.13 -10.07 -43.88
N ILE A 844 41.78 -11.19 -44.16
CA ILE A 844 42.68 -11.87 -43.20
C ILE A 844 43.90 -10.99 -42.88
N THR A 845 44.37 -10.23 -43.87
CA THR A 845 45.48 -9.29 -43.69
C THR A 845 45.06 -8.08 -42.86
N ALA A 846 43.77 -7.68 -42.92
CA ALA A 846 43.19 -6.62 -42.08
C ALA A 846 42.99 -7.05 -40.61
N LEU A 847 42.73 -8.33 -40.33
CA LEU A 847 42.61 -8.86 -38.95
C LEU A 847 43.93 -8.77 -38.16
N ALA A 848 45.08 -8.81 -38.84
CA ALA A 848 46.40 -8.66 -38.23
C ALA A 848 46.73 -7.22 -37.77
N GLN A 849 45.87 -6.23 -38.07
CA GLN A 849 46.10 -4.81 -37.78
C GLN A 849 45.23 -4.25 -36.63
N ARG A 850 44.55 -5.10 -35.85
CA ARG A 850 43.77 -4.63 -34.68
C ARG A 850 44.69 -4.27 -33.51
N TYR A 851 44.78 -2.98 -33.18
CA TYR A 851 45.38 -2.47 -31.95
C TYR A 851 44.27 -1.88 -31.06
N ALA A 852 44.46 -1.94 -29.74
CA ALA A 852 43.61 -1.24 -28.77
C ALA A 852 44.44 -0.09 -28.17
N VAL A 853 43.87 1.11 -28.15
CA VAL A 853 44.50 2.30 -27.54
C VAL A 853 43.96 2.42 -26.12
N ILE A 854 44.85 2.46 -25.13
CA ILE A 854 44.52 2.62 -23.72
C ILE A 854 44.99 4.01 -23.31
N ASP A 855 44.10 4.82 -22.75
CA ASP A 855 44.45 6.17 -22.32
C ASP A 855 45.29 6.14 -21.03
N CYS A 856 46.19 7.11 -20.86
CA CYS A 856 47.08 7.17 -19.70
C CYS A 856 46.35 7.30 -18.36
N ASP A 857 45.07 7.65 -18.43
CA ASP A 857 44.15 7.86 -17.33
C ASP A 857 43.17 6.71 -17.08
N GLU A 858 43.31 5.57 -17.75
CA GLU A 858 42.38 4.44 -17.60
C GLU A 858 42.50 3.77 -16.22
N ASP A 859 41.39 3.66 -15.50
CA ASP A 859 41.32 3.15 -14.14
C ASP A 859 40.95 1.66 -14.09
N CYS A 860 41.59 0.90 -13.20
CA CYS A 860 41.25 -0.50 -12.98
C CYS A 860 39.87 -0.61 -12.30
N GLY A 861 38.96 -1.39 -12.89
CA GLY A 861 37.57 -1.50 -12.41
C GLY A 861 37.40 -1.96 -10.95
N VAL A 862 38.35 -2.73 -10.39
CA VAL A 862 38.27 -3.25 -9.01
C VAL A 862 38.90 -2.32 -7.97
N CYS A 863 40.11 -1.79 -8.22
CA CYS A 863 40.84 -1.00 -7.23
C CYS A 863 40.84 0.52 -7.50
N GLN A 864 40.23 0.94 -8.61
CA GLN A 864 40.17 2.33 -9.10
C GLN A 864 41.53 3.05 -9.20
N ARG A 865 42.62 2.29 -9.37
CA ARG A 865 43.96 2.83 -9.64
C ARG A 865 44.27 2.74 -11.13
N LYS A 866 45.05 3.72 -11.62
CA LYS A 866 45.51 3.80 -13.01
C LYS A 866 46.23 2.52 -13.41
N ILE A 867 45.82 1.95 -14.55
CA ILE A 867 46.30 0.63 -14.99
C ILE A 867 47.82 0.63 -15.23
N LEU A 868 48.36 1.76 -15.68
CA LEU A 868 49.76 1.93 -16.05
C LEU A 868 50.67 2.36 -14.88
N THR A 869 50.19 2.39 -13.64
CA THR A 869 51.00 2.78 -12.46
C THR A 869 51.57 1.59 -11.69
N ALA A 870 52.90 1.62 -11.43
CA ALA A 870 53.62 0.59 -10.68
C ALA A 870 53.25 0.62 -9.18
N SER A 871 52.98 -0.55 -8.58
CA SER A 871 52.56 -0.70 -7.17
C SER A 871 53.79 -1.00 -6.27
N TRP A 872 53.85 -0.56 -4.99
CA TRP A 872 53.59 -1.37 -3.77
C TRP A 872 53.78 -0.53 -2.47
N ASP A 873 53.11 -0.88 -1.35
CA ASP A 873 53.79 -1.25 -0.07
C ASP A 873 52.93 -1.45 1.20
N HIS A 874 53.28 -2.51 1.95
CA HIS A 874 53.42 -2.61 3.42
C HIS A 874 54.63 -3.56 3.65
N ARG A 875 55.76 -3.27 4.34
CA ARG A 875 56.28 -2.18 5.19
C ARG A 875 57.84 -2.21 5.21
N MET A 876 58.40 -1.08 5.67
CA MET A 876 59.71 -0.84 6.35
C MET A 876 60.94 -0.41 5.52
N ALA A 877 61.30 0.86 5.76
CA ALA A 877 62.65 1.41 5.94
C ALA A 877 63.76 1.08 4.92
N ARG A 878 64.19 2.17 4.25
CA ARG A 878 65.46 2.41 3.55
C ARG A 878 65.71 1.67 2.22
N GLY A 879 65.66 2.47 1.16
CA GLY A 879 66.83 2.67 0.29
C GLY A 879 66.76 2.02 -1.10
N TYR A 880 66.88 2.90 -2.10
CA TYR A 880 67.28 2.69 -3.50
C TYR A 880 66.27 2.14 -4.51
N THR A 881 66.08 2.97 -5.52
CA THR A 881 65.36 2.80 -6.78
C THR A 881 65.94 1.69 -7.66
N SER A 882 65.08 0.80 -8.15
CA SER A 882 65.24 0.14 -9.45
C SER A 882 63.88 0.04 -10.15
N VAL A 883 63.87 0.35 -11.44
CA VAL A 883 62.70 0.29 -12.32
C VAL A 883 62.27 -1.17 -12.44
N GLY A 884 61.16 -1.53 -11.79
CA GLY A 884 60.52 -2.84 -11.89
C GLY A 884 59.59 -2.92 -13.09
N ALA A 885 59.48 -4.11 -13.69
CA ALA A 885 58.68 -4.40 -14.88
C ALA A 885 57.20 -4.01 -14.73
N MET A 886 56.60 -3.55 -15.83
CA MET A 886 55.17 -3.22 -15.95
C MET A 886 54.30 -4.37 -15.45
N ALA A 887 53.32 -4.08 -14.58
CA ALA A 887 52.43 -5.11 -14.05
C ALA A 887 51.47 -5.59 -15.17
N PRO A 888 51.26 -6.91 -15.33
CA PRO A 888 50.35 -7.43 -16.35
C PRO A 888 48.91 -6.96 -16.07
N PHE A 889 48.19 -6.63 -17.15
CA PHE A 889 46.82 -6.14 -17.11
C PHE A 889 46.02 -6.74 -18.28
N TYR A 890 44.70 -6.82 -18.13
CA TYR A 890 43.79 -7.33 -19.14
C TYR A 890 42.87 -6.21 -19.61
N VAL A 891 42.60 -6.17 -20.92
CA VAL A 891 41.60 -5.29 -21.53
C VAL A 891 40.63 -6.15 -22.31
N PHE A 892 39.35 -6.02 -21.98
CA PHE A 892 38.29 -6.77 -22.65
C PHE A 892 37.74 -5.97 -23.85
N PRO A 893 37.17 -6.63 -24.87
CA PRO A 893 36.58 -5.94 -26.05
C PRO A 893 35.46 -4.95 -25.73
N CYS A 894 34.88 -5.03 -24.53
CA CYS A 894 33.89 -4.10 -23.99
C CYS A 894 34.49 -2.79 -23.43
N GLY A 895 35.81 -2.63 -23.43
CA GLY A 895 36.53 -1.45 -22.93
C GLY A 895 36.96 -1.53 -21.46
N HIS A 896 36.48 -2.51 -20.68
CA HIS A 896 36.90 -2.65 -19.29
C HIS A 896 38.31 -3.22 -19.16
N ALA A 897 39.10 -2.61 -18.27
CA ALA A 897 40.48 -2.97 -18.06
C ALA A 897 40.82 -3.17 -16.57
N PHE A 898 41.67 -4.16 -16.28
CA PHE A 898 41.95 -4.62 -14.92
C PHE A 898 43.42 -5.00 -14.73
N HIS A 899 44.00 -4.72 -13.56
CA HIS A 899 45.29 -5.34 -13.17
C HIS A 899 45.12 -6.85 -13.04
N ALA A 900 46.09 -7.64 -13.50
CA ALA A 900 46.02 -9.10 -13.47
C ALA A 900 45.71 -9.66 -12.07
N GLN A 901 46.38 -9.13 -11.03
CA GLN A 901 46.17 -9.60 -9.65
C GLN A 901 44.79 -9.21 -9.10
N CYS A 902 44.24 -8.05 -9.52
CA CYS A 902 42.90 -7.62 -9.13
C CYS A 902 41.83 -8.47 -9.82
N LEU A 903 42.02 -8.81 -11.10
CA LEU A 903 41.12 -9.70 -11.84
C LEU A 903 41.10 -11.09 -11.21
N ILE A 904 42.27 -11.67 -10.91
CA ILE A 904 42.38 -12.99 -10.27
C ILE A 904 41.70 -13.00 -8.88
N ALA A 905 41.95 -11.99 -8.05
CA ALA A 905 41.33 -11.88 -6.72
C ALA A 905 39.80 -11.75 -6.81
N HIS A 906 39.30 -11.03 -7.80
CA HIS A 906 37.87 -10.84 -8.00
C HIS A 906 37.19 -12.12 -8.54
N VAL A 907 37.81 -12.79 -9.52
CA VAL A 907 37.30 -14.03 -10.10
C VAL A 907 37.32 -15.18 -9.08
N THR A 908 38.38 -15.31 -8.27
CA THR A 908 38.45 -16.34 -7.21
C THR A 908 37.41 -16.13 -6.11
N ARG A 909 37.00 -14.89 -5.83
CA ARG A 909 35.95 -14.58 -4.84
C ARG A 909 34.55 -15.01 -5.32
N CYS A 910 34.32 -14.99 -6.62
CA CYS A 910 32.99 -15.09 -7.23
C CYS A 910 32.76 -16.42 -7.99
N THR A 911 33.74 -17.34 -7.93
CA THR A 911 33.69 -18.69 -8.50
C THR A 911 33.55 -19.76 -7.42
N HIS A 912 33.18 -20.99 -7.80
CA HIS A 912 33.00 -22.10 -6.86
C HIS A 912 34.34 -22.50 -6.21
N ARG A 913 34.29 -23.03 -4.98
CA ARG A 913 35.47 -23.33 -4.15
C ARG A 913 36.53 -24.20 -4.87
N ASP A 914 36.11 -25.19 -5.65
CA ASP A 914 37.02 -26.06 -6.40
C ASP A 914 37.73 -25.32 -7.56
N GLN A 915 37.03 -24.41 -8.24
CA GLN A 915 37.59 -23.62 -9.33
C GLN A 915 38.48 -22.49 -8.80
N ALA A 916 38.15 -21.91 -7.64
CA ALA A 916 38.99 -20.95 -6.94
C ALA A 916 40.28 -21.62 -6.41
N GLU A 917 40.18 -22.82 -5.83
CA GLU A 917 41.35 -23.63 -5.42
C GLU A 917 42.22 -23.98 -6.63
N TYR A 918 41.63 -24.33 -7.79
CA TYR A 918 42.37 -24.57 -9.03
C TYR A 918 43.11 -23.33 -9.55
N ILE A 919 42.47 -22.16 -9.59
CA ILE A 919 43.11 -20.89 -10.01
C ILE A 919 44.25 -20.49 -9.05
N LEU A 920 44.04 -20.65 -7.75
CA LEU A 920 45.07 -20.37 -6.73
C LEU A 920 46.23 -21.39 -6.80
N ASP A 921 45.96 -22.65 -7.13
CA ASP A 921 46.99 -23.66 -7.32
C ASP A 921 47.83 -23.39 -8.58
N LEU A 922 47.20 -23.03 -9.70
CA LEU A 922 47.91 -22.57 -10.91
C LEU A 922 48.80 -21.35 -10.64
N GLN A 923 48.31 -20.38 -9.86
CA GLN A 923 49.09 -19.22 -9.43
C GLN A 923 50.29 -19.63 -8.55
N LYS A 924 50.07 -20.57 -7.63
CA LYS A 924 51.11 -21.09 -6.73
C LYS A 924 52.18 -21.86 -7.49
N GLN A 925 51.80 -22.67 -8.48
CA GLN A 925 52.71 -23.37 -9.39
C GLN A 925 53.55 -22.39 -10.23
N LEU A 926 52.94 -21.31 -10.76
CA LEU A 926 53.66 -20.24 -11.48
C LEU A 926 54.65 -19.49 -10.59
N THR A 927 54.30 -19.26 -9.32
CA THR A 927 55.17 -18.56 -8.35
C THR A 927 56.33 -19.44 -7.90
N LEU A 928 56.10 -20.75 -7.76
CA LEU A 928 57.13 -21.74 -7.42
C LEU A 928 58.14 -21.92 -8.58
N LEU A 929 57.66 -22.05 -9.81
CA LEU A 929 58.48 -22.12 -11.04
C LEU A 929 59.23 -20.81 -11.32
N GLY A 930 58.68 -19.66 -10.91
CA GLY A 930 59.35 -18.37 -11.00
C GLY A 930 60.56 -18.20 -10.07
N SER A 931 60.71 -19.05 -9.04
CA SER A 931 61.83 -18.99 -8.08
C SER A 931 63.07 -19.78 -8.50
N GLU A 932 62.94 -20.74 -9.42
CA GLU A 932 64.04 -21.61 -9.87
C GLU A 932 64.81 -21.07 -11.10
N SER A 933 64.42 -19.93 -11.67
CA SER A 933 64.98 -19.43 -12.94
C SER A 933 65.95 -18.24 -12.82
N LYS A 934 66.72 -18.15 -11.72
CA LYS A 934 67.87 -17.22 -11.61
C LYS A 934 69.18 -17.96 -11.29
N LYS A 935 69.72 -18.62 -12.31
CA LYS A 935 71.10 -19.12 -12.56
C LYS A 935 70.94 -20.16 -13.68
N ASP A 936 71.42 -20.03 -14.90
CA ASP A 936 72.64 -19.40 -15.39
C ASP A 936 72.39 -18.85 -16.80
N SER A 937 72.89 -17.63 -17.02
CA SER A 937 73.11 -17.04 -18.34
C SER A 937 74.47 -17.51 -18.86
N ASN A 938 74.50 -18.17 -20.03
CA ASN A 938 75.50 -17.96 -21.10
C ASN A 938 75.36 -19.01 -22.21
N GLY A 939 75.30 -18.56 -23.48
CA GLY A 939 75.61 -19.42 -24.62
C GLY A 939 74.78 -19.17 -25.88
N THR A 940 75.17 -18.14 -26.62
CA THR A 940 75.18 -17.97 -28.09
C THR A 940 74.31 -18.86 -28.98
N LEU A 941 73.49 -18.16 -29.77
CA LEU A 941 72.64 -18.62 -30.87
C LEU A 941 73.39 -19.34 -31.99
N THR A 942 72.83 -20.44 -32.48
CA THR A 942 72.75 -20.76 -33.91
C THR A 942 71.39 -21.40 -34.21
N GLU A 943 70.82 -20.99 -35.34
CA GLU A 943 69.46 -21.20 -35.81
C GLU A 943 69.12 -22.63 -36.22
N GLU A 944 67.82 -22.85 -36.39
CA GLU A 944 67.11 -24.01 -36.97
C GLU A 944 66.76 -25.16 -36.00
N GLU A 945 65.60 -25.03 -35.35
CA GLU A 945 64.62 -26.13 -35.28
C GLU A 945 63.18 -25.61 -35.03
N SER A 946 62.30 -26.02 -35.94
CA SER A 946 60.83 -26.06 -35.96
C SER A 946 60.01 -25.63 -34.72
N ILE A 947 59.04 -24.75 -35.02
CA ILE A 947 57.94 -24.25 -34.19
C ILE A 947 57.01 -25.40 -33.76
N THR A 948 57.20 -25.95 -32.55
CA THR A 948 56.14 -26.47 -31.65
C THR A 948 56.79 -27.01 -30.38
N SER A 949 57.12 -26.13 -29.43
CA SER A 949 57.33 -26.53 -28.04
C SER A 949 57.01 -25.37 -27.11
N MET A 950 55.74 -25.27 -26.68
CA MET A 950 55.37 -24.35 -25.61
C MET A 950 56.07 -24.80 -24.32
N THR A 951 56.76 -23.88 -23.65
CA THR A 951 57.38 -24.16 -22.36
C THR A 951 56.29 -24.52 -21.33
N PRO A 952 56.57 -25.37 -20.32
CA PRO A 952 55.58 -25.72 -19.30
C PRO A 952 54.98 -24.49 -18.60
N THR A 953 55.80 -23.45 -18.41
CA THR A 953 55.40 -22.15 -17.88
C THR A 953 54.40 -21.40 -18.76
N ASP A 954 54.54 -21.47 -20.09
CA ASP A 954 53.61 -20.79 -21.01
C ASP A 954 52.29 -21.55 -21.15
N LYS A 955 52.31 -22.88 -21.04
CA LYS A 955 51.08 -23.69 -20.93
C LYS A 955 50.28 -23.37 -19.67
N ILE A 956 50.96 -23.24 -18.52
CA ILE A 956 50.30 -22.91 -17.24
C ILE A 956 49.77 -21.46 -17.29
N ARG A 957 50.50 -20.51 -17.90
CA ARG A 957 49.99 -19.14 -18.13
C ARG A 957 48.77 -19.11 -19.04
N SER A 958 48.79 -19.81 -20.16
CA SER A 958 47.63 -19.90 -21.07
C SER A 958 46.41 -20.51 -20.38
N GLN A 959 46.60 -21.55 -19.55
CA GLN A 959 45.51 -22.15 -18.77
C GLN A 959 44.97 -21.20 -17.70
N LEU A 960 45.84 -20.38 -17.08
CA LEU A 960 45.43 -19.34 -16.15
C LEU A 960 44.64 -18.23 -16.88
N ASP A 961 45.14 -17.77 -18.03
CA ASP A 961 44.50 -16.74 -18.87
C ASP A 961 43.13 -17.19 -19.36
N ASP A 962 43.01 -18.43 -19.85
CA ASP A 962 41.74 -19.02 -20.26
C ASP A 962 40.77 -19.09 -19.06
N ALA A 963 41.25 -19.42 -17.85
CA ALA A 963 40.38 -19.53 -16.67
C ALA A 963 39.88 -18.17 -16.15
N ILE A 964 40.65 -17.08 -16.30
CA ILE A 964 40.33 -15.77 -15.72
C ILE A 964 39.81 -14.74 -16.73
N ALA A 965 40.11 -14.89 -18.03
CA ALA A 965 39.73 -13.96 -19.10
C ALA A 965 38.58 -14.48 -19.99
N CYS A 966 37.92 -15.59 -19.63
CA CYS A 966 36.75 -16.13 -20.33
C CYS A 966 35.59 -15.13 -20.41
N GLU A 967 35.36 -14.32 -19.37
CA GLU A 967 34.29 -13.33 -19.34
C GLU A 967 34.68 -12.09 -18.52
N CYS A 968 34.10 -10.94 -18.87
CA CYS A 968 34.27 -9.67 -18.18
C CYS A 968 33.56 -9.70 -16.81
N PRO A 969 34.23 -9.41 -15.67
CA PRO A 969 33.58 -9.45 -14.35
C PRO A 969 32.41 -8.47 -14.17
N PHE A 970 32.39 -7.37 -14.94
CA PHE A 970 31.39 -6.29 -14.82
C PHE A 970 30.29 -6.35 -15.88
N CYS A 971 30.40 -7.28 -16.83
CA CYS A 971 29.49 -7.33 -17.97
C CYS A 971 29.17 -8.74 -18.45
N GLY A 972 29.78 -9.76 -17.85
CA GLY A 972 29.47 -11.18 -18.00
C GLY A 972 28.78 -11.79 -16.77
N ASP A 973 28.66 -13.11 -16.72
CA ASP A 973 27.86 -13.84 -15.74
C ASP A 973 28.41 -13.73 -14.30
N LEU A 974 29.70 -13.43 -14.13
CA LEU A 974 30.35 -13.16 -12.84
C LEU A 974 29.73 -11.99 -12.05
N MET A 975 29.24 -10.93 -12.70
CA MET A 975 28.57 -9.79 -12.03
C MET A 975 27.26 -10.22 -11.36
N ILE A 976 26.51 -11.11 -12.02
CA ILE A 976 25.18 -11.56 -11.58
C ILE A 976 25.29 -12.39 -10.29
N ARG A 977 26.40 -13.11 -10.12
CA ARG A 977 26.67 -13.93 -8.92
C ARG A 977 26.99 -13.08 -7.67
N GLU A 978 27.47 -11.86 -7.83
CA GLU A 978 27.74 -10.96 -6.69
C GLU A 978 26.45 -10.43 -6.04
N ILE A 979 25.35 -10.36 -6.79
CA ILE A 979 24.05 -9.87 -6.29
C ILE A 979 23.49 -10.79 -5.18
N SER A 980 23.89 -12.06 -5.17
CA SER A 980 23.50 -13.05 -4.15
C SER A 980 24.39 -13.07 -2.90
N LEU A 981 25.43 -12.23 -2.81
CA LEU A 981 26.25 -12.11 -1.62
C LEU A 981 25.64 -11.10 -0.62
N PRO A 982 25.70 -11.35 0.70
CA PRO A 982 25.18 -10.42 1.70
C PRO A 982 25.94 -9.09 1.65
N PHE A 983 25.22 -7.99 1.85
CA PHE A 983 25.72 -6.61 1.76
C PHE A 983 26.89 -6.29 2.71
N ILE A 984 27.07 -7.10 3.76
CA ILE A 984 28.19 -7.04 4.71
C ILE A 984 28.83 -8.43 4.76
N LEU A 985 30.14 -8.49 4.51
CA LEU A 985 30.87 -9.75 4.48
C LEU A 985 31.22 -10.23 5.90
N PRO A 986 31.45 -11.54 6.14
CA PRO A 986 31.76 -12.09 7.46
C PRO A 986 33.00 -11.47 8.14
N GLY A 987 33.91 -10.87 7.37
CA GLY A 987 35.09 -10.14 7.88
C GLY A 987 34.80 -8.70 8.33
N GLU A 988 33.66 -8.14 7.93
CA GLU A 988 33.19 -6.79 8.29
C GLU A 988 32.19 -6.82 9.47
N ALA A 989 31.92 -8.02 10.02
CA ALA A 989 31.05 -8.24 11.16
C ALA A 989 31.48 -7.46 12.43
N HIS A 990 32.75 -7.05 12.52
CA HIS A 990 33.25 -6.21 13.61
C HIS A 990 32.82 -4.75 13.53
N GLU A 991 32.51 -4.22 12.34
CA GLU A 991 31.97 -2.87 12.19
C GLU A 991 30.46 -2.83 12.47
N ALA A 992 29.73 -3.89 12.12
CA ALA A 992 28.32 -4.06 12.50
C ALA A 992 28.12 -4.15 14.03
N ALA A 993 29.08 -4.74 14.75
CA ALA A 993 29.08 -4.80 16.21
C ALA A 993 29.29 -3.42 16.90
N SER A 994 29.74 -2.40 16.15
CA SER A 994 29.90 -1.04 16.68
C SER A 994 28.60 -0.22 16.66
N TRP A 995 27.56 -0.72 15.99
CA TRP A 995 26.25 -0.06 15.85
C TRP A 995 25.17 -0.68 16.77
N GLU A 996 25.54 -1.62 17.64
CA GLU A 996 24.65 -2.18 18.66
C GLU A 996 24.46 -1.22 19.84
N ILE A 997 23.23 -0.74 20.02
CA ILE A 997 22.77 -0.12 21.27
C ILE A 997 22.75 -1.21 22.34
N ARG A 998 23.66 -1.12 23.31
CA ARG A 998 23.72 -2.06 24.44
C ARG A 998 22.50 -1.88 25.35
N PRO A 999 21.74 -2.94 25.66
CA PRO A 999 20.72 -2.86 26.69
C PRO A 999 21.40 -2.95 28.07
N HIS A 1000 21.37 -1.85 28.82
CA HIS A 1000 21.64 -1.88 30.26
C HIS A 1000 20.46 -2.53 30.99
N ASN A 1001 20.71 -3.77 31.40
CA ASN A 1001 20.41 -4.33 32.72
C ASN A 1001 19.23 -3.70 33.49
N ILE A 1002 18.02 -4.26 33.37
CA ILE A 1002 17.00 -4.18 34.42
C ILE A 1002 16.41 -5.58 34.62
N GLY A 1003 16.94 -6.27 35.64
CA GLY A 1003 16.20 -7.30 36.33
C GLY A 1003 15.06 -6.67 37.11
N ALA A 1004 13.83 -6.87 36.65
CA ALA A 1004 12.64 -6.88 37.48
C ALA A 1004 11.52 -7.56 36.69
N GLN A 1005 11.22 -8.82 37.04
CA GLN A 1005 10.00 -9.47 36.60
C GLN A 1005 8.80 -8.61 37.05
N LYS A 1006 8.09 -7.98 36.11
CA LYS A 1006 6.67 -7.65 36.27
C LYS A 1006 5.87 -8.59 35.40
N SER A 1007 5.24 -9.57 36.04
CA SER A 1007 4.17 -10.35 35.42
C SER A 1007 3.02 -9.40 35.04
N LEU A 1008 2.74 -9.25 33.75
CA LEU A 1008 1.49 -8.66 33.28
C LEU A 1008 0.33 -9.61 33.65
N SER A 1009 -0.37 -9.29 34.74
CA SER A 1009 -1.64 -9.93 35.07
C SER A 1009 -2.73 -9.28 34.22
N LEU A 1010 -3.08 -9.92 33.11
CA LEU A 1010 -4.24 -9.59 32.25
C LEU A 1010 -5.56 -10.17 32.80
N ALA A 1011 -5.61 -10.57 34.07
CA ALA A 1011 -6.68 -11.39 34.63
C ALA A 1011 -8.04 -10.69 34.88
N ASN A 1012 -8.25 -9.45 34.41
CA ASN A 1012 -9.47 -8.69 34.69
C ASN A 1012 -10.23 -8.16 33.45
N THR A 1013 -9.92 -8.62 32.24
CA THR A 1013 -10.59 -8.15 31.00
C THR A 1013 -11.62 -9.16 30.47
N PHE A 1014 -12.79 -9.25 31.11
CA PHE A 1014 -13.87 -10.21 30.75
C PHE A 1014 -14.61 -9.92 29.43
N LEU A 1015 -14.24 -8.87 28.67
CA LEU A 1015 -14.95 -8.44 27.45
C LEU A 1015 -14.03 -8.27 26.22
N LEU A 1016 -12.76 -8.65 26.32
CA LEU A 1016 -11.82 -8.47 25.22
C LEU A 1016 -12.22 -9.36 24.04
N THR A 1017 -12.46 -8.76 22.86
CA THR A 1017 -12.90 -9.48 21.65
C THR A 1017 -11.80 -9.59 20.58
N LEU A 1018 -10.82 -8.70 20.58
CA LEU A 1018 -9.67 -8.72 19.68
C LEU A 1018 -8.40 -8.45 20.49
N LEU A 1019 -7.39 -9.29 20.29
CA LEU A 1019 -6.04 -9.11 20.84
C LEU A 1019 -5.03 -9.36 19.72
N SER A 1020 -4.42 -8.28 19.23
CA SER A 1020 -3.30 -8.35 18.28
C SER A 1020 -2.05 -7.83 18.99
N LEU A 1021 -1.01 -8.67 18.98
CA LEU A 1021 0.35 -8.38 19.46
C LEU A 1021 1.36 -8.76 18.37
N ASP A 1022 0.94 -8.76 17.10
CA ASP A 1022 1.77 -9.16 15.98
C ASP A 1022 2.92 -8.17 15.72
N ARG A 1023 3.98 -8.66 15.06
CA ARG A 1023 5.16 -7.86 14.65
C ARG A 1023 5.88 -7.16 15.79
N ASN A 1024 5.99 -7.84 16.93
CA ASN A 1024 6.78 -7.38 18.06
C ASN A 1024 8.03 -8.26 18.26
N GLN A 1025 8.88 -7.90 19.22
CA GLN A 1025 10.03 -8.70 19.64
C GLN A 1025 9.73 -9.51 20.90
N LEU A 1026 8.46 -9.93 21.09
CA LEU A 1026 8.06 -10.64 22.30
C LEU A 1026 8.70 -12.03 22.31
N THR A 1027 9.42 -12.33 23.40
CA THR A 1027 10.16 -13.58 23.59
C THR A 1027 9.54 -14.43 24.70
N GLY A 1028 9.97 -15.68 24.82
CA GLY A 1028 9.52 -16.58 25.89
C GLY A 1028 8.26 -17.38 25.54
N THR A 1029 7.51 -17.83 26.54
CA THR A 1029 6.29 -18.63 26.35
C THR A 1029 5.04 -17.77 26.39
N VAL A 1030 4.02 -18.15 25.62
CA VAL A 1030 2.69 -17.53 25.71
C VAL A 1030 2.12 -17.75 27.13
N PRO A 1031 1.71 -16.69 27.85
CA PRO A 1031 1.27 -16.78 29.24
C PRO A 1031 -0.10 -17.46 29.41
N ASP A 1032 -0.31 -18.08 30.57
CA ASP A 1032 -1.52 -18.83 30.93
C ASP A 1032 -2.70 -17.94 31.38
N ILE A 1033 -3.01 -16.91 30.59
CA ILE A 1033 -4.04 -15.90 30.91
C ILE A 1033 -5.34 -16.08 30.12
N PHE A 1034 -5.33 -16.89 29.06
CA PHE A 1034 -6.44 -17.00 28.11
C PHE A 1034 -7.68 -17.69 28.66
N SER A 1035 -7.59 -18.33 29.82
CA SER A 1035 -8.75 -18.89 30.54
C SER A 1035 -9.76 -17.82 30.97
N ALA A 1036 -9.33 -16.58 31.17
CA ALA A 1036 -10.19 -15.46 31.57
C ALA A 1036 -10.79 -14.69 30.38
N LEU A 1037 -10.31 -14.91 29.16
CA LEU A 1037 -10.62 -14.12 27.96
C LEU A 1037 -11.68 -14.80 27.07
N THR A 1038 -12.76 -15.32 27.67
CA THR A 1038 -13.74 -16.17 26.97
C THR A 1038 -14.57 -15.47 25.88
N GLU A 1039 -14.51 -14.15 25.78
CA GLU A 1039 -15.17 -13.35 24.74
C GLU A 1039 -14.29 -13.10 23.49
N LEU A 1040 -13.04 -13.57 23.49
CA LEU A 1040 -12.08 -13.30 22.42
C LEU A 1040 -12.50 -13.98 21.10
N ARG A 1041 -12.50 -13.18 20.02
CA ARG A 1041 -12.82 -13.60 18.65
C ARG A 1041 -11.61 -13.59 17.73
N SER A 1042 -10.63 -12.73 17.96
CA SER A 1042 -9.39 -12.68 17.19
C SER A 1042 -8.19 -12.62 18.12
N LEU A 1043 -7.24 -13.54 17.91
CA LEU A 1043 -5.95 -13.59 18.59
C LEU A 1043 -4.84 -13.66 17.55
N SER A 1044 -4.07 -12.58 17.41
CA SER A 1044 -2.89 -12.55 16.55
C SER A 1044 -1.62 -12.30 17.36
N LEU A 1045 -0.72 -13.29 17.34
CA LEU A 1045 0.61 -13.26 17.96
C LEU A 1045 1.73 -13.47 16.91
N SER A 1046 1.39 -13.35 15.62
CA SER A 1046 2.30 -13.63 14.51
C SER A 1046 3.51 -12.69 14.47
N HIS A 1047 4.61 -13.12 13.84
CA HIS A 1047 5.85 -12.32 13.73
C HIS A 1047 6.40 -11.87 15.08
N ASN A 1048 6.62 -12.82 15.98
CA ASN A 1048 7.27 -12.61 17.28
C ASN A 1048 8.38 -13.66 17.48
N GLN A 1049 8.93 -13.74 18.68
CA GLN A 1049 9.94 -14.72 19.07
C GLN A 1049 9.42 -15.67 20.16
N PHE A 1050 8.12 -15.95 20.17
CA PHE A 1050 7.54 -16.89 21.11
C PHE A 1050 8.06 -18.30 20.85
N SER A 1051 8.36 -19.03 21.93
CA SER A 1051 9.00 -20.33 21.89
C SER A 1051 8.32 -21.32 22.84
N ARG A 1052 8.69 -22.60 22.74
CA ARG A 1052 8.06 -23.74 23.43
C ARG A 1052 6.65 -24.07 22.88
N LYS A 1053 5.81 -24.74 23.67
CA LYS A 1053 4.50 -25.26 23.25
C LYS A 1053 3.42 -24.20 23.43
N ILE A 1054 2.36 -24.28 22.62
CA ILE A 1054 1.12 -23.52 22.82
C ILE A 1054 0.48 -23.96 24.15
N PRO A 1055 0.16 -23.04 25.07
CA PRO A 1055 -0.43 -23.38 26.37
C PRO A 1055 -1.85 -23.93 26.21
N SER A 1056 -2.22 -24.88 27.07
CA SER A 1056 -3.55 -25.52 27.05
C SER A 1056 -4.68 -24.56 27.43
N THR A 1057 -4.36 -23.45 28.11
CA THR A 1057 -5.31 -22.41 28.50
C THR A 1057 -5.98 -21.73 27.29
N ILE A 1058 -5.36 -21.75 26.11
CA ILE A 1058 -5.96 -21.26 24.86
C ILE A 1058 -7.24 -22.03 24.50
N SER A 1059 -7.39 -23.29 24.92
CA SER A 1059 -8.61 -24.08 24.69
C SER A 1059 -9.88 -23.43 25.25
N ALA A 1060 -9.78 -22.55 26.25
CA ALA A 1060 -10.92 -21.80 26.78
C ALA A 1060 -11.57 -20.85 25.75
N LEU A 1061 -10.83 -20.49 24.70
CA LEU A 1061 -11.28 -19.60 23.63
C LEU A 1061 -12.08 -20.32 22.52
N ALA A 1062 -12.08 -21.65 22.53
CA ALA A 1062 -12.71 -22.50 21.51
C ALA A 1062 -14.16 -22.15 21.13
N PRO A 1063 -15.03 -21.69 22.06
CA PRO A 1063 -16.43 -21.40 21.70
C PRO A 1063 -16.64 -20.19 20.79
N LYS A 1064 -15.72 -19.21 20.78
CA LYS A 1064 -15.93 -17.90 20.15
C LYS A 1064 -14.81 -17.42 19.24
N LEU A 1065 -13.62 -18.01 19.32
CA LEU A 1065 -12.47 -17.59 18.52
C LEU A 1065 -12.69 -17.94 17.04
N ILE A 1066 -12.51 -16.93 16.19
CA ILE A 1066 -12.69 -16.97 14.72
C ILE A 1066 -11.32 -16.93 14.03
N TYR A 1067 -10.40 -16.09 14.52
CA TYR A 1067 -9.05 -15.93 13.97
C TYR A 1067 -8.00 -16.31 15.01
N LEU A 1068 -7.13 -17.26 14.66
CA LEU A 1068 -5.97 -17.64 15.47
C LEU A 1068 -4.71 -17.62 14.61
N GLU A 1069 -3.89 -16.59 14.79
CA GLU A 1069 -2.68 -16.38 14.01
C GLU A 1069 -1.46 -16.43 14.93
N LEU A 1070 -0.65 -17.47 14.77
CA LEU A 1070 0.58 -17.74 15.53
C LEU A 1070 1.81 -17.92 14.62
N GLY A 1071 1.68 -17.54 13.35
CA GLY A 1071 2.71 -17.70 12.33
C GLY A 1071 4.00 -16.94 12.61
N HIS A 1072 5.10 -17.32 11.99
CA HIS A 1072 6.40 -16.66 12.13
C HIS A 1072 6.86 -16.49 13.59
N ASN A 1073 6.96 -17.62 14.29
CA ASN A 1073 7.43 -17.71 15.67
C ASN A 1073 8.40 -18.90 15.82
N TYR A 1074 8.82 -19.22 17.05
CA TYR A 1074 9.68 -20.36 17.37
C TYR A 1074 8.96 -21.43 18.19
N PHE A 1075 7.65 -21.60 18.02
CA PHE A 1075 6.91 -22.65 18.72
C PHE A 1075 7.42 -24.04 18.35
N THR A 1076 7.54 -24.92 19.33
CA THR A 1076 8.13 -26.27 19.20
C THR A 1076 7.22 -27.34 19.77
N GLY A 1077 7.37 -28.58 19.30
CA GLY A 1077 6.61 -29.74 19.77
C GLY A 1077 5.40 -30.05 18.89
N GLN A 1078 4.51 -30.91 19.36
CA GLN A 1078 3.31 -31.28 18.60
C GLN A 1078 2.25 -30.18 18.60
N ILE A 1079 1.52 -30.07 17.49
CA ILE A 1079 0.29 -29.27 17.42
C ILE A 1079 -0.69 -29.84 18.44
N PRO A 1080 -1.21 -29.05 19.40
CA PRO A 1080 -2.09 -29.58 20.43
C PRO A 1080 -3.45 -30.04 19.90
N ASP A 1081 -3.91 -31.21 20.36
CA ASP A 1081 -5.20 -31.79 19.98
C ASP A 1081 -6.41 -30.89 20.30
N PHE A 1082 -6.31 -30.04 21.33
CA PHE A 1082 -7.39 -29.14 21.74
C PHE A 1082 -7.74 -28.10 20.68
N LEU A 1083 -6.85 -27.80 19.73
CA LEU A 1083 -7.14 -26.87 18.63
C LEU A 1083 -8.30 -27.38 17.76
N GLY A 1084 -8.51 -28.69 17.70
CA GLY A 1084 -9.70 -29.27 17.04
C GLY A 1084 -11.03 -29.00 17.75
N SER A 1085 -11.04 -28.37 18.93
CA SER A 1085 -12.29 -27.98 19.61
C SER A 1085 -12.87 -26.65 19.11
N PHE A 1086 -12.13 -25.90 18.29
CA PHE A 1086 -12.49 -24.56 17.82
C PHE A 1086 -13.45 -24.59 16.63
N GLN A 1087 -14.72 -24.94 16.88
CA GLN A 1087 -15.72 -25.10 15.82
C GLN A 1087 -16.13 -23.79 15.12
N ALA A 1088 -15.81 -22.64 15.72
CA ALA A 1088 -16.06 -21.31 15.16
C ALA A 1088 -14.88 -20.75 14.34
N LEU A 1089 -13.75 -21.46 14.31
CA LEU A 1089 -12.51 -20.99 13.69
C LEU A 1089 -12.66 -20.95 12.17
N ASP A 1090 -12.31 -19.80 11.62
CA ASP A 1090 -12.33 -19.47 10.20
C ASP A 1090 -10.92 -19.50 9.63
N THR A 1091 -9.97 -18.90 10.35
CA THR A 1091 -8.57 -18.79 9.93
C THR A 1091 -7.63 -19.30 11.02
N LEU A 1092 -6.74 -20.22 10.64
CA LEU A 1092 -5.68 -20.77 11.49
C LEU A 1092 -4.33 -20.66 10.77
N ASP A 1093 -3.43 -19.84 11.32
CA ASP A 1093 -2.06 -19.71 10.84
C ASP A 1093 -1.08 -20.20 11.91
N LEU A 1094 -0.40 -21.31 11.64
CA LEU A 1094 0.71 -21.86 12.42
C LEU A 1094 2.01 -21.91 11.61
N SER A 1095 2.07 -21.17 10.50
CA SER A 1095 3.18 -21.19 9.55
C SER A 1095 4.51 -20.75 10.17
N TRP A 1096 5.63 -21.11 9.55
CA TRP A 1096 6.96 -20.63 9.95
C TRP A 1096 7.24 -20.78 11.45
N ASN A 1097 7.06 -22.02 11.93
CA ASN A 1097 7.33 -22.42 13.30
C ASN A 1097 8.19 -23.68 13.30
N ARG A 1098 8.36 -24.32 14.46
CA ARG A 1098 9.11 -25.57 14.63
C ARG A 1098 8.22 -26.70 15.17
N PHE A 1099 6.93 -26.70 14.79
CA PHE A 1099 6.02 -27.78 15.16
C PHE A 1099 6.45 -29.09 14.52
N SER A 1100 6.37 -30.20 15.26
CA SER A 1100 6.82 -31.51 14.82
C SER A 1100 5.82 -32.60 15.18
N GLY A 1101 5.87 -33.73 14.48
CA GLY A 1101 4.89 -34.81 14.65
C GLY A 1101 3.67 -34.64 13.75
N THR A 1102 2.57 -35.31 14.08
CA THR A 1102 1.40 -35.41 13.20
C THR A 1102 0.40 -34.30 13.45
N VAL A 1103 -0.35 -33.90 12.42
CA VAL A 1103 -1.51 -33.02 12.61
C VAL A 1103 -2.61 -33.80 13.35
N PRO A 1104 -3.18 -33.26 14.46
CA PRO A 1104 -4.19 -33.95 15.25
C PRO A 1104 -5.42 -34.40 14.47
N LYS A 1105 -5.90 -35.61 14.71
CA LYS A 1105 -7.17 -36.12 14.14
C LYS A 1105 -8.38 -35.24 14.49
N SER A 1106 -8.30 -34.51 15.60
CA SER A 1106 -9.33 -33.56 16.03
C SER A 1106 -9.53 -32.39 15.06
N PHE A 1107 -8.57 -32.09 14.17
CA PHE A 1107 -8.74 -31.06 13.14
C PHE A 1107 -9.91 -31.36 12.18
N GLY A 1108 -10.33 -32.63 12.09
CA GLY A 1108 -11.56 -33.00 11.37
C GLY A 1108 -12.82 -32.31 11.89
N ASN A 1109 -12.81 -31.78 13.11
CA ASN A 1109 -13.94 -31.05 13.71
C ASN A 1109 -13.98 -29.56 13.34
N LEU A 1110 -12.98 -29.02 12.64
CA LEU A 1110 -12.90 -27.63 12.21
C LEU A 1110 -13.81 -27.36 11.00
N THR A 1111 -15.12 -27.52 11.19
CA THR A 1111 -16.11 -27.50 10.09
C THR A 1111 -16.32 -26.13 9.41
N LYS A 1112 -15.81 -25.05 10.01
CA LYS A 1112 -15.92 -23.66 9.51
C LYS A 1112 -14.59 -23.06 9.01
N ILE A 1113 -13.51 -23.84 8.97
CA ILE A 1113 -12.21 -23.31 8.55
C ILE A 1113 -12.24 -23.00 7.05
N PHE A 1114 -11.88 -21.78 6.69
CA PHE A 1114 -11.69 -21.31 5.33
C PHE A 1114 -10.21 -21.17 4.97
N ASN A 1115 -9.37 -20.76 5.92
CA ASN A 1115 -7.94 -20.57 5.72
C ASN A 1115 -7.12 -21.39 6.72
N LEU A 1116 -6.30 -22.32 6.22
CA LEU A 1116 -5.41 -23.15 7.02
C LEU A 1116 -3.99 -23.07 6.48
N ASP A 1117 -3.08 -22.45 7.26
CA ASP A 1117 -1.66 -22.39 6.95
C ASP A 1117 -0.84 -23.12 8.02
N LEU A 1118 -0.23 -24.23 7.62
CA LEU A 1118 0.68 -25.04 8.43
C LEU A 1118 2.09 -25.09 7.83
N SER A 1119 2.39 -24.22 6.86
CA SER A 1119 3.61 -24.26 6.06
C SER A 1119 4.87 -24.03 6.90
N HIS A 1120 6.03 -24.47 6.39
CA HIS A 1120 7.34 -24.25 7.02
C HIS A 1120 7.38 -24.73 8.48
N ASN A 1121 7.08 -26.01 8.69
CA ASN A 1121 7.17 -26.71 9.96
C ASN A 1121 7.84 -28.10 9.75
N PHE A 1122 7.90 -28.92 10.80
CA PHE A 1122 8.44 -30.29 10.77
C PHE A 1122 7.33 -31.35 10.90
N LEU A 1123 6.14 -31.09 10.35
CA LEU A 1123 4.98 -31.97 10.46
C LEU A 1123 5.12 -33.19 9.56
N VAL A 1124 4.57 -34.33 9.99
CA VAL A 1124 4.66 -35.63 9.31
C VAL A 1124 3.30 -36.33 9.24
N ASP A 1125 3.21 -37.43 8.48
CA ASP A 1125 1.99 -38.23 8.30
C ASP A 1125 1.57 -39.02 9.55
N PRO A 1126 0.28 -39.39 9.67
CA PRO A 1126 -0.81 -39.09 8.73
C PRO A 1126 -1.41 -37.69 8.92
N PHE A 1127 -1.70 -37.01 7.80
CA PHE A 1127 -2.58 -35.84 7.81
C PHE A 1127 -4.04 -36.29 7.97
N PRO A 1128 -4.85 -35.65 8.83
CA PRO A 1128 -6.21 -36.08 9.13
C PRO A 1128 -7.19 -35.81 7.98
N GLU A 1129 -8.24 -36.62 7.90
CA GLU A 1129 -9.39 -36.29 7.04
C GLU A 1129 -10.16 -35.11 7.66
N MET A 1130 -10.35 -34.05 6.88
CA MET A 1130 -11.05 -32.85 7.32
C MET A 1130 -12.49 -32.83 6.81
N ASN A 1131 -13.45 -32.49 7.68
CA ASN A 1131 -14.86 -32.33 7.32
C ASN A 1131 -15.19 -30.85 7.10
N VAL A 1132 -14.67 -30.30 6.01
CA VAL A 1132 -14.86 -28.89 5.62
C VAL A 1132 -15.93 -28.75 4.55
N LYS A 1133 -16.78 -27.72 4.67
CA LYS A 1133 -17.80 -27.40 3.65
C LYS A 1133 -17.23 -26.65 2.45
N GLY A 1134 -16.00 -26.15 2.56
CA GLY A 1134 -15.25 -25.39 1.57
C GLY A 1134 -14.01 -24.77 2.22
N ILE A 1135 -12.86 -24.75 1.54
CA ILE A 1135 -11.59 -24.23 2.08
C ILE A 1135 -10.95 -23.28 1.07
N GLU A 1136 -10.97 -21.97 1.34
CA GLU A 1136 -10.45 -20.96 0.42
C GLU A 1136 -8.94 -21.07 0.22
N SER A 1137 -8.17 -21.23 1.31
CA SER A 1137 -6.72 -21.34 1.26
C SER A 1137 -6.21 -22.49 2.12
N LEU A 1138 -5.43 -23.38 1.51
CA LEU A 1138 -4.73 -24.47 2.18
C LEU A 1138 -3.24 -24.42 1.84
N ASP A 1139 -2.40 -24.21 2.85
CA ASP A 1139 -0.95 -24.26 2.72
C ASP A 1139 -0.34 -25.29 3.69
N LEU A 1140 0.19 -26.38 3.14
CA LEU A 1140 0.90 -27.41 3.88
C LEU A 1140 2.39 -27.47 3.50
N SER A 1141 2.86 -26.51 2.71
CA SER A 1141 4.16 -26.56 2.05
C SER A 1141 5.34 -26.61 3.02
N TYR A 1142 6.47 -27.17 2.58
CA TYR A 1142 7.71 -27.25 3.37
C TYR A 1142 7.53 -27.91 4.74
N ASN A 1143 6.86 -29.06 4.74
CA ASN A 1143 6.77 -29.97 5.88
C ASN A 1143 7.45 -31.31 5.58
N GLY A 1144 7.49 -32.21 6.57
CA GLY A 1144 7.98 -33.58 6.42
C GLY A 1144 6.89 -34.59 5.99
N PHE A 1145 5.83 -34.12 5.32
CA PHE A 1145 4.77 -35.00 4.82
C PHE A 1145 5.27 -35.89 3.66
N HIS A 1146 4.65 -37.06 3.54
CA HIS A 1146 4.80 -38.07 2.50
C HIS A 1146 3.40 -38.47 2.01
N LEU A 1147 2.62 -37.46 1.60
CA LEU A 1147 1.25 -37.65 1.14
C LEU A 1147 1.24 -38.48 -0.14
N SER A 1148 0.98 -39.79 -0.06
CA SER A 1148 0.97 -40.66 -1.25
C SER A 1148 0.03 -40.15 -2.35
N GLU A 1149 -1.09 -39.51 -1.99
CA GLU A 1149 -2.02 -38.86 -2.91
C GLU A 1149 -2.51 -37.55 -2.29
N ILE A 1150 -3.03 -36.63 -3.12
CA ILE A 1150 -3.73 -35.44 -2.61
C ILE A 1150 -4.97 -35.93 -1.83
N PRO A 1151 -5.20 -35.47 -0.58
CA PRO A 1151 -6.31 -35.95 0.22
C PRO A 1151 -7.66 -35.77 -0.49
N LYS A 1152 -8.52 -36.79 -0.47
CA LYS A 1152 -9.81 -36.79 -1.20
C LYS A 1152 -10.74 -35.65 -0.80
N TRP A 1153 -10.69 -35.21 0.45
CA TRP A 1153 -11.50 -34.09 0.92
C TRP A 1153 -11.08 -32.76 0.27
N VAL A 1154 -9.81 -32.61 -0.12
CA VAL A 1154 -9.31 -31.45 -0.89
C VAL A 1154 -9.89 -31.49 -2.30
N THR A 1155 -9.94 -32.66 -2.93
CA THR A 1155 -10.48 -32.79 -4.30
C THR A 1155 -12.01 -32.69 -4.36
N SER A 1156 -12.71 -32.95 -3.25
CA SER A 1156 -14.16 -32.80 -3.11
C SER A 1156 -14.63 -31.44 -2.58
N SER A 1157 -13.71 -30.54 -2.19
CA SER A 1157 -14.07 -29.21 -1.73
C SER A 1157 -14.64 -28.37 -2.89
N THR A 1158 -15.73 -27.65 -2.65
CA THR A 1158 -16.46 -26.86 -3.66
C THR A 1158 -15.80 -25.51 -3.94
N ILE A 1159 -15.07 -24.96 -2.97
CA ILE A 1159 -14.36 -23.68 -3.05
C ILE A 1159 -12.92 -23.90 -2.57
N ILE A 1160 -11.94 -23.74 -3.47
CA ILE A 1160 -10.50 -23.66 -3.17
C ILE A 1160 -9.88 -22.64 -4.12
N TYR A 1161 -9.44 -21.50 -3.56
CA TYR A 1161 -8.75 -20.43 -4.29
C TYR A 1161 -7.24 -20.65 -4.33
N SER A 1162 -6.64 -20.98 -3.18
CA SER A 1162 -5.19 -21.13 -3.03
C SER A 1162 -4.85 -22.50 -2.46
N LEU A 1163 -4.16 -23.33 -3.25
CA LEU A 1163 -3.70 -24.65 -2.84
C LEU A 1163 -2.17 -24.74 -2.94
N LYS A 1164 -1.50 -24.90 -1.80
CA LYS A 1164 -0.03 -25.00 -1.73
C LYS A 1164 0.40 -26.26 -0.99
N LEU A 1165 0.97 -27.19 -1.75
CA LEU A 1165 1.46 -28.49 -1.28
C LEU A 1165 2.91 -28.73 -1.71
N ALA A 1166 3.71 -27.67 -1.82
CA ALA A 1166 5.10 -27.78 -2.24
C ALA A 1166 5.94 -28.56 -1.22
N ARG A 1167 6.77 -29.51 -1.68
CA ARG A 1167 7.63 -30.35 -0.84
C ARG A 1167 6.85 -31.13 0.24
N CYS A 1168 5.72 -31.73 -0.13
CA CYS A 1168 4.89 -32.58 0.74
C CYS A 1168 5.04 -34.08 0.44
N GLY A 1169 6.08 -34.45 -0.32
CA GLY A 1169 6.39 -35.85 -0.66
C GLY A 1169 5.33 -36.53 -1.52
N ILE A 1170 4.60 -35.75 -2.34
CA ILE A 1170 3.47 -36.26 -3.13
C ILE A 1170 3.95 -37.15 -4.27
N LYS A 1171 3.53 -38.42 -4.24
CA LYS A 1171 3.85 -39.45 -5.25
C LYS A 1171 2.56 -39.97 -5.86
N ILE A 1172 1.93 -39.23 -6.77
CA ILE A 1172 0.64 -39.69 -7.32
C ILE A 1172 0.84 -41.05 -7.99
N LYS A 1173 0.14 -42.06 -7.46
CA LYS A 1173 0.14 -43.45 -7.94
C LYS A 1173 -0.52 -43.58 -9.32
N ILE A 1174 -1.30 -42.57 -9.66
CA ILE A 1174 -2.13 -42.36 -10.85
C ILE A 1174 -1.65 -41.01 -11.46
N LYS A 1175 -1.80 -40.76 -12.76
CA LYS A 1175 -1.22 -39.53 -13.36
C LYS A 1175 -2.00 -38.29 -12.90
N LEU A 1176 -1.38 -37.11 -12.99
CA LEU A 1176 -2.05 -35.81 -12.77
C LEU A 1176 -3.32 -35.64 -13.63
N ASP A 1177 -3.37 -36.33 -14.77
CA ASP A 1177 -4.52 -36.46 -15.67
C ASP A 1177 -5.81 -36.93 -15.00
N ASP A 1178 -5.70 -37.66 -13.90
CA ASP A 1178 -6.82 -38.24 -13.17
C ASP A 1178 -7.32 -37.33 -12.04
N TRP A 1179 -6.65 -36.20 -11.78
CA TRP A 1179 -7.14 -35.17 -10.88
C TRP A 1179 -8.27 -34.38 -11.55
N LYS A 1180 -9.51 -34.67 -11.11
CA LYS A 1180 -10.73 -34.04 -11.63
C LYS A 1180 -11.51 -33.41 -10.48
N PRO A 1181 -11.25 -32.13 -10.15
CA PRO A 1181 -12.04 -31.42 -9.15
C PRO A 1181 -13.52 -31.37 -9.57
N VAL A 1182 -14.43 -31.44 -8.61
CA VAL A 1182 -15.89 -31.46 -8.86
C VAL A 1182 -16.36 -30.11 -9.44
N GLU A 1183 -15.78 -29.01 -8.96
CA GLU A 1183 -15.98 -27.65 -9.48
C GLU A 1183 -14.59 -27.03 -9.74
N THR A 1184 -14.37 -26.45 -10.92
CA THR A 1184 -13.03 -26.05 -11.40
C THR A 1184 -12.87 -24.55 -11.65
N TYR A 1185 -13.90 -23.75 -11.41
CA TYR A 1185 -13.89 -22.32 -11.71
C TYR A 1185 -13.15 -21.45 -10.68
N PHE A 1186 -12.64 -22.04 -9.59
CA PHE A 1186 -12.22 -21.28 -8.41
C PHE A 1186 -10.75 -21.39 -8.01
N TYR A 1187 -9.87 -22.10 -8.73
CA TYR A 1187 -8.43 -22.10 -8.39
C TYR A 1187 -7.73 -20.86 -8.95
N ASP A 1188 -7.33 -19.94 -8.09
CA ASP A 1188 -6.52 -18.77 -8.44
C ASP A 1188 -5.03 -19.11 -8.40
N TYR A 1189 -4.60 -19.92 -7.42
CA TYR A 1189 -3.19 -20.22 -7.19
C TYR A 1189 -2.96 -21.68 -6.76
N ILE A 1190 -2.12 -22.39 -7.49
CA ILE A 1190 -1.73 -23.78 -7.20
C ILE A 1190 -0.20 -23.89 -7.15
N ASP A 1191 0.34 -24.40 -6.04
CA ASP A 1191 1.76 -24.74 -5.90
C ASP A 1191 1.94 -26.21 -5.51
N LEU A 1192 2.44 -27.00 -6.44
CA LEU A 1192 2.75 -28.43 -6.29
C LEU A 1192 4.25 -28.70 -6.44
N SER A 1193 5.10 -27.68 -6.28
CA SER A 1193 6.54 -27.76 -6.56
C SER A 1193 7.27 -28.74 -5.64
N ASP A 1194 8.41 -29.27 -6.10
CA ASP A 1194 9.32 -30.14 -5.36
C ASP A 1194 8.64 -31.41 -4.78
N ASN A 1195 7.77 -32.03 -5.58
CA ASN A 1195 7.15 -33.33 -5.32
C ASN A 1195 7.62 -34.38 -6.38
N GLU A 1196 7.02 -35.57 -6.40
CA GLU A 1196 7.31 -36.63 -7.38
C GLU A 1196 6.14 -36.88 -8.35
N ILE A 1197 5.38 -35.83 -8.68
CA ILE A 1197 4.16 -35.92 -9.49
C ILE A 1197 4.49 -36.20 -10.96
N SER A 1198 3.70 -37.05 -11.63
CA SER A 1198 3.85 -37.36 -13.07
C SER A 1198 2.50 -37.27 -13.81
N GLY A 1199 2.50 -37.10 -15.13
CA GLY A 1199 1.28 -36.90 -15.95
C GLY A 1199 1.22 -35.55 -16.65
N SER A 1200 0.06 -35.20 -17.21
CA SER A 1200 -0.21 -33.89 -17.83
C SER A 1200 -1.24 -33.08 -17.01
N PRO A 1201 -0.97 -31.80 -16.67
CA PRO A 1201 -1.97 -30.89 -16.12
C PRO A 1201 -2.83 -30.21 -17.21
N ALA A 1202 -2.65 -30.51 -18.50
CA ALA A 1202 -3.44 -29.87 -19.57
C ALA A 1202 -4.96 -29.99 -19.33
N GLY A 1203 -5.43 -31.14 -18.84
CA GLY A 1203 -6.85 -31.34 -18.53
C GLY A 1203 -7.37 -30.49 -17.37
N LEU A 1204 -6.51 -30.16 -16.40
CA LEU A 1204 -6.83 -29.25 -15.29
C LEU A 1204 -6.84 -27.79 -15.77
N LEU A 1205 -5.79 -27.41 -16.51
CA LEU A 1205 -5.58 -26.04 -16.98
C LEU A 1205 -6.58 -25.60 -18.05
N ASN A 1206 -7.03 -26.52 -18.91
CA ASN A 1206 -8.07 -26.23 -19.92
C ASN A 1206 -9.47 -26.09 -19.30
N ARG A 1207 -9.66 -26.46 -18.04
CA ARG A 1207 -10.96 -26.35 -17.34
C ARG A 1207 -11.07 -25.11 -16.45
N THR A 1208 -9.95 -24.41 -16.20
CA THR A 1208 -9.85 -23.29 -15.26
C THR A 1208 -9.68 -21.97 -16.01
N ASN A 1209 -10.66 -21.05 -15.91
CA ASN A 1209 -10.59 -19.74 -16.59
C ASN A 1209 -9.92 -18.63 -15.75
N TYR A 1210 -9.69 -18.87 -14.45
CA TYR A 1210 -9.25 -17.85 -13.48
C TYR A 1210 -7.91 -18.18 -12.79
N LEU A 1211 -7.15 -19.15 -13.30
CA LEU A 1211 -5.88 -19.56 -12.70
C LEU A 1211 -4.80 -18.48 -12.92
N VAL A 1212 -4.48 -17.75 -11.84
CA VAL A 1212 -3.50 -16.67 -11.79
C VAL A 1212 -2.06 -17.21 -11.71
N GLY A 1213 -1.86 -18.32 -10.99
CA GLY A 1213 -0.53 -18.92 -10.85
C GLY A 1213 -0.54 -20.43 -10.67
N PHE A 1214 0.25 -21.14 -11.48
CA PHE A 1214 0.50 -22.56 -11.33
C PHE A 1214 2.00 -22.84 -11.27
N ARG A 1215 2.45 -23.41 -10.15
CA ARG A 1215 3.84 -23.82 -9.92
C ARG A 1215 3.90 -25.33 -9.75
N ALA A 1216 4.70 -25.99 -10.56
CA ALA A 1216 4.94 -27.42 -10.46
C ALA A 1216 6.41 -27.78 -10.71
N SER A 1217 7.32 -26.87 -10.33
CA SER A 1217 8.76 -27.06 -10.48
C SER A 1217 9.24 -28.35 -9.79
N GLY A 1218 10.25 -29.03 -10.33
CA GLY A 1218 10.90 -30.16 -9.64
C GLY A 1218 10.10 -31.47 -9.61
N ASN A 1219 9.10 -31.65 -10.47
CA ASN A 1219 8.29 -32.88 -10.60
C ASN A 1219 8.71 -33.73 -11.83
N ARG A 1220 7.95 -34.78 -12.18
CA ARG A 1220 8.16 -35.68 -13.34
C ARG A 1220 7.06 -35.53 -14.43
N ILE A 1221 6.65 -34.29 -14.71
CA ILE A 1221 5.49 -33.96 -15.57
C ILE A 1221 5.85 -33.97 -17.09
N ARG A 1222 4.93 -34.39 -17.98
CA ARG A 1222 5.13 -34.51 -19.46
C ARG A 1222 3.89 -34.11 -20.28
N PHE A 1223 3.91 -32.98 -21.04
CA PHE A 1223 2.75 -32.48 -21.83
C PHE A 1223 3.01 -31.18 -22.64
N ASP A 1224 2.01 -30.73 -23.41
CA ASP A 1224 1.96 -29.52 -24.27
C ASP A 1224 0.95 -28.48 -23.70
N MET A 1225 1.21 -27.15 -23.82
CA MET A 1225 0.67 -26.14 -22.88
C MET A 1225 0.02 -24.87 -23.47
N GLU A 1226 -0.97 -24.28 -22.74
CA GLU A 1226 -1.74 -23.06 -23.14
C GLU A 1226 -1.87 -21.89 -22.10
N SER A 1227 -1.30 -21.88 -20.89
CA SER A 1227 -1.39 -20.68 -19.97
C SER A 1227 -0.36 -20.61 -18.81
N VAL A 1228 -0.37 -19.53 -17.99
CA VAL A 1228 0.65 -19.05 -17.01
C VAL A 1228 1.29 -20.12 -16.12
N LEU A 1229 2.65 -20.21 -16.12
CA LEU A 1229 3.34 -21.42 -15.63
C LEU A 1229 4.78 -21.23 -15.14
N ASP A 1230 5.11 -21.89 -14.01
CA ASP A 1230 6.48 -22.32 -13.68
C ASP A 1230 6.57 -23.86 -13.72
N LEU A 1231 7.24 -24.40 -14.75
CA LEU A 1231 7.54 -25.82 -14.92
C LEU A 1231 9.03 -26.14 -14.80
N SER A 1232 9.84 -25.25 -14.23
CA SER A 1232 11.27 -25.44 -14.21
C SER A 1232 11.68 -26.79 -13.55
N ARG A 1233 12.74 -27.43 -14.05
CA ARG A 1233 13.23 -28.73 -13.55
C ARG A 1233 12.23 -29.92 -13.66
N ASN A 1234 11.50 -30.02 -14.76
CA ASN A 1234 10.68 -31.20 -15.12
C ASN A 1234 11.28 -31.95 -16.33
N LEU A 1235 10.70 -33.12 -16.71
CA LEU A 1235 11.10 -33.91 -17.90
C LEU A 1235 10.20 -33.60 -19.11
N VAL A 1236 9.93 -32.32 -19.41
CA VAL A 1236 8.99 -31.91 -20.49
C VAL A 1236 9.68 -31.96 -21.87
N PHE A 1237 8.99 -32.50 -22.89
CA PHE A 1237 9.44 -32.63 -24.29
C PHE A 1237 8.35 -32.15 -25.27
N GLY A 1238 8.63 -31.22 -26.20
CA GLY A 1238 7.66 -30.74 -27.21
C GLY A 1238 7.92 -29.35 -27.80
N LYS A 1239 7.11 -28.95 -28.81
CA LYS A 1239 7.10 -27.60 -29.41
C LYS A 1239 6.16 -26.68 -28.61
N LEU A 1240 6.54 -25.42 -28.35
CA LEU A 1240 5.63 -24.43 -27.76
C LEU A 1240 4.44 -24.14 -28.71
N ALA A 1241 3.19 -24.24 -28.23
CA ALA A 1241 2.00 -23.93 -29.00
C ALA A 1241 1.92 -22.44 -29.42
N LYS A 1242 1.45 -22.18 -30.64
CA LYS A 1242 1.28 -20.82 -31.24
C LYS A 1242 0.21 -19.95 -30.56
N ALA A 1243 -0.59 -20.53 -29.66
CA ALA A 1243 -1.83 -19.92 -29.15
C ALA A 1243 -1.66 -19.08 -27.87
N ILE A 1244 -0.47 -18.99 -27.28
CA ILE A 1244 -0.35 -18.36 -25.96
C ILE A 1244 -0.24 -16.85 -26.07
N SER A 1245 -1.24 -16.14 -25.54
CA SER A 1245 -1.29 -14.69 -25.49
C SER A 1245 -1.86 -14.20 -24.17
N GLY A 1246 -1.15 -13.29 -23.50
CA GLY A 1246 -1.52 -12.79 -22.17
C GLY A 1246 -0.63 -13.29 -21.02
N LEU A 1247 0.55 -13.85 -21.33
CA LEU A 1247 1.50 -14.31 -20.31
C LEU A 1247 2.41 -13.17 -19.82
N GLU A 1248 2.41 -12.91 -18.50
CA GLU A 1248 3.36 -11.98 -17.88
C GLU A 1248 4.72 -12.62 -17.55
N LYS A 1249 4.73 -13.90 -17.12
CA LYS A 1249 5.94 -14.68 -16.78
C LYS A 1249 5.74 -16.16 -17.11
N LEU A 1250 6.74 -16.78 -17.74
CA LEU A 1250 6.80 -18.22 -18.05
C LEU A 1250 8.22 -18.71 -17.72
N ASN A 1251 8.36 -19.65 -16.79
CA ASN A 1251 9.64 -20.26 -16.43
C ASN A 1251 9.64 -21.74 -16.81
N VAL A 1252 10.43 -22.09 -17.83
CA VAL A 1252 10.57 -23.45 -18.37
C VAL A 1252 12.01 -23.97 -18.30
N SER A 1253 12.87 -23.29 -17.53
CA SER A 1253 14.30 -23.64 -17.38
C SER A 1253 14.50 -25.09 -16.92
N ASN A 1254 15.57 -25.74 -17.40
CA ASN A 1254 15.89 -27.15 -17.10
C ASN A 1254 14.81 -28.17 -17.51
N ASN A 1255 14.22 -27.98 -18.70
CA ASN A 1255 13.40 -28.96 -19.43
C ASN A 1255 14.03 -29.28 -20.80
N HIS A 1256 13.61 -30.35 -21.48
CA HIS A 1256 14.14 -30.74 -22.81
C HIS A 1256 13.25 -30.24 -23.96
N LEU A 1257 13.23 -28.92 -24.18
CA LEU A 1257 12.36 -28.28 -25.20
C LEU A 1257 13.09 -28.04 -26.53
N CYS A 1258 12.38 -28.16 -27.67
CA CYS A 1258 12.93 -27.87 -29.00
C CYS A 1258 11.94 -27.08 -29.89
N GLY A 1259 12.40 -26.00 -30.53
CA GLY A 1259 11.61 -25.17 -31.46
C GLY A 1259 11.76 -23.66 -31.25
N SER A 1260 11.32 -22.86 -32.23
CA SER A 1260 11.36 -21.39 -32.21
C SER A 1260 10.15 -20.78 -31.48
N ILE A 1261 10.40 -19.85 -30.55
CA ILE A 1261 9.36 -19.10 -29.82
C ILE A 1261 8.75 -18.03 -30.74
N PRO A 1262 7.42 -17.83 -30.79
CA PRO A 1262 6.80 -16.79 -31.60
C PRO A 1262 7.22 -15.37 -31.13
N PRO A 1263 7.70 -14.49 -32.02
CA PRO A 1263 8.38 -13.24 -31.64
C PRO A 1263 7.50 -12.15 -31.03
N ASN A 1264 6.16 -12.26 -31.07
CA ASN A 1264 5.27 -11.09 -30.89
C ASN A 1264 4.40 -11.07 -29.62
N LYS A 1265 4.67 -11.86 -28.57
CA LYS A 1265 3.77 -11.89 -27.38
C LYS A 1265 4.40 -11.99 -25.98
N PHE A 1266 5.72 -11.78 -25.84
CA PHE A 1266 6.37 -11.72 -24.51
C PHE A 1266 7.35 -10.55 -24.41
N PRO A 1267 7.38 -9.78 -23.29
CA PRO A 1267 8.46 -8.85 -23.02
C PRO A 1267 9.78 -9.61 -22.73
N ALA A 1268 10.92 -9.00 -23.06
CA ALA A 1268 12.27 -9.62 -23.11
C ALA A 1268 12.87 -10.16 -21.78
N LYS A 1269 12.05 -10.46 -20.76
CA LYS A 1269 12.42 -11.05 -19.46
C LYS A 1269 11.93 -12.49 -19.27
N CYS A 1270 11.85 -13.28 -20.33
CA CYS A 1270 11.71 -14.74 -20.24
C CYS A 1270 13.09 -15.40 -20.34
N LEU A 1271 13.60 -15.91 -19.22
CA LEU A 1271 14.84 -16.68 -19.14
C LEU A 1271 14.70 -18.00 -19.91
N PHE A 1272 15.39 -18.11 -21.05
CA PHE A 1272 15.79 -19.37 -21.66
C PHE A 1272 17.31 -19.49 -21.54
N ARG A 1273 17.79 -20.48 -20.78
CA ARG A 1273 19.14 -21.03 -20.95
C ARG A 1273 18.99 -22.29 -21.79
N GLN A 1274 19.67 -22.34 -22.94
CA GLN A 1274 19.96 -23.58 -23.67
C GLN A 1274 20.83 -24.50 -22.81
#